data_AF-A0ABD0JKT3-F1
#
_entry.id   AF-A0ABD0JKT3-F1
#
_cell.length_a   1.000
_cell.length_b   1.000
_cell.length_c   1.000
_cell.angle_alpha   90.00
_cell.angle_beta   90.00
_cell.angle_gamma   90.00
#
_symmetry.space_group_name_H-M   'P 1'
#
loop_
_entity.id
_entity.type
_entity.pdbx_description
1 polymer ?
#
loop_
_entity_poly.entity_id
_entity_poly.type
_entity_poly.pdbx_seq_one_letter_code
_entity_poly.pdbx_strand_id
1 'polypeptide(L)'
;GHGGRGGHAGRLFLTSSQSAAHGSFHDPTAFGGGGGGASSCGGSGGGVVKITASDYVTIDGVVSARGERVKTDKPEAAEGALEAVSRSMPSVYLYPLLDPTNSRTWRPTSSNANSAWIELRVPEGYYVTSVETRGGVNYDSYVKKYRLQYYDNEAENWKTMLDADYNKAVPANTDRTSLVKRHFAFPVLTTKVRVFPHDWTQNGVAMTARLYGYKAVTEPEYFNRQSTAPVLGGAGGPGTVFWVTQQNQGVGELRLDNRAQGSGISFTGDDLDLVATGAAGWLEQSSQTLDKIVLSNSAILAIDADVAVSVIESDNTSLVYVKGPRTLTIGNTFDGNKYVAQSATLALALDSDVTLRRWSYIMGTLSVQGTEELTVAGNMTLQAQPLTLLGLTVEEESIMNVTGSATFPLTVTSLVVYGDFHAQAVQLTNVKTFSTGPRSNMTFNPLTSGAYLGNVTDIRGDLHLAKPVSFQNCARLMIDGGKLTWDGNTSTTIDCTNVTINGFLQPFGDVIFGRDVRDIMVGPQGSFRFRAGGPIFTHTLSVSGVLEVKNKVILQSPVATYKRLVSLVVHGPGGKLMLDTHNEFSMDNGAEVANVDYSELYAQAITVNGLFDAQRLAFAENVSRLTVGNGGNFTFDPTTGISVDYITTHGILTSKSPLNIVGNTLDHVYELLVGENGTMTLDAGAANGEVAVGQSELSADKITVNGRFDARKLAFTSRISTLTVGNGGRFTFDPMTEISVNSITVHGVLTSQLPLNVTGNTLIRAREIEVGQHGTMTLDARAQARGGFSGVSYLVVETVTVGGTLNAGRLINHGPPLLHGWNTLSVGANGRFTFLPDDIFYLGYGEVAGFMESLTIITILPPPAYETNSNHFVVDTGGHVKLGVREASHLANNVTCERLEVKAGGTLDAGYQKPPPDATTVSPLSEFLITTLVVGGTLKGDSVKIVSNDVTVGSGGSISAAGGGFASNAGPGAGVASSSGASGASHGGRGGRGRTSAPFTLASNLPYGSIFDANTWGSGGGGTSPSNQNGGRGGGYIVMEVADEFDVDGTVSVDGLSATATHGGGGSGGSLQVTCVQFTGSGRLTSNGGSGQGGGGGGAGGRVLVQFTSGGSGAEPGGPGLAYLHGDNIRNLRVDNNCQRPAVTEHGGTWADEAAYQDYIHTGGIAYLLPKTADYVYDFTILELYGGAHLTFSGTRTKVKAIQIVGDDTGHLHVAPSHTVEWTQSHRGCHGGCVHPQGSYPVSKLLEVFTLYTTYYTTTPHILHTNAPRVQH
;
A
#
# COMPACT_ATOMS: atom_id res chain seq x y z
N GLY A 1 -56.06 -23.16 6.66
CA GLY A 1 -56.65 -21.84 6.37
C GLY A 1 -55.76 -20.75 6.93
N HIS A 2 -56.18 -19.49 6.84
CA HIS A 2 -55.47 -18.29 7.33
C HIS A 2 -54.87 -18.45 8.75
N GLY A 3 -53.75 -17.80 9.12
CA GLY A 3 -52.91 -16.88 8.36
C GLY A 3 -52.56 -15.61 9.17
N GLY A 4 -51.30 -15.46 9.58
CA GLY A 4 -50.79 -14.34 10.37
C GLY A 4 -49.25 -14.41 10.48
N ARG A 5 -48.58 -13.27 10.72
CA ARG A 5 -47.10 -13.14 10.71
C ARG A 5 -46.55 -12.64 12.04
N GLY A 6 -45.30 -13.01 12.35
CA GLY A 6 -44.39 -12.21 13.18
C GLY A 6 -43.78 -12.94 14.37
N GLY A 7 -42.45 -12.93 14.47
CA GLY A 7 -41.69 -13.49 15.61
C GLY A 7 -40.38 -14.14 15.14
N HIS A 8 -39.25 -13.71 15.68
CA HIS A 8 -37.91 -14.22 15.34
C HIS A 8 -37.34 -15.10 16.46
N ALA A 9 -36.36 -15.93 16.05
CA ALA A 9 -35.34 -16.60 16.87
C ALA A 9 -35.78 -17.76 17.78
N GLY A 10 -35.08 -18.88 17.60
CA GLY A 10 -35.18 -20.09 18.43
C GLY A 10 -34.22 -21.16 17.90
N ARG A 11 -32.98 -21.18 18.40
CA ARG A 11 -32.01 -22.24 18.08
C ARG A 11 -32.33 -23.50 18.88
N LEU A 12 -32.33 -24.66 18.23
CA LEU A 12 -31.95 -25.91 18.88
C LEU A 12 -31.20 -26.82 17.89
N PHE A 13 -30.18 -27.52 18.38
CA PHE A 13 -29.38 -28.47 17.59
C PHE A 13 -30.02 -29.85 17.60
N LEU A 14 -29.78 -30.64 16.54
CA LEU A 14 -29.39 -32.05 16.64
C LEU A 14 -28.67 -32.51 15.36
N THR A 15 -28.04 -33.67 15.39
CA THR A 15 -26.96 -34.08 14.47
C THR A 15 -27.34 -35.18 13.48
N SER A 16 -26.84 -35.10 12.24
CA SER A 16 -26.67 -36.25 11.34
C SER A 16 -25.64 -35.96 10.24
N SER A 17 -24.95 -37.01 9.76
CA SER A 17 -23.83 -36.94 8.81
C SER A 17 -24.23 -37.23 7.36
N GLN A 18 -23.42 -36.76 6.39
CA GLN A 18 -23.25 -37.27 5.00
C GLN A 18 -24.53 -37.45 4.13
N SER A 19 -24.65 -36.89 2.92
CA SER A 19 -23.66 -36.90 1.82
C SER A 19 -24.17 -36.16 0.57
N ALA A 20 -23.25 -35.96 -0.39
CA ALA A 20 -23.44 -35.92 -1.85
C ALA A 20 -24.43 -34.94 -2.53
N ALA A 21 -23.87 -33.99 -3.28
CA ALA A 21 -24.38 -33.58 -4.60
C ALA A 21 -23.21 -33.20 -5.52
N HIS A 22 -22.87 -34.06 -6.49
CA HIS A 22 -21.96 -33.73 -7.62
C HIS A 22 -22.76 -33.05 -8.74
N GLY A 23 -22.10 -32.27 -9.62
CA GLY A 23 -22.84 -31.45 -10.59
C GLY A 23 -22.18 -31.01 -11.91
N SER A 24 -20.95 -31.45 -12.27
CA SER A 24 -20.40 -31.16 -13.60
C SER A 24 -19.25 -32.10 -14.02
N PHE A 25 -19.10 -32.24 -15.35
CA PHE A 25 -18.09 -32.97 -16.14
C PHE A 25 -18.31 -34.46 -16.48
N HIS A 26 -18.45 -34.67 -17.80
CA HIS A 26 -18.33 -35.88 -18.63
C HIS A 26 -18.12 -35.33 -20.08
N ASP A 27 -17.40 -35.95 -21.02
CA ASP A 27 -16.58 -37.16 -20.99
C ASP A 27 -15.63 -37.20 -22.23
N PRO A 28 -14.44 -37.85 -22.20
CA PRO A 28 -13.61 -38.05 -23.38
C PRO A 28 -13.38 -39.52 -23.79
N THR A 29 -14.07 -39.94 -24.86
CA THR A 29 -13.66 -40.92 -25.90
C THR A 29 -13.52 -42.42 -25.56
N ALA A 30 -14.27 -43.25 -26.32
CA ALA A 30 -13.91 -44.63 -26.71
C ALA A 30 -14.47 -44.98 -28.12
N PHE A 31 -13.90 -45.98 -28.78
CA PHE A 31 -14.10 -46.33 -30.21
C PHE A 31 -15.51 -46.87 -30.56
N GLY A 32 -15.96 -46.72 -31.83
CA GLY A 32 -17.31 -47.19 -32.26
C GLY A 32 -17.55 -47.55 -33.75
N GLY A 33 -17.00 -46.81 -34.74
CA GLY A 33 -16.94 -47.22 -36.16
C GLY A 33 -18.16 -47.02 -37.10
N GLY A 34 -17.88 -46.80 -38.39
CA GLY A 34 -18.77 -47.01 -39.55
C GLY A 34 -19.40 -45.77 -40.21
N GLY A 35 -19.31 -45.62 -41.55
CA GLY A 35 -20.45 -45.02 -42.28
C GLY A 35 -20.34 -44.15 -43.56
N GLY A 36 -19.18 -43.78 -44.12
CA GLY A 36 -19.10 -43.16 -45.48
C GLY A 36 -19.82 -41.80 -45.72
N GLY A 37 -19.88 -41.33 -46.99
CA GLY A 37 -20.69 -40.17 -47.41
C GLY A 37 -19.94 -39.00 -48.08
N ALA A 38 -19.79 -39.05 -49.41
CA ALA A 38 -18.96 -38.13 -50.19
C ALA A 38 -19.55 -36.73 -50.51
N SER A 39 -18.64 -35.74 -50.62
CA SER A 39 -18.54 -34.71 -51.70
C SER A 39 -19.53 -33.54 -51.85
N SER A 40 -18.99 -32.45 -52.41
CA SER A 40 -19.67 -31.39 -53.23
C SER A 40 -20.57 -30.38 -52.47
N CYS A 41 -20.88 -29.18 -52.97
CA CYS A 41 -20.20 -28.28 -53.92
C CYS A 41 -20.82 -26.85 -53.85
N GLY A 42 -20.03 -25.81 -54.15
CA GLY A 42 -20.52 -24.44 -54.38
C GLY A 42 -20.91 -23.64 -53.12
N GLY A 43 -21.12 -22.32 -53.22
CA GLY A 43 -20.90 -21.45 -54.38
C GLY A 43 -21.78 -20.20 -54.38
N SER A 44 -21.23 -19.06 -54.83
CA SER A 44 -21.87 -17.72 -54.89
C SER A 44 -22.22 -17.06 -53.54
N GLY A 45 -22.20 -15.73 -53.41
CA GLY A 45 -21.63 -14.74 -54.34
C GLY A 45 -22.01 -13.28 -54.04
N GLY A 46 -21.21 -12.34 -54.55
CA GLY A 46 -21.54 -10.91 -54.64
C GLY A 46 -21.13 -10.05 -53.42
N GLY A 47 -20.51 -8.88 -53.59
CA GLY A 47 -19.96 -8.36 -54.85
C GLY A 47 -19.30 -6.97 -54.74
N VAL A 48 -18.20 -6.81 -55.49
CA VAL A 48 -17.70 -5.59 -56.15
C VAL A 48 -17.83 -4.24 -55.43
N VAL A 49 -16.67 -3.68 -55.04
CA VAL A 49 -16.40 -2.25 -55.21
C VAL A 49 -15.38 -2.10 -56.34
N LYS A 50 -15.55 -1.10 -57.20
CA LYS A 50 -14.86 -0.99 -58.50
C LYS A 50 -14.11 0.33 -58.58
N ILE A 51 -12.78 0.29 -58.67
CA ILE A 51 -11.94 1.42 -59.09
C ILE A 51 -11.02 0.93 -60.21
N THR A 52 -11.20 1.51 -61.39
CA THR A 52 -10.33 1.44 -62.57
C THR A 52 -9.80 2.86 -62.83
N ALA A 53 -8.66 3.08 -63.48
CA ALA A 53 -7.81 2.17 -64.26
C ALA A 53 -6.31 2.36 -63.94
N SER A 54 -5.47 1.49 -64.49
CA SER A 54 -4.02 1.48 -64.26
C SER A 54 -3.25 1.10 -65.54
N ASP A 55 -2.93 2.08 -66.38
CA ASP A 55 -2.26 1.87 -67.66
C ASP A 55 -0.72 1.90 -67.54
N TYR A 56 -0.17 0.86 -66.90
CA TYR A 56 1.25 0.51 -67.02
C TYR A 56 1.41 -1.00 -67.25
N VAL A 57 1.68 -1.38 -68.49
CA VAL A 57 1.81 -2.78 -68.92
C VAL A 57 3.05 -3.44 -68.31
N THR A 58 2.94 -4.73 -67.97
CA THR A 58 4.07 -5.56 -67.50
C THR A 58 4.75 -6.22 -68.70
N ILE A 59 6.08 -6.25 -68.74
CA ILE A 59 6.85 -6.86 -69.84
C ILE A 59 7.20 -8.31 -69.47
N ASP A 60 6.72 -9.28 -70.25
CA ASP A 60 7.14 -10.67 -70.12
C ASP A 60 8.54 -10.87 -70.71
N GLY A 61 9.51 -11.11 -69.83
CA GLY A 61 10.93 -11.21 -70.15
C GLY A 61 11.58 -12.52 -69.69
N VAL A 62 12.55 -13.02 -70.44
CA VAL A 62 13.30 -14.24 -70.11
C VAL A 62 14.37 -13.95 -69.06
N VAL A 63 14.26 -14.58 -67.89
CA VAL A 63 15.21 -14.37 -66.78
C VAL A 63 16.36 -15.36 -66.82
N SER A 64 17.58 -14.85 -66.68
CA SER A 64 18.81 -15.62 -66.47
C SER A 64 19.38 -15.30 -65.09
N ALA A 65 19.80 -16.32 -64.35
CA ALA A 65 20.44 -16.14 -63.05
C ALA A 65 21.60 -17.13 -62.91
N ARG A 66 22.64 -16.74 -62.16
CA ARG A 66 23.87 -17.55 -62.06
C ARG A 66 23.70 -18.70 -61.05
N GLY A 67 23.00 -19.75 -61.49
CA GLY A 67 22.75 -21.02 -60.80
C GLY A 67 22.02 -22.01 -61.71
N GLU A 68 22.04 -23.31 -61.40
CA GLU A 68 21.86 -24.38 -62.41
C GLU A 68 20.50 -25.13 -62.30
N ARG A 69 20.04 -25.81 -63.36
CA ARG A 69 18.60 -26.04 -63.65
C ARG A 69 18.24 -27.44 -64.21
N VAL A 70 17.19 -28.07 -63.67
CA VAL A 70 16.63 -29.38 -64.12
C VAL A 70 15.49 -29.20 -65.15
N LYS A 71 15.20 -30.24 -65.94
CA LYS A 71 14.07 -30.35 -66.90
C LYS A 71 13.11 -31.48 -66.48
N THR A 72 11.78 -31.43 -66.71
CA THR A 72 10.92 -30.28 -67.08
C THR A 72 9.54 -30.29 -66.39
N ASP A 73 8.43 -30.92 -66.82
CA ASP A 73 8.12 -31.76 -68.00
C ASP A 73 6.73 -31.43 -68.63
N LYS A 74 6.22 -32.33 -69.48
CA LYS A 74 5.19 -32.15 -70.53
C LYS A 74 3.72 -32.34 -70.09
N PRO A 75 2.72 -31.98 -70.93
CA PRO A 75 2.84 -31.42 -72.29
C PRO A 75 2.09 -30.11 -72.57
N GLU A 76 2.70 -29.35 -73.50
CA GLU A 76 2.07 -28.55 -74.57
C GLU A 76 1.06 -27.43 -74.15
N ALA A 77 0.59 -26.53 -75.02
CA ALA A 77 0.86 -26.34 -76.44
C ALA A 77 1.18 -24.87 -76.76
N ALA A 78 2.36 -24.62 -77.36
CA ALA A 78 2.72 -23.36 -78.03
C ALA A 78 3.89 -23.65 -79.00
N GLU A 79 3.67 -23.54 -80.31
CA GLU A 79 4.72 -23.71 -81.32
C GLU A 79 5.28 -22.34 -81.76
N GLY A 80 6.61 -22.19 -81.78
CA GLY A 80 7.23 -20.90 -82.13
C GLY A 80 8.73 -20.67 -81.83
N ALA A 81 9.48 -21.67 -81.33
CA ALA A 81 10.92 -21.63 -80.96
C ALA A 81 11.27 -20.70 -79.76
N LEU A 82 12.02 -21.04 -78.70
CA LEU A 82 13.20 -21.91 -78.46
C LEU A 82 14.48 -21.41 -79.16
N GLU A 83 15.66 -21.34 -78.52
CA GLU A 83 16.29 -22.35 -77.63
C GLU A 83 16.88 -21.82 -76.29
N ALA A 84 17.59 -22.69 -75.55
CA ALA A 84 18.39 -22.37 -74.36
C ALA A 84 19.60 -23.32 -74.19
N VAL A 85 20.72 -22.84 -73.64
CA VAL A 85 21.97 -23.61 -73.44
C VAL A 85 22.47 -23.49 -71.98
N SER A 86 23.02 -24.57 -71.42
CA SER A 86 23.31 -24.71 -69.98
C SER A 86 24.41 -25.73 -69.64
N ARG A 87 24.98 -25.60 -68.43
CA ARG A 87 25.59 -26.65 -67.58
C ARG A 87 25.28 -26.25 -66.10
N SER A 88 25.41 -27.07 -65.05
CA SER A 88 25.88 -28.45 -64.89
C SER A 88 25.14 -29.22 -63.75
N MET A 89 24.76 -28.56 -62.64
CA MET A 89 23.95 -29.05 -61.49
C MET A 89 24.69 -29.87 -60.39
N PRO A 90 24.10 -30.14 -59.18
CA PRO A 90 22.74 -29.83 -58.67
C PRO A 90 22.56 -29.27 -57.22
N SER A 91 21.49 -28.49 -57.00
CA SER A 91 20.57 -28.43 -55.81
C SER A 91 20.19 -27.00 -55.34
N VAL A 92 18.91 -26.80 -54.99
CA VAL A 92 18.22 -25.54 -54.57
C VAL A 92 17.62 -24.71 -55.73
N TYR A 93 16.43 -24.12 -55.48
CA TYR A 93 15.49 -23.61 -56.47
C TYR A 93 15.82 -22.22 -57.06
N LEU A 94 15.60 -22.04 -58.37
CA LEU A 94 15.74 -20.76 -59.08
C LEU A 94 14.42 -20.28 -59.71
N TYR A 95 13.78 -19.28 -59.09
CA TYR A 95 12.67 -18.52 -59.68
C TYR A 95 12.83 -17.03 -59.33
N PRO A 96 13.49 -16.23 -60.19
CA PRO A 96 13.83 -14.85 -59.85
C PRO A 96 12.81 -13.81 -60.32
N LEU A 97 11.88 -14.16 -61.21
CA LEU A 97 10.82 -13.27 -61.69
C LEU A 97 9.74 -13.09 -60.60
N LEU A 98 9.29 -11.86 -60.37
CA LEU A 98 8.26 -11.55 -59.39
C LEU A 98 6.85 -11.85 -59.94
N ASP A 99 6.27 -12.93 -59.42
CA ASP A 99 4.89 -13.37 -59.63
C ASP A 99 4.14 -13.26 -58.28
N PRO A 100 3.06 -12.47 -58.19
CA PRO A 100 2.29 -12.33 -56.95
C PRO A 100 1.50 -13.59 -56.57
N THR A 101 1.22 -14.49 -57.52
CA THR A 101 0.41 -15.70 -57.29
C THR A 101 1.20 -16.86 -56.67
N ASN A 102 2.54 -16.75 -56.59
CA ASN A 102 3.38 -17.79 -56.00
C ASN A 102 4.42 -17.23 -54.99
N SER A 103 4.88 -18.10 -54.08
CA SER A 103 5.78 -17.77 -52.98
C SER A 103 7.24 -18.18 -53.19
N ARG A 104 7.62 -18.53 -54.43
CA ARG A 104 8.98 -18.88 -54.82
C ARG A 104 9.85 -17.61 -54.86
N THR A 105 11.16 -17.80 -54.68
CA THR A 105 12.15 -16.73 -54.69
C THR A 105 13.48 -17.24 -55.20
N TRP A 106 14.32 -16.36 -55.74
CA TRP A 106 15.72 -16.68 -56.00
C TRP A 106 16.55 -16.46 -54.73
N ARG A 107 17.52 -17.37 -54.51
CA ARG A 107 18.58 -17.27 -53.51
C ARG A 107 19.89 -17.73 -54.18
N PRO A 108 21.03 -17.05 -53.98
CA PRO A 108 22.32 -17.51 -54.48
C PRO A 108 22.80 -18.74 -53.70
N THR A 109 23.43 -19.70 -54.39
CA THR A 109 23.94 -20.94 -53.80
C THR A 109 25.40 -20.87 -53.35
N SER A 110 26.14 -19.81 -53.69
CA SER A 110 27.54 -19.62 -53.30
C SER A 110 27.69 -18.74 -52.05
N SER A 111 28.73 -19.02 -51.26
CA SER A 111 29.03 -18.33 -50.00
C SER A 111 29.52 -16.88 -50.13
N ASN A 112 29.55 -16.32 -51.34
CA ASN A 112 30.07 -14.96 -51.62
C ASN A 112 29.04 -14.12 -52.40
N ALA A 113 27.91 -13.84 -51.74
CA ALA A 113 26.71 -13.24 -52.34
C ALA A 113 26.93 -11.83 -52.94
N ASN A 114 27.97 -11.11 -52.54
CA ASN A 114 28.36 -9.81 -53.14
C ASN A 114 28.71 -9.90 -54.64
N SER A 115 28.95 -11.11 -55.16
CA SER A 115 29.22 -11.39 -56.58
C SER A 115 28.02 -11.95 -57.36
N ALA A 116 26.89 -12.22 -56.68
CA ALA A 116 25.70 -12.80 -57.28
C ALA A 116 24.78 -11.74 -57.91
N TRP A 117 23.99 -12.15 -58.89
CA TRP A 117 23.01 -11.29 -59.55
C TRP A 117 21.85 -12.08 -60.17
N ILE A 118 20.72 -11.38 -60.32
CA ILE A 118 19.62 -11.74 -61.23
C ILE A 118 19.79 -10.90 -62.50
N GLU A 119 19.66 -11.50 -63.69
CA GLU A 119 19.64 -10.79 -64.97
C GLU A 119 18.26 -10.96 -65.63
N LEU A 120 17.49 -9.87 -65.65
CA LEU A 120 16.18 -9.77 -66.26
C LEU A 120 16.38 -9.33 -67.72
N ARG A 121 16.07 -10.21 -68.69
CA ARG A 121 16.17 -9.88 -70.12
C ARG A 121 14.80 -9.65 -70.73
N VAL A 122 14.73 -8.73 -71.67
CA VAL A 122 13.58 -8.46 -72.54
C VAL A 122 13.97 -8.80 -73.99
N PRO A 123 13.02 -9.26 -74.84
CA PRO A 123 13.35 -9.91 -76.11
C PRO A 123 13.96 -8.98 -77.18
N GLU A 124 13.72 -7.68 -77.07
CA GLU A 124 14.24 -6.63 -77.96
C GLU A 124 14.54 -5.36 -77.15
N GLY A 125 14.74 -4.20 -77.79
CA GLY A 125 14.88 -2.93 -77.07
C GLY A 125 13.59 -2.49 -76.39
N TYR A 126 13.59 -2.42 -75.05
CA TYR A 126 12.55 -1.75 -74.26
C TYR A 126 13.17 -0.60 -73.46
N TYR A 127 12.40 0.48 -73.29
CA TYR A 127 12.70 1.53 -72.31
C TYR A 127 12.21 1.06 -70.94
N VAL A 128 13.15 0.64 -70.09
CA VAL A 128 12.88 0.13 -68.74
C VAL A 128 12.93 1.29 -67.74
N THR A 129 11.86 1.49 -66.98
CA THR A 129 11.63 2.69 -66.13
C THR A 129 11.81 2.43 -64.64
N SER A 130 11.64 1.19 -64.19
CA SER A 130 11.67 0.82 -62.78
C SER A 130 11.88 -0.69 -62.59
N VAL A 131 12.38 -1.06 -61.41
CA VAL A 131 12.40 -2.44 -60.91
C VAL A 131 11.53 -2.53 -59.67
N GLU A 132 10.82 -3.63 -59.52
CA GLU A 132 10.04 -3.96 -58.32
C GLU A 132 10.57 -5.24 -57.71
N THR A 133 10.84 -5.22 -56.40
CA THR A 133 11.45 -6.35 -55.67
C THR A 133 10.62 -6.77 -54.47
N ARG A 134 10.69 -8.07 -54.15
CA ARG A 134 10.13 -8.68 -52.94
C ARG A 134 11.13 -9.67 -52.36
N GLY A 135 11.16 -9.78 -51.04
CA GLY A 135 11.89 -10.83 -50.32
C GLY A 135 11.35 -12.25 -50.55
N GLY A 136 11.82 -13.19 -49.72
CA GLY A 136 11.35 -14.57 -49.77
C GLY A 136 10.07 -14.77 -48.97
N VAL A 137 8.90 -14.94 -49.61
CA VAL A 137 7.65 -15.19 -48.86
C VAL A 137 7.75 -16.42 -47.93
N ASN A 138 8.39 -17.50 -48.40
CA ASN A 138 8.59 -18.75 -47.64
C ASN A 138 9.87 -18.78 -46.77
N TYR A 139 10.65 -17.70 -46.68
CA TYR A 139 11.90 -17.66 -45.92
C TYR A 139 11.98 -16.36 -45.12
N ASP A 140 12.45 -16.37 -43.88
CA ASP A 140 12.66 -15.11 -43.16
C ASP A 140 13.92 -14.39 -43.67
N SER A 141 13.88 -13.88 -44.89
CA SER A 141 15.06 -13.42 -45.63
C SER A 141 14.69 -12.44 -46.75
N TYR A 142 15.44 -11.34 -46.87
CA TYR A 142 15.26 -10.34 -47.92
C TYR A 142 16.50 -9.49 -48.16
N VAL A 143 16.57 -8.86 -49.33
CA VAL A 143 17.60 -7.88 -49.69
C VAL A 143 17.16 -6.50 -49.20
N LYS A 144 18.03 -5.80 -48.46
CA LYS A 144 17.83 -4.46 -47.91
C LYS A 144 18.35 -3.36 -48.83
N LYS A 145 19.43 -3.62 -49.56
CA LYS A 145 19.96 -2.75 -50.63
C LYS A 145 20.51 -3.58 -51.77
N TYR A 146 20.34 -3.13 -53.01
CA TYR A 146 20.97 -3.71 -54.19
C TYR A 146 21.69 -2.65 -55.03
N ARG A 147 22.51 -3.10 -55.97
CA ARG A 147 23.14 -2.27 -57.01
C ARG A 147 22.61 -2.71 -58.37
N LEU A 148 22.34 -1.75 -59.26
CA LEU A 148 21.78 -2.02 -60.58
C LEU A 148 22.82 -1.79 -61.68
N GLN A 149 22.72 -2.59 -62.75
CA GLN A 149 23.40 -2.32 -64.03
C GLN A 149 22.45 -2.61 -65.19
N TYR A 150 22.52 -1.83 -66.27
CA TYR A 150 21.94 -2.21 -67.56
C TYR A 150 23.04 -2.54 -68.55
N TYR A 151 22.71 -3.30 -69.58
CA TYR A 151 23.57 -3.43 -70.75
C TYR A 151 23.20 -2.35 -71.75
N ASP A 152 24.18 -1.55 -72.11
CA ASP A 152 24.11 -0.67 -73.26
C ASP A 152 24.25 -1.53 -74.53
N ASN A 153 23.21 -1.52 -75.36
CA ASN A 153 23.17 -2.33 -76.58
C ASN A 153 24.07 -1.78 -77.69
N GLU A 154 24.36 -0.48 -77.69
CA GLU A 154 25.17 0.19 -78.73
C GLU A 154 26.65 0.23 -78.33
N ALA A 155 26.95 0.46 -77.05
CA ALA A 155 28.31 0.44 -76.53
C ALA A 155 28.80 -0.96 -76.11
N GLU A 156 28.00 -2.00 -76.35
CA GLU A 156 28.21 -3.42 -76.00
C GLU A 156 28.66 -3.72 -74.56
N ASN A 157 28.39 -2.82 -73.60
CA ASN A 157 28.96 -2.88 -72.25
C ASN A 157 27.94 -2.72 -71.12
N TRP A 158 28.36 -3.05 -69.88
CA TRP A 158 27.51 -2.92 -68.69
C TRP A 158 27.75 -1.59 -68.00
N LYS A 159 26.70 -0.76 -67.91
CA LYS A 159 26.71 0.53 -67.22
C LYS A 159 25.97 0.44 -65.90
N THR A 160 26.51 1.07 -64.85
CA THR A 160 25.86 1.16 -63.54
C THR A 160 24.65 2.09 -63.61
N MET A 161 23.58 1.73 -62.90
CA MET A 161 22.31 2.45 -62.84
C MET A 161 22.02 2.93 -61.42
N LEU A 162 21.32 4.04 -61.32
CA LEU A 162 20.87 4.68 -60.07
C LEU A 162 19.33 4.64 -59.99
N ASP A 163 18.79 4.65 -58.78
CA ASP A 163 17.37 4.96 -58.57
C ASP A 163 17.09 6.47 -58.75
N ALA A 164 15.82 6.87 -58.68
CA ALA A 164 15.39 8.27 -58.74
C ALA A 164 16.02 9.15 -57.63
N ASP A 165 16.42 8.52 -56.53
CA ASP A 165 17.11 9.13 -55.38
C ASP A 165 18.65 9.19 -55.60
N TYR A 166 19.12 8.90 -56.83
CA TYR A 166 20.52 8.84 -57.28
C TYR A 166 21.45 7.85 -56.50
N ASN A 167 20.88 6.90 -55.76
CA ASN A 167 21.64 5.93 -55.00
C ASN A 167 22.34 4.90 -55.90
N LYS A 168 23.66 4.79 -55.74
CA LYS A 168 24.44 3.64 -56.25
C LYS A 168 24.10 2.33 -55.53
N ALA A 169 23.54 2.42 -54.32
CA ALA A 169 23.13 1.30 -53.45
C ALA A 169 21.63 1.44 -53.10
N VAL A 170 20.79 1.25 -54.11
CA VAL A 170 19.33 1.40 -54.11
C VAL A 170 18.68 0.71 -52.90
N PRO A 171 17.87 1.42 -52.08
CA PRO A 171 17.10 0.83 -50.98
C PRO A 171 16.03 -0.14 -51.49
N ALA A 172 16.07 -1.37 -50.96
CA ALA A 172 15.22 -2.47 -51.36
C ALA A 172 14.15 -2.77 -50.28
N ASN A 173 13.93 -4.04 -49.94
CA ASN A 173 12.86 -4.45 -49.04
C ASN A 173 13.25 -4.25 -47.56
N THR A 174 12.27 -3.84 -46.75
CA THR A 174 12.37 -3.75 -45.28
C THR A 174 11.78 -4.97 -44.57
N ASP A 175 11.04 -5.82 -45.27
CA ASP A 175 10.49 -7.11 -44.81
C ASP A 175 10.49 -8.15 -45.94
N ARG A 176 10.07 -9.39 -45.66
CA ARG A 176 10.11 -10.54 -46.59
C ARG A 176 8.98 -10.61 -47.62
N THR A 177 7.99 -9.72 -47.53
CA THR A 177 6.66 -9.85 -48.17
C THR A 177 6.22 -8.63 -48.97
N SER A 178 6.61 -7.41 -48.57
CA SER A 178 6.28 -6.19 -49.30
C SER A 178 6.80 -6.16 -50.74
N LEU A 179 6.04 -5.54 -51.63
CA LEU A 179 6.52 -5.13 -52.94
C LEU A 179 7.16 -3.75 -52.80
N VAL A 180 8.44 -3.61 -53.15
CA VAL A 180 9.14 -2.33 -53.18
C VAL A 180 9.54 -2.02 -54.62
N LYS A 181 8.84 -1.07 -55.22
CA LYS A 181 9.11 -0.54 -56.56
C LYS A 181 10.03 0.67 -56.46
N ARG A 182 11.18 0.60 -57.13
CA ARG A 182 12.16 1.70 -57.26
C ARG A 182 12.21 2.14 -58.71
N HIS A 183 11.91 3.42 -58.91
CA HIS A 183 12.05 4.08 -60.20
C HIS A 183 13.53 4.36 -60.45
N PHE A 184 13.96 4.27 -61.70
CA PHE A 184 15.31 4.64 -62.11
C PHE A 184 15.39 6.16 -62.28
N ALA A 185 16.59 6.75 -62.17
CA ALA A 185 16.80 8.17 -62.43
C ALA A 185 16.32 8.61 -63.84
N PHE A 186 16.32 7.69 -64.80
CA PHE A 186 15.81 7.88 -66.15
C PHE A 186 15.44 6.50 -66.76
N PRO A 187 14.48 6.45 -67.71
CA PRO A 187 14.22 5.24 -68.50
C PRO A 187 15.46 4.83 -69.30
N VAL A 188 15.85 3.56 -69.25
CA VAL A 188 17.00 3.03 -70.03
C VAL A 188 16.53 2.14 -71.17
N LEU A 189 16.98 2.43 -72.40
CA LEU A 189 16.80 1.53 -73.53
C LEU A 189 17.79 0.36 -73.41
N THR A 190 17.31 -0.85 -73.17
CA THR A 190 18.18 -2.02 -72.97
C THR A 190 17.48 -3.33 -73.34
N THR A 191 18.26 -4.38 -73.65
CA THR A 191 17.72 -5.75 -73.67
C THR A 191 17.86 -6.49 -72.33
N LYS A 192 18.63 -5.98 -71.34
CA LYS A 192 18.93 -6.72 -70.10
C LYS A 192 19.42 -5.85 -68.95
N VAL A 193 18.83 -6.06 -67.77
CA VAL A 193 19.16 -5.41 -66.49
C VAL A 193 19.65 -6.45 -65.48
N ARG A 194 20.70 -6.12 -64.72
CA ARG A 194 21.21 -6.92 -63.59
C ARG A 194 20.92 -6.26 -62.25
N VAL A 195 20.43 -7.07 -61.31
CA VAL A 195 20.21 -6.70 -59.91
C VAL A 195 21.19 -7.48 -59.03
N PHE A 196 22.11 -6.76 -58.37
CA PHE A 196 23.14 -7.32 -57.48
C PHE A 196 22.77 -7.05 -56.01
N PRO A 197 22.46 -8.07 -55.18
CA PRO A 197 22.35 -7.88 -53.73
C PRO A 197 23.59 -7.22 -53.14
N HIS A 198 23.41 -6.30 -52.19
CA HIS A 198 24.50 -5.52 -51.60
C HIS A 198 24.44 -5.43 -50.07
N ASP A 199 23.22 -5.35 -49.51
CA ASP A 199 22.94 -5.55 -48.09
C ASP A 199 21.65 -6.40 -47.95
N TRP A 200 21.56 -7.24 -46.93
CA TRP A 200 20.48 -8.21 -46.74
C TRP A 200 20.28 -8.59 -45.27
N THR A 201 19.22 -9.34 -44.97
CA THR A 201 18.97 -9.94 -43.65
C THR A 201 20.07 -10.91 -43.22
N GLN A 202 20.34 -11.03 -41.90
CA GLN A 202 21.31 -12.00 -41.36
C GLN A 202 21.07 -13.45 -41.85
N ASN A 203 19.81 -13.81 -42.11
CA ASN A 203 19.36 -15.09 -42.66
C ASN A 203 19.67 -15.29 -44.17
N GLY A 204 20.48 -14.42 -44.77
CA GLY A 204 20.97 -14.50 -46.14
C GLY A 204 20.09 -13.80 -47.19
N VAL A 205 20.55 -13.80 -48.45
CA VAL A 205 19.83 -13.22 -49.59
C VAL A 205 18.61 -14.05 -49.95
N ALA A 206 17.46 -13.40 -50.15
CA ALA A 206 16.35 -13.88 -50.96
C ALA A 206 15.73 -12.69 -51.71
N MET A 207 15.45 -12.86 -53.01
CA MET A 207 14.88 -11.80 -53.84
C MET A 207 14.07 -12.38 -55.01
N THR A 208 12.97 -11.71 -55.33
CA THR A 208 12.30 -11.75 -56.64
C THR A 208 12.28 -10.33 -57.22
N ALA A 209 12.31 -10.21 -58.55
CA ALA A 209 12.33 -8.93 -59.23
C ALA A 209 11.47 -8.93 -60.52
N ARG A 210 10.90 -7.78 -60.86
CA ARG A 210 10.14 -7.51 -62.10
C ARG A 210 10.56 -6.17 -62.68
N LEU A 211 10.60 -6.07 -64.00
CA LEU A 211 10.82 -4.81 -64.72
C LEU A 211 9.48 -4.22 -65.18
N TYR A 212 9.40 -2.89 -65.21
CA TYR A 212 8.35 -2.15 -65.91
C TYR A 212 8.98 -1.25 -66.97
N GLY A 213 8.25 -0.99 -68.06
CA GLY A 213 8.73 -0.23 -69.20
C GLY A 213 7.81 -0.34 -70.41
N TYR A 214 8.29 0.08 -71.58
CA TYR A 214 7.56 0.00 -72.84
C TYR A 214 8.47 -0.37 -74.03
N LYS A 215 7.88 -1.00 -75.04
CA LYS A 215 8.57 -1.48 -76.25
C LYS A 215 9.04 -0.29 -77.11
N ALA A 216 10.27 -0.33 -77.62
CA ALA A 216 10.67 0.60 -78.67
C ALA A 216 9.98 0.20 -79.98
N VAL A 217 9.19 1.13 -80.56
CA VAL A 217 8.45 0.88 -81.81
C VAL A 217 9.24 1.44 -82.98
N THR A 218 9.67 0.57 -83.90
CA THR A 218 10.07 0.95 -85.27
C THR A 218 8.81 1.20 -86.11
N GLU A 219 8.77 2.33 -86.85
CA GLU A 219 7.53 2.86 -87.44
C GLU A 219 6.86 1.96 -88.52
N PRO A 220 5.52 1.98 -88.62
CA PRO A 220 4.78 1.53 -89.80
C PRO A 220 4.61 2.66 -90.84
N GLU A 221 4.68 2.32 -92.13
CA GLU A 221 4.76 3.29 -93.24
C GLU A 221 3.48 4.10 -93.51
N TYR A 222 3.65 5.33 -94.01
CA TYR A 222 2.85 5.83 -95.14
C TYR A 222 3.71 6.56 -96.18
N PHE A 223 4.11 5.83 -97.22
CA PHE A 223 4.58 6.30 -98.53
C PHE A 223 5.76 7.29 -98.62
N ASN A 224 6.95 6.73 -98.88
CA ASN A 224 7.92 7.09 -99.94
C ASN A 224 7.96 8.56 -100.46
N ARG A 225 9.15 9.18 -100.62
CA ARG A 225 10.36 8.56 -101.20
C ARG A 225 11.66 9.33 -100.87
N GLN A 226 12.79 8.61 -100.90
CA GLN A 226 14.19 8.98 -101.29
C GLN A 226 14.56 10.48 -101.49
N SER A 227 15.77 10.98 -101.14
CA SER A 227 17.07 10.26 -101.06
C SER A 227 18.14 10.94 -100.17
N THR A 228 18.90 10.11 -99.43
CA THR A 228 20.35 10.19 -99.14
C THR A 228 21.09 11.54 -99.17
N ALA A 229 21.47 12.05 -97.99
CA ALA A 229 22.79 12.61 -97.68
C ALA A 229 23.00 12.67 -96.14
N PRO A 230 24.21 12.43 -95.59
CA PRO A 230 24.45 12.59 -94.17
C PRO A 230 24.66 14.07 -93.82
N VAL A 231 23.95 14.58 -92.82
CA VAL A 231 24.22 15.89 -92.20
C VAL A 231 24.30 15.72 -90.69
N LEU A 232 25.41 16.16 -90.11
CA LEU A 232 25.60 16.25 -88.66
C LEU A 232 24.82 17.47 -88.15
N GLY A 233 23.76 17.25 -87.36
CA GLY A 233 22.95 18.31 -86.77
C GLY A 233 22.01 17.77 -85.70
N GLY A 234 21.90 18.48 -84.58
CA GLY A 234 20.89 18.20 -83.56
C GLY A 234 19.48 18.59 -84.03
N ALA A 235 18.46 18.18 -83.28
CA ALA A 235 17.09 18.64 -83.52
C ALA A 235 17.01 20.18 -83.37
N GLY A 236 16.30 20.84 -84.29
CA GLY A 236 16.05 22.27 -84.20
C GLY A 236 15.10 22.59 -83.05
N GLY A 237 15.37 23.68 -82.32
CA GLY A 237 14.72 23.98 -81.05
C GLY A 237 13.23 24.29 -81.09
N PRO A 238 12.58 24.32 -79.90
CA PRO A 238 11.15 24.58 -79.78
C PRO A 238 10.81 25.99 -80.30
N GLY A 239 9.84 26.05 -81.22
CA GLY A 239 9.45 27.29 -81.90
C GLY A 239 8.56 28.21 -81.05
N THR A 240 8.88 29.51 -81.06
CA THR A 240 8.22 30.58 -80.31
C THR A 240 7.56 31.57 -81.27
N VAL A 241 6.28 31.97 -81.18
CA VAL A 241 5.14 31.45 -80.39
C VAL A 241 3.82 31.90 -81.06
N PHE A 242 2.70 31.24 -80.80
CA PHE A 242 1.37 31.82 -81.07
C PHE A 242 1.01 32.88 -80.03
N TRP A 243 0.91 34.14 -80.44
CA TRP A 243 0.25 35.19 -79.65
C TRP A 243 -1.27 34.93 -79.59
N VAL A 244 -1.85 34.87 -78.40
CA VAL A 244 -3.31 34.77 -78.20
C VAL A 244 -3.84 36.03 -77.52
N THR A 245 -3.88 37.14 -78.27
CA THR A 245 -4.71 38.28 -77.88
C THR A 245 -6.18 37.95 -78.12
N GLN A 246 -6.91 37.60 -77.05
CA GLN A 246 -8.35 37.85 -77.07
C GLN A 246 -8.57 39.36 -77.12
N GLN A 247 -9.22 39.83 -78.18
CA GLN A 247 -9.53 41.26 -78.32
C GLN A 247 -10.35 41.72 -77.11
N ASN A 248 -9.91 42.82 -76.50
CA ASN A 248 -10.51 43.50 -75.34
C ASN A 248 -10.36 42.81 -73.96
N GLN A 249 -9.38 41.92 -73.74
CA GLN A 249 -9.03 41.45 -72.37
C GLN A 249 -7.56 41.63 -71.95
N GLY A 250 -6.64 41.93 -72.87
CA GLY A 250 -5.30 42.43 -72.53
C GLY A 250 -4.25 41.41 -72.04
N VAL A 251 -4.62 40.14 -71.87
CA VAL A 251 -3.74 39.10 -71.30
C VAL A 251 -2.63 38.65 -72.26
N GLY A 252 -1.40 38.56 -71.76
CA GLY A 252 -0.20 38.06 -72.47
C GLY A 252 0.27 36.70 -71.96
N GLU A 253 0.01 35.62 -72.72
CA GLU A 253 0.46 34.26 -72.40
C GLU A 253 1.47 33.72 -73.43
N LEU A 254 2.58 33.15 -72.94
CA LEU A 254 3.68 32.55 -73.72
C LEU A 254 3.73 31.03 -73.46
N ARG A 255 3.47 30.21 -74.49
CA ARG A 255 3.51 28.74 -74.38
C ARG A 255 4.68 28.13 -75.17
N LEU A 256 5.38 27.17 -74.56
CA LEU A 256 6.43 26.36 -75.18
C LEU A 256 6.07 24.86 -75.08
N ASP A 257 6.24 24.15 -76.19
CA ASP A 257 6.03 22.71 -76.32
C ASP A 257 7.16 22.12 -77.18
N ASN A 258 7.93 21.19 -76.62
CA ASN A 258 9.04 20.50 -77.30
C ASN A 258 8.64 19.12 -77.85
N ARG A 259 7.34 18.79 -77.89
CA ARG A 259 6.75 17.61 -78.54
C ARG A 259 7.43 16.27 -78.20
N ALA A 260 7.95 16.17 -76.98
CA ALA A 260 8.69 15.03 -76.43
C ALA A 260 10.01 14.67 -77.14
N GLN A 261 10.59 15.58 -77.94
CA GLN A 261 11.96 15.41 -78.44
C GLN A 261 12.97 15.78 -77.35
N GLY A 262 13.36 14.79 -76.55
CA GLY A 262 14.18 14.98 -75.35
C GLY A 262 15.49 15.74 -75.60
N SER A 263 15.60 16.92 -75.00
CA SER A 263 16.81 17.76 -75.02
C SER A 263 17.94 17.13 -74.20
N GLY A 264 19.03 16.75 -74.86
CA GLY A 264 20.24 16.24 -74.19
C GLY A 264 21.03 17.34 -73.50
N ILE A 265 20.70 17.64 -72.24
CA ILE A 265 21.42 18.62 -71.42
C ILE A 265 22.77 18.03 -70.97
N SER A 266 23.86 18.78 -71.18
CA SER A 266 25.21 18.48 -70.67
C SER A 266 25.64 19.53 -69.64
N PHE A 267 26.25 19.09 -68.54
CA PHE A 267 26.78 19.97 -67.49
C PHE A 267 28.31 20.07 -67.63
N THR A 268 28.83 21.29 -67.78
CA THR A 268 30.27 21.53 -68.04
C THR A 268 30.84 22.68 -67.20
N GLY A 269 30.80 22.51 -65.87
CA GLY A 269 31.43 23.42 -64.90
C GLY A 269 30.56 24.64 -64.58
N ASP A 270 29.80 24.56 -63.49
CA ASP A 270 28.98 25.59 -62.83
C ASP A 270 27.93 26.35 -63.67
N ASP A 271 27.93 26.19 -65.00
CA ASP A 271 26.96 26.77 -65.92
C ASP A 271 26.41 25.74 -66.91
N LEU A 272 25.28 26.07 -67.53
CA LEU A 272 24.50 25.19 -68.38
C LEU A 272 24.78 25.50 -69.86
N ASP A 273 25.51 24.63 -70.57
CA ASP A 273 25.77 24.83 -72.02
C ASP A 273 24.52 24.49 -72.85
N LEU A 274 23.60 25.44 -72.90
CA LEU A 274 22.40 25.40 -73.74
C LEU A 274 22.73 25.65 -75.22
N VAL A 275 23.85 26.31 -75.53
CA VAL A 275 24.24 26.70 -76.89
C VAL A 275 24.58 25.45 -77.72
N ALA A 276 25.21 24.44 -77.10
CA ALA A 276 25.48 23.16 -77.74
C ALA A 276 24.24 22.28 -78.00
N THR A 277 23.11 22.51 -77.30
CA THR A 277 21.97 21.58 -77.33
C THR A 277 21.06 21.70 -78.56
N GLY A 278 20.98 22.89 -79.17
CA GLY A 278 19.99 23.22 -80.21
C GLY A 278 18.53 23.27 -79.74
N ALA A 279 18.20 22.70 -78.58
CA ALA A 279 16.85 22.35 -78.13
C ALA A 279 16.23 23.32 -77.10
N ALA A 280 16.80 24.51 -76.93
CA ALA A 280 16.26 25.56 -76.06
C ALA A 280 15.54 26.65 -76.87
N GLY A 281 14.37 27.08 -76.40
CA GLY A 281 13.67 28.25 -76.92
C GLY A 281 14.24 29.50 -76.26
N TRP A 282 14.74 30.46 -77.04
CA TRP A 282 15.39 31.66 -76.53
C TRP A 282 14.44 32.86 -76.49
N LEU A 283 14.44 33.56 -75.36
CA LEU A 283 13.74 34.83 -75.16
C LEU A 283 14.77 35.96 -75.07
N GLU A 284 15.22 36.43 -76.24
CA GLU A 284 16.33 37.39 -76.41
C GLU A 284 15.86 38.87 -76.44
N GLN A 285 14.57 39.10 -76.60
CA GLN A 285 13.96 40.44 -76.55
C GLN A 285 12.63 40.40 -75.80
N SER A 286 12.44 41.41 -74.96
CA SER A 286 11.26 41.65 -74.14
C SER A 286 10.95 43.14 -74.20
N SER A 287 9.68 43.49 -74.40
CA SER A 287 9.20 44.89 -74.43
C SER A 287 7.83 45.07 -73.78
N GLN A 288 7.28 44.00 -73.19
CA GLN A 288 5.97 43.95 -72.54
C GLN A 288 6.04 42.97 -71.36
N THR A 289 5.27 43.26 -70.31
CA THR A 289 4.96 42.33 -69.23
C THR A 289 4.13 41.16 -69.75
N LEU A 290 4.43 39.95 -69.29
CA LEU A 290 3.59 38.77 -69.52
C LEU A 290 2.73 38.51 -68.27
N ASP A 291 1.55 37.94 -68.44
CA ASP A 291 0.78 37.42 -67.30
C ASP A 291 1.18 35.98 -67.00
N LYS A 292 1.47 35.18 -68.04
CA LYS A 292 1.70 33.75 -67.89
C LYS A 292 2.71 33.16 -68.89
N ILE A 293 3.54 32.24 -68.40
CA ILE A 293 4.37 31.33 -69.21
C ILE A 293 3.95 29.88 -68.92
N VAL A 294 3.88 29.03 -69.95
CA VAL A 294 3.63 27.59 -69.82
C VAL A 294 4.67 26.79 -70.60
N LEU A 295 5.30 25.79 -69.98
CA LEU A 295 6.25 24.87 -70.62
C LEU A 295 5.74 23.42 -70.60
N SER A 296 5.97 22.67 -71.68
CA SER A 296 5.49 21.29 -71.81
C SER A 296 6.36 20.39 -72.69
N ASN A 297 6.25 19.09 -72.44
CA ASN A 297 6.92 17.97 -73.09
C ASN A 297 8.45 18.10 -73.12
N SER A 298 9.05 18.40 -71.97
CA SER A 298 10.51 18.64 -71.83
C SER A 298 11.02 19.84 -72.63
N ALA A 299 10.28 20.96 -72.62
CA ALA A 299 10.75 22.23 -73.20
C ALA A 299 11.76 22.94 -72.27
N ILE A 300 12.82 23.49 -72.86
CA ILE A 300 13.74 24.42 -72.19
C ILE A 300 13.45 25.84 -72.65
N LEU A 301 13.25 26.77 -71.72
CA LEU A 301 13.21 28.22 -71.97
C LEU A 301 14.51 28.87 -71.48
N ALA A 302 15.29 29.42 -72.39
CA ALA A 302 16.49 30.20 -72.11
C ALA A 302 16.13 31.70 -72.15
N ILE A 303 16.25 32.39 -71.02
CA ILE A 303 15.93 33.82 -70.91
C ILE A 303 17.24 34.62 -71.04
N ASP A 304 17.36 35.36 -72.16
CA ASP A 304 18.47 36.29 -72.45
C ASP A 304 17.96 37.73 -72.66
N ALA A 305 16.90 38.09 -71.93
CA ALA A 305 16.33 39.42 -71.84
C ALA A 305 15.81 39.66 -70.42
N ASP A 306 15.59 40.92 -70.05
CA ASP A 306 14.90 41.25 -68.81
C ASP A 306 13.38 41.10 -69.00
N VAL A 307 12.74 40.26 -68.19
CA VAL A 307 11.37 39.77 -68.37
C VAL A 307 10.61 39.86 -67.06
N ALA A 308 9.38 40.36 -67.09
CA ALA A 308 8.45 40.29 -65.95
C ALA A 308 7.23 39.43 -66.31
N VAL A 309 6.87 38.51 -65.42
CA VAL A 309 5.77 37.56 -65.61
C VAL A 309 5.02 37.26 -64.30
N SER A 310 3.69 37.26 -64.30
CA SER A 310 2.94 36.95 -63.07
C SER A 310 2.96 35.47 -62.68
N VAL A 311 2.81 34.55 -63.64
CA VAL A 311 2.79 33.09 -63.38
C VAL A 311 3.68 32.31 -64.37
N ILE A 312 4.41 31.31 -63.88
CA ILE A 312 5.04 30.28 -64.72
C ILE A 312 4.56 28.90 -64.27
N GLU A 313 4.13 28.07 -65.23
CA GLU A 313 3.75 26.67 -65.05
C GLU A 313 4.57 25.77 -65.98
N SER A 314 4.99 24.58 -65.53
CA SER A 314 5.62 23.58 -66.40
C SER A 314 5.17 22.15 -66.11
N ASP A 315 5.55 21.19 -66.95
CA ASP A 315 5.63 19.78 -66.55
C ASP A 315 6.91 19.50 -65.72
N ASN A 316 7.11 18.26 -65.28
CA ASN A 316 8.23 17.89 -64.41
C ASN A 316 9.58 17.74 -65.14
N THR A 317 9.63 17.80 -66.47
CA THR A 317 10.85 17.58 -67.26
C THR A 317 11.31 18.85 -67.99
N SER A 318 10.45 19.84 -68.15
CA SER A 318 10.78 21.19 -68.61
C SER A 318 11.68 21.95 -67.62
N LEU A 319 12.42 22.93 -68.15
CA LEU A 319 13.38 23.75 -67.41
C LEU A 319 13.35 25.21 -67.90
N VAL A 320 13.38 26.17 -66.97
CA VAL A 320 13.68 27.57 -67.27
C VAL A 320 15.10 27.89 -66.81
N TYR A 321 15.93 28.41 -67.70
CA TYR A 321 17.27 28.89 -67.39
C TYR A 321 17.34 30.41 -67.58
N VAL A 322 17.71 31.14 -66.54
CA VAL A 322 17.94 32.59 -66.58
C VAL A 322 19.43 32.83 -66.76
N LYS A 323 19.81 33.37 -67.92
CA LYS A 323 21.20 33.59 -68.31
C LYS A 323 21.77 34.84 -67.65
N GLY A 324 23.04 34.81 -67.25
CA GLY A 324 23.72 36.03 -66.79
C GLY A 324 23.92 37.03 -67.94
N PRO A 325 23.65 38.34 -67.77
CA PRO A 325 23.33 39.05 -66.53
C PRO A 325 21.85 39.50 -66.42
N ARG A 326 20.89 38.64 -66.80
CA ARG A 326 19.47 39.03 -66.98
C ARG A 326 18.61 38.90 -65.72
N THR A 327 17.51 39.63 -65.70
CA THR A 327 16.50 39.64 -64.63
C THR A 327 15.20 38.98 -65.09
N LEU A 328 14.77 37.93 -64.38
CA LEU A 328 13.42 37.40 -64.46
C LEU A 328 12.62 37.84 -63.22
N THR A 329 11.61 38.70 -63.39
CA THR A 329 10.70 39.13 -62.32
C THR A 329 9.45 38.26 -62.28
N ILE A 330 9.11 37.71 -61.11
CA ILE A 330 7.93 36.86 -60.88
C ILE A 330 6.90 37.57 -60.01
N GLY A 331 5.64 37.58 -60.45
CA GLY A 331 4.51 38.13 -59.68
C GLY A 331 4.01 37.23 -58.56
N ASN A 332 3.53 36.03 -58.90
CA ASN A 332 2.72 35.22 -57.97
C ASN A 332 3.28 33.81 -57.77
N THR A 333 3.61 33.09 -58.85
CA THR A 333 3.96 31.66 -58.75
C THR A 333 4.88 31.20 -59.87
N PHE A 334 5.89 30.41 -59.52
CA PHE A 334 6.79 29.74 -60.45
C PHE A 334 6.79 28.23 -60.19
N ASP A 335 5.78 27.56 -60.75
CA ASP A 335 5.58 26.11 -60.66
C ASP A 335 6.30 25.37 -61.81
N GLY A 336 7.63 25.33 -61.73
CA GLY A 336 8.47 24.64 -62.70
C GLY A 336 9.94 24.60 -62.30
N ASN A 337 10.70 23.69 -62.91
CA ASN A 337 12.14 23.56 -62.64
C ASN A 337 12.88 24.79 -63.17
N LYS A 338 13.84 25.32 -62.38
CA LYS A 338 14.52 26.59 -62.70
C LYS A 338 15.97 26.64 -62.26
N TYR A 339 16.81 27.24 -63.12
CA TYR A 339 18.23 27.49 -62.90
C TYR A 339 18.54 28.97 -63.14
N VAL A 340 19.17 29.64 -62.19
CA VAL A 340 19.54 31.06 -62.26
C VAL A 340 21.07 31.13 -62.12
N ALA A 341 21.75 31.43 -63.23
CA ALA A 341 23.21 31.44 -63.31
C ALA A 341 23.85 32.51 -62.40
N GLN A 342 25.14 32.39 -62.08
CA GLN A 342 25.83 33.20 -61.05
C GLN A 342 25.81 34.73 -61.24
N SER A 343 25.47 35.23 -62.44
CA SER A 343 25.29 36.68 -62.71
C SER A 343 23.86 37.07 -63.08
N ALA A 344 22.93 36.11 -63.14
CA ALA A 344 21.51 36.37 -63.39
C ALA A 344 20.79 36.79 -62.09
N THR A 345 19.59 37.35 -62.23
CA THR A 345 18.71 37.72 -61.13
C THR A 345 17.34 37.08 -61.30
N LEU A 346 16.83 36.43 -60.25
CA LEU A 346 15.41 36.18 -60.07
C LEU A 346 14.87 37.26 -59.14
N ALA A 347 13.97 38.10 -59.63
CA ALA A 347 13.33 39.15 -58.86
C ALA A 347 11.91 38.74 -58.43
N LEU A 348 11.52 39.11 -57.22
CA LEU A 348 10.12 39.10 -56.79
C LEU A 348 9.48 40.45 -57.18
N ALA A 349 8.23 40.45 -57.63
CA ALA A 349 7.53 41.67 -58.01
C ALA A 349 7.00 42.42 -56.80
N LEU A 350 7.19 43.74 -56.80
CA LEU A 350 6.82 44.65 -55.71
C LEU A 350 5.39 44.42 -55.20
N ASP A 351 5.25 44.30 -53.88
CA ASP A 351 4.01 44.07 -53.13
C ASP A 351 3.25 42.76 -53.50
N SER A 352 3.95 41.72 -53.96
CA SER A 352 3.36 40.42 -54.36
C SER A 352 3.90 39.20 -53.59
N ASP A 353 3.02 38.34 -53.07
CA ASP A 353 3.40 37.09 -52.40
C ASP A 353 3.81 36.01 -53.43
N VAL A 354 5.08 35.56 -53.39
CA VAL A 354 5.64 34.66 -54.42
C VAL A 354 5.81 33.23 -53.92
N THR A 355 5.20 32.28 -54.63
CA THR A 355 5.42 30.84 -54.42
C THR A 355 6.36 30.24 -55.47
N LEU A 356 7.51 29.72 -55.05
CA LEU A 356 8.48 29.01 -55.90
C LEU A 356 8.34 27.50 -55.67
N ARG A 357 7.78 26.77 -56.64
CA ARG A 357 7.57 25.31 -56.52
C ARG A 357 8.64 24.50 -57.25
N ARG A 358 8.77 23.22 -56.92
CA ARG A 358 9.69 22.25 -57.57
C ARG A 358 11.17 22.67 -57.48
N TRP A 359 12.04 22.03 -58.27
CA TRP A 359 13.49 22.26 -58.22
C TRP A 359 13.84 23.71 -58.59
N SER A 360 14.51 24.40 -57.67
CA SER A 360 14.83 25.83 -57.78
C SER A 360 16.32 26.05 -57.45
N TYR A 361 17.18 26.19 -58.46
CA TYR A 361 18.62 26.35 -58.28
C TYR A 361 19.04 27.80 -58.55
N ILE A 362 19.29 28.57 -57.49
CA ILE A 362 19.59 30.00 -57.54
C ILE A 362 21.04 30.25 -57.12
N MET A 363 21.95 30.26 -58.11
CA MET A 363 23.35 30.62 -57.92
C MET A 363 23.59 32.13 -58.11
N GLY A 364 22.71 32.78 -58.88
CA GLY A 364 22.67 34.23 -59.01
C GLY A 364 21.95 34.94 -57.86
N THR A 365 21.50 36.16 -58.14
CA THR A 365 20.81 37.01 -57.15
C THR A 365 19.33 36.63 -57.03
N LEU A 366 18.85 36.47 -55.80
CA LEU A 366 17.42 36.49 -55.45
C LEU A 366 17.08 37.91 -54.97
N SER A 367 16.55 38.74 -55.86
CA SER A 367 16.18 40.12 -55.57
C SER A 367 14.73 40.19 -55.07
N VAL A 368 14.49 40.98 -54.03
CA VAL A 368 13.14 41.29 -53.52
C VAL A 368 12.94 42.79 -53.69
N GLN A 369 11.83 43.22 -54.31
CA GLN A 369 11.57 44.64 -54.59
C GLN A 369 10.52 45.26 -53.65
N GLY A 370 10.52 44.84 -52.38
CA GLY A 370 9.61 45.32 -51.35
C GLY A 370 9.80 44.54 -50.05
N THR A 371 8.71 44.29 -49.34
CA THR A 371 8.67 43.44 -48.14
C THR A 371 7.50 42.48 -48.25
N GLU A 372 7.77 41.30 -48.81
CA GLU A 372 6.77 40.32 -49.27
C GLU A 372 6.92 38.95 -48.57
N GLU A 373 5.95 38.05 -48.72
CA GLU A 373 6.08 36.64 -48.33
C GLU A 373 6.71 35.81 -49.46
N LEU A 374 7.75 35.04 -49.15
CA LEU A 374 8.32 34.04 -50.04
C LEU A 374 7.95 32.63 -49.57
N THR A 375 7.27 31.86 -50.42
CA THR A 375 6.93 30.44 -50.14
C THR A 375 7.76 29.50 -51.01
N VAL A 376 8.47 28.56 -50.37
CA VAL A 376 9.26 27.50 -51.01
C VAL A 376 8.47 26.18 -50.94
N ALA A 377 8.07 25.69 -52.11
CA ALA A 377 7.20 24.53 -52.31
C ALA A 377 7.88 23.45 -53.18
N GLY A 378 9.09 23.05 -52.77
CA GLY A 378 9.95 22.11 -53.48
C GLY A 378 11.40 22.18 -53.02
N ASN A 379 12.32 21.67 -53.84
CA ASN A 379 13.74 21.64 -53.53
C ASN A 379 14.45 22.90 -54.03
N MET A 380 14.65 23.87 -53.14
CA MET A 380 15.48 25.05 -53.39
C MET A 380 16.94 24.81 -52.96
N THR A 381 17.87 25.21 -53.83
CA THR A 381 19.26 25.52 -53.46
C THR A 381 19.51 27.00 -53.74
N LEU A 382 19.89 27.76 -52.72
CA LEU A 382 20.13 29.20 -52.79
C LEU A 382 21.58 29.51 -52.39
N GLN A 383 22.31 30.26 -53.22
CA GLN A 383 23.61 30.79 -52.82
C GLN A 383 23.45 31.85 -51.73
N ALA A 384 24.23 31.73 -50.64
CA ALA A 384 24.13 32.60 -49.46
C ALA A 384 24.32 34.09 -49.80
N GLN A 385 23.27 34.89 -49.58
CA GLN A 385 23.20 36.30 -49.93
C GLN A 385 22.24 37.08 -49.00
N PRO A 386 22.32 38.41 -48.90
CA PRO A 386 21.37 39.21 -48.12
C PRO A 386 19.95 39.07 -48.65
N LEU A 387 19.00 38.73 -47.78
CA LEU A 387 17.58 38.59 -48.12
C LEU A 387 16.73 39.37 -47.11
N THR A 388 15.76 40.15 -47.62
CA THR A 388 14.83 40.95 -46.81
C THR A 388 13.41 40.65 -47.26
N LEU A 389 12.56 40.22 -46.31
CA LEU A 389 11.20 39.73 -46.55
C LEU A 389 10.26 40.19 -45.43
N LEU A 390 8.95 40.19 -45.69
CA LEU A 390 7.96 40.18 -44.61
C LEU A 390 7.96 38.81 -43.93
N GLY A 391 7.93 37.74 -44.72
CA GLY A 391 8.02 36.38 -44.22
C GLY A 391 8.62 35.38 -45.21
N LEU A 392 9.01 34.22 -44.66
CA LEU A 392 9.59 33.11 -45.40
C LEU A 392 8.94 31.82 -44.91
N THR A 393 8.25 31.12 -45.82
CA THR A 393 7.60 29.83 -45.56
C THR A 393 8.26 28.72 -46.38
N VAL A 394 8.62 27.60 -45.74
CA VAL A 394 9.00 26.35 -46.42
C VAL A 394 7.87 25.34 -46.18
N GLU A 395 7.18 24.90 -47.23
CA GLU A 395 6.03 23.96 -47.13
C GLU A 395 6.47 22.55 -46.66
N GLU A 396 5.50 21.69 -46.31
CA GLU A 396 5.78 20.27 -46.05
C GLU A 396 6.42 19.61 -47.30
N GLU A 397 7.24 18.57 -47.06
CA GLU A 397 7.96 17.80 -48.11
C GLU A 397 8.88 18.65 -49.02
N SER A 398 9.13 19.91 -48.66
CA SER A 398 10.04 20.84 -49.35
C SER A 398 11.39 20.95 -48.65
N ILE A 399 12.44 21.35 -49.38
CA ILE A 399 13.81 21.47 -48.86
C ILE A 399 14.41 22.80 -49.28
N MET A 400 14.89 23.61 -48.34
CA MET A 400 15.65 24.84 -48.61
C MET A 400 17.11 24.69 -48.13
N ASN A 401 18.03 24.53 -49.09
CA ASN A 401 19.47 24.46 -48.85
C ASN A 401 20.14 25.80 -49.16
N VAL A 402 20.72 26.46 -48.15
CA VAL A 402 21.52 27.68 -48.32
C VAL A 402 23.00 27.31 -48.39
N THR A 403 23.59 27.49 -49.57
CA THR A 403 24.95 27.02 -49.92
C THR A 403 25.96 28.15 -50.05
N GLY A 404 27.20 27.89 -49.64
CA GLY A 404 28.32 28.85 -49.67
C GLY A 404 29.00 28.96 -48.31
N SER A 405 30.20 29.54 -48.29
CA SER A 405 31.01 29.76 -47.07
C SER A 405 30.78 31.13 -46.41
N ALA A 406 29.86 31.95 -46.94
CA ALA A 406 29.51 33.25 -46.42
C ALA A 406 28.40 33.17 -45.35
N THR A 407 28.27 34.22 -44.53
CA THR A 407 27.08 34.40 -43.69
C THR A 407 25.87 34.69 -44.57
N PHE A 408 24.74 34.04 -44.28
CA PHE A 408 23.42 34.33 -44.84
C PHE A 408 22.68 35.33 -43.94
N PRO A 409 22.57 36.62 -44.31
CA PRO A 409 21.83 37.63 -43.56
C PRO A 409 20.36 37.61 -44.00
N LEU A 410 19.47 37.19 -43.10
CA LEU A 410 18.03 37.10 -43.35
C LEU A 410 17.30 38.09 -42.43
N THR A 411 16.79 39.17 -43.03
CA THR A 411 15.86 40.10 -42.38
C THR A 411 14.44 39.65 -42.70
N VAL A 412 13.72 39.15 -41.70
CA VAL A 412 12.39 38.56 -41.89
C VAL A 412 11.52 38.81 -40.66
N THR A 413 10.23 39.07 -40.82
CA THR A 413 9.32 39.27 -39.68
C THR A 413 8.73 37.95 -39.20
N SER A 414 8.39 37.04 -40.13
CA SER A 414 7.87 35.70 -39.85
C SER A 414 8.67 34.61 -40.56
N LEU A 415 9.25 33.66 -39.82
CA LEU A 415 9.95 32.51 -40.39
C LEU A 415 9.21 31.21 -40.02
N VAL A 416 8.72 30.48 -41.02
CA VAL A 416 7.93 29.27 -40.84
C VAL A 416 8.50 28.13 -41.67
N VAL A 417 8.89 27.02 -41.03
CA VAL A 417 9.55 25.90 -41.69
C VAL A 417 8.79 24.61 -41.39
N TYR A 418 8.01 24.10 -42.35
CA TYR A 418 7.29 22.83 -42.25
C TYR A 418 8.09 21.65 -42.83
N GLY A 419 8.84 21.88 -43.90
CA GLY A 419 9.82 20.95 -44.48
C GLY A 419 11.23 21.13 -43.91
N ASP A 420 12.26 20.90 -44.71
CA ASP A 420 13.66 20.94 -44.28
C ASP A 420 14.33 22.28 -44.61
N PHE A 421 15.15 22.79 -43.69
CA PHE A 421 15.96 24.00 -43.88
C PHE A 421 17.39 23.79 -43.38
N HIS A 422 18.35 23.87 -44.29
CA HIS A 422 19.77 23.65 -44.00
C HIS A 422 20.61 24.85 -44.45
N ALA A 423 21.34 25.46 -43.53
CA ALA A 423 22.24 26.57 -43.82
C ALA A 423 23.54 26.44 -43.00
N GLN A 424 24.62 27.09 -43.46
CA GLN A 424 25.83 27.24 -42.66
C GLN A 424 25.68 28.39 -41.65
N ALA A 425 26.39 29.51 -41.83
CA ALA A 425 26.29 30.66 -40.94
C ALA A 425 25.04 31.51 -41.27
N VAL A 426 24.17 31.77 -40.29
CA VAL A 426 22.94 32.56 -40.46
C VAL A 426 22.89 33.72 -39.48
N GLN A 427 22.53 34.91 -39.96
CA GLN A 427 22.23 36.09 -39.16
C GLN A 427 20.77 36.45 -39.35
N LEU A 428 19.94 36.14 -38.34
CA LEU A 428 18.52 36.53 -38.31
C LEU A 428 18.35 37.95 -37.77
N THR A 429 17.49 38.75 -38.40
CA THR A 429 17.14 40.11 -37.97
C THR A 429 15.64 40.39 -38.17
N ASN A 430 15.07 41.28 -37.34
CA ASN A 430 13.65 41.68 -37.34
C ASN A 430 12.60 40.57 -37.04
N VAL A 431 13.03 39.35 -36.69
CA VAL A 431 12.13 38.21 -36.43
C VAL A 431 11.20 38.49 -35.25
N LYS A 432 9.89 38.36 -35.48
CA LYS A 432 8.83 38.44 -34.46
C LYS A 432 8.18 37.08 -34.21
N THR A 433 7.99 36.31 -35.27
CA THR A 433 7.45 34.95 -35.24
C THR A 433 8.45 33.98 -35.87
N PHE A 434 8.76 32.91 -35.15
CA PHE A 434 9.54 31.78 -35.64
C PHE A 434 8.79 30.50 -35.30
N SER A 435 8.54 29.65 -36.30
CA SER A 435 7.87 28.37 -36.04
C SER A 435 8.38 27.24 -36.93
N THR A 436 8.42 26.04 -36.37
CA THR A 436 8.74 24.82 -37.09
C THR A 436 7.55 23.85 -37.08
N GLY A 437 7.36 23.09 -38.16
CA GLY A 437 6.25 22.16 -38.33
C GLY A 437 6.54 20.76 -37.74
N PRO A 438 5.53 19.90 -37.52
CA PRO A 438 5.72 18.60 -36.84
C PRO A 438 6.65 17.59 -37.53
N ARG A 439 7.12 17.87 -38.75
CA ARG A 439 8.02 17.02 -39.54
C ARG A 439 9.32 17.71 -39.98
N SER A 440 9.48 19.00 -39.69
CA SER A 440 10.60 19.79 -40.20
C SER A 440 11.93 19.39 -39.57
N ASN A 441 12.99 19.29 -40.38
CA ASN A 441 14.36 19.23 -39.90
C ASN A 441 15.11 20.53 -40.22
N MET A 442 15.34 21.37 -39.20
CA MET A 442 16.00 22.66 -39.36
C MET A 442 17.39 22.68 -38.70
N THR A 443 18.42 23.00 -39.48
CA THR A 443 19.81 23.04 -39.00
C THR A 443 20.55 24.29 -39.49
N PHE A 444 21.09 25.08 -38.57
CA PHE A 444 21.98 26.20 -38.92
C PHE A 444 22.97 26.58 -37.81
N ASN A 445 23.98 27.38 -38.15
CA ASN A 445 24.94 27.96 -37.21
C ASN A 445 24.58 29.45 -36.99
N PRO A 446 23.96 29.83 -35.86
CA PRO A 446 23.69 31.24 -35.55
C PRO A 446 24.99 32.03 -35.52
N LEU A 447 25.04 33.21 -36.14
CA LEU A 447 26.27 34.01 -36.24
C LEU A 447 26.92 34.21 -34.86
N THR A 448 26.15 34.66 -33.88
CA THR A 448 26.55 34.85 -32.47
C THR A 448 25.84 33.86 -31.54
N SER A 449 26.50 33.45 -30.45
CA SER A 449 25.79 32.87 -29.30
C SER A 449 24.77 33.88 -28.76
N GLY A 450 23.62 33.40 -28.30
CA GLY A 450 22.53 34.25 -27.82
C GLY A 450 21.70 34.91 -28.92
N ALA A 451 21.80 34.47 -30.18
CA ALA A 451 20.95 34.96 -31.27
C ALA A 451 19.44 34.85 -30.93
N TYR A 452 18.65 35.84 -31.33
CA TYR A 452 17.23 35.95 -31.00
C TYR A 452 16.37 35.26 -32.06
N LEU A 453 15.45 34.39 -31.62
CA LEU A 453 14.48 33.71 -32.49
C LEU A 453 13.12 34.44 -32.61
N GLY A 454 12.90 35.53 -31.86
CA GLY A 454 11.67 36.32 -31.96
C GLY A 454 10.79 36.30 -30.71
N ASN A 455 9.76 37.13 -30.74
CA ASN A 455 8.81 37.35 -29.65
C ASN A 455 7.90 36.13 -29.39
N VAL A 456 7.62 35.37 -30.44
CA VAL A 456 6.90 34.09 -30.38
C VAL A 456 7.73 33.03 -31.09
N THR A 457 8.22 32.05 -30.34
CA THR A 457 8.94 30.88 -30.87
C THR A 457 8.12 29.61 -30.61
N ASP A 458 7.67 28.94 -31.68
CA ASP A 458 6.80 27.76 -31.66
C ASP A 458 7.47 26.58 -32.40
N ILE A 459 8.23 25.74 -31.69
CA ILE A 459 9.01 24.61 -32.27
C ILE A 459 8.18 23.31 -32.20
N ARG A 460 7.88 22.69 -33.35
CA ARG A 460 7.15 21.40 -33.42
C ARG A 460 7.93 20.27 -34.09
N GLY A 461 8.99 20.58 -34.83
CA GLY A 461 9.91 19.60 -35.42
C GLY A 461 11.27 19.55 -34.73
N ASP A 462 12.27 18.99 -35.41
CA ASP A 462 13.66 18.96 -34.95
C ASP A 462 14.37 20.28 -35.33
N LEU A 463 14.85 21.01 -34.32
CA LEU A 463 15.71 22.19 -34.47
C LEU A 463 17.06 21.94 -33.78
N HIS A 464 18.13 21.95 -34.57
CA HIS A 464 19.50 21.75 -34.10
C HIS A 464 20.42 22.90 -34.54
N LEU A 465 21.09 23.53 -33.57
CA LEU A 465 21.86 24.76 -33.78
C LEU A 465 23.33 24.60 -33.38
N ALA A 466 24.28 25.10 -34.16
CA ALA A 466 25.70 24.99 -33.80
C ALA A 466 26.16 25.96 -32.68
N LYS A 467 25.23 26.75 -32.10
CA LYS A 467 25.43 27.64 -30.94
C LYS A 467 24.10 27.81 -30.17
N PRO A 468 24.12 28.12 -28.85
CA PRO A 468 22.91 28.53 -28.13
C PRO A 468 22.29 29.82 -28.68
N VAL A 469 20.97 29.88 -28.62
CA VAL A 469 20.13 31.07 -28.84
C VAL A 469 19.76 31.72 -27.50
N SER A 470 19.20 32.93 -27.55
CA SER A 470 18.56 33.56 -26.39
C SER A 470 17.09 33.87 -26.65
N PHE A 471 16.30 33.76 -25.60
CA PHE A 471 14.87 34.04 -25.60
C PHE A 471 14.63 35.22 -24.66
N GLN A 472 15.05 36.42 -25.06
CA GLN A 472 14.94 37.64 -24.25
C GLN A 472 13.78 38.52 -24.73
N ASN A 473 12.99 39.08 -23.82
CA ASN A 473 11.84 39.94 -24.13
C ASN A 473 10.83 39.27 -25.09
N CYS A 474 10.38 38.05 -24.77
CA CYS A 474 9.44 37.27 -25.58
C CYS A 474 8.09 37.04 -24.89
N ALA A 475 7.01 37.01 -25.64
CA ALA A 475 5.69 36.66 -25.14
C ALA A 475 5.53 35.14 -24.95
N ARG A 476 6.20 34.33 -25.79
CA ARG A 476 6.09 32.86 -25.78
C ARG A 476 7.35 32.15 -26.29
N LEU A 477 7.80 31.16 -25.53
CA LEU A 477 8.55 30.01 -26.02
C LEU A 477 7.67 28.75 -25.86
N MET A 478 7.42 28.04 -26.95
CA MET A 478 6.72 26.77 -26.97
C MET A 478 7.52 25.73 -27.76
N ILE A 479 7.68 24.54 -27.17
CA ILE A 479 8.21 23.35 -27.81
C ILE A 479 7.17 22.26 -27.63
N ASP A 480 6.54 21.80 -28.71
CA ASP A 480 5.36 20.92 -28.65
C ASP A 480 5.50 19.77 -29.66
N GLY A 481 5.75 18.56 -29.16
CA GLY A 481 6.19 17.40 -29.96
C GLY A 481 7.63 17.49 -30.48
N GLY A 482 8.11 18.70 -30.76
CA GLY A 482 9.44 18.98 -31.32
C GLY A 482 10.61 18.85 -30.33
N LYS A 483 11.80 19.15 -30.85
CA LYS A 483 13.08 18.98 -30.15
C LYS A 483 13.98 20.18 -30.42
N LEU A 484 14.48 20.81 -29.37
CA LEU A 484 15.50 21.85 -29.45
C LEU A 484 16.80 21.36 -28.84
N THR A 485 17.88 21.42 -29.61
CA THR A 485 19.25 21.12 -29.17
C THR A 485 20.25 22.10 -29.79
N TRP A 486 21.40 22.25 -29.15
CA TRP A 486 22.51 22.99 -29.74
C TRP A 486 23.87 22.49 -29.26
N ASP A 487 24.90 22.80 -30.03
CA ASP A 487 26.29 22.55 -29.68
C ASP A 487 26.85 23.64 -28.73
N GLY A 488 27.78 23.24 -27.88
CA GLY A 488 28.51 24.14 -26.97
C GLY A 488 27.91 24.29 -25.57
N ASN A 489 28.77 24.64 -24.62
CA ASN A 489 28.49 24.68 -23.18
C ASN A 489 28.25 26.10 -22.61
N THR A 490 28.11 27.11 -23.48
CA THR A 490 27.82 28.49 -23.06
C THR A 490 26.36 28.63 -22.60
N SER A 491 26.11 29.54 -21.65
CA SER A 491 24.79 29.72 -21.05
C SER A 491 23.75 30.31 -22.02
N THR A 492 22.48 30.07 -21.73
CA THR A 492 21.32 30.62 -22.46
C THR A 492 20.42 31.40 -21.50
N THR A 493 19.72 32.42 -22.02
CA THR A 493 18.70 33.16 -21.27
C THR A 493 17.31 32.75 -21.74
N ILE A 494 16.42 32.40 -20.80
CA ILE A 494 14.98 32.23 -21.03
C ILE A 494 14.24 33.30 -20.23
N ASP A 495 13.76 34.32 -20.94
CA ASP A 495 12.99 35.46 -20.42
C ASP A 495 11.76 35.69 -21.32
N CYS A 496 10.94 34.64 -21.44
CA CYS A 496 9.62 34.72 -22.06
C CYS A 496 8.52 34.69 -21.02
N THR A 497 7.46 35.49 -21.20
CA THR A 497 6.29 35.51 -20.30
C THR A 497 5.69 34.11 -20.11
N ASN A 498 5.57 33.34 -21.19
CA ASN A 498 5.07 31.96 -21.16
C ASN A 498 6.15 31.01 -21.70
N VAL A 499 6.48 29.97 -20.94
CA VAL A 499 7.43 28.92 -21.33
C VAL A 499 6.72 27.57 -21.27
N THR A 500 6.54 26.92 -22.42
CA THR A 500 5.83 25.63 -22.54
C THR A 500 6.70 24.58 -23.21
N ILE A 501 7.09 23.54 -22.47
CA ILE A 501 7.92 22.43 -22.95
C ILE A 501 7.10 21.14 -22.93
N ASN A 502 6.42 20.82 -24.03
CA ASN A 502 5.75 19.54 -24.32
C ASN A 502 6.52 18.75 -25.41
N GLY A 503 7.85 18.88 -25.40
CA GLY A 503 8.79 18.18 -26.27
C GLY A 503 10.15 18.07 -25.60
N PHE A 504 11.22 17.89 -26.37
CA PHE A 504 12.57 17.71 -25.83
C PHE A 504 13.37 19.02 -25.79
N LEU A 505 13.86 19.39 -24.60
CA LEU A 505 14.81 20.50 -24.41
C LEU A 505 15.92 20.07 -23.45
N GLN A 506 17.12 19.88 -23.99
CA GLN A 506 18.32 19.61 -23.21
C GLN A 506 19.46 20.57 -23.61
N PRO A 507 19.59 21.72 -22.95
CA PRO A 507 20.74 22.61 -23.13
C PRO A 507 22.02 21.99 -22.55
N PHE A 508 23.16 22.25 -23.20
CA PHE A 508 24.49 21.80 -22.76
C PHE A 508 25.24 22.81 -21.87
N GLY A 509 24.72 24.04 -21.75
CA GLY A 509 25.21 25.07 -20.81
C GLY A 509 24.14 25.48 -19.81
N ASP A 510 24.49 26.39 -18.90
CA ASP A 510 23.57 26.87 -17.85
C ASP A 510 22.36 27.61 -18.42
N VAL A 511 21.18 27.41 -17.82
CA VAL A 511 19.95 28.16 -18.14
C VAL A 511 19.73 29.25 -17.10
N ILE A 512 19.73 30.51 -17.55
CA ILE A 512 19.42 31.69 -16.75
C ILE A 512 17.97 32.08 -17.05
N PHE A 513 17.10 32.05 -16.04
CA PHE A 513 15.74 32.57 -16.17
C PHE A 513 15.74 34.08 -15.92
N GLY A 514 15.11 34.85 -16.80
CA GLY A 514 14.91 36.28 -16.60
C GLY A 514 13.68 36.60 -15.76
N ARG A 515 13.31 37.88 -15.65
CA ARG A 515 12.31 38.35 -14.68
C ARG A 515 10.90 38.50 -15.24
N ASP A 516 10.71 38.46 -16.56
CA ASP A 516 9.38 38.54 -17.17
C ASP A 516 8.71 37.16 -17.28
N VAL A 517 9.43 36.08 -16.94
CA VAL A 517 8.91 34.71 -16.86
C VAL A 517 7.76 34.62 -15.85
N ARG A 518 6.55 34.42 -16.36
CA ARG A 518 5.33 34.34 -15.58
C ARG A 518 4.91 32.91 -15.32
N ASP A 519 4.84 32.08 -16.36
CA ASP A 519 4.25 30.75 -16.28
C ASP A 519 5.16 29.72 -16.97
N ILE A 520 5.62 28.71 -16.22
CA ILE A 520 6.44 27.59 -16.71
C ILE A 520 5.58 26.31 -16.72
N MET A 521 5.37 25.75 -17.91
CA MET A 521 4.65 24.49 -18.10
C MET A 521 5.55 23.45 -18.76
N VAL A 522 5.66 22.27 -18.16
CA VAL A 522 6.26 21.08 -18.79
C VAL A 522 5.13 20.08 -19.06
N GLY A 523 4.76 19.92 -20.33
CA GLY A 523 3.63 19.08 -20.76
C GLY A 523 3.90 17.58 -20.64
N PRO A 524 2.91 16.69 -20.86
CA PRO A 524 3.05 15.24 -20.66
C PRO A 524 4.11 14.55 -21.53
N GLN A 525 4.55 15.15 -22.64
CA GLN A 525 5.68 14.67 -23.45
C GLN A 525 6.97 15.48 -23.22
N GLY A 526 6.92 16.47 -22.32
CA GLY A 526 8.03 17.34 -21.98
C GLY A 526 9.17 16.63 -21.27
N SER A 527 10.39 16.86 -21.74
CA SER A 527 11.63 16.54 -21.01
C SER A 527 12.53 17.76 -21.06
N PHE A 528 12.52 18.55 -19.98
CA PHE A 528 13.38 19.71 -19.77
C PHE A 528 14.42 19.40 -18.69
N ARG A 529 15.70 19.33 -19.06
CA ARG A 529 16.79 18.90 -18.17
C ARG A 529 17.99 19.82 -18.28
N PHE A 530 18.35 20.50 -17.20
CA PHE A 530 19.36 21.57 -17.26
C PHE A 530 20.09 21.81 -15.93
N ARG A 531 21.15 22.60 -16.01
CA ARG A 531 21.83 23.24 -14.86
C ARG A 531 21.33 24.67 -14.77
N ALA A 532 20.78 25.06 -13.63
CA ALA A 532 20.27 26.42 -13.41
C ALA A 532 21.45 27.37 -13.19
N GLY A 533 21.57 28.38 -14.05
CA GLY A 533 22.60 29.44 -13.96
C GLY A 533 22.25 30.57 -12.99
N GLY A 534 21.16 30.43 -12.23
CA GLY A 534 20.61 31.42 -11.31
C GLY A 534 19.30 30.91 -10.71
N PRO A 535 18.57 31.75 -9.96
CA PRO A 535 17.21 31.44 -9.54
C PRO A 535 16.28 31.15 -10.72
N ILE A 536 15.36 30.20 -10.56
CA ILE A 536 14.26 30.00 -11.49
C ILE A 536 13.13 30.95 -11.09
N PHE A 537 12.95 32.00 -11.88
CA PHE A 537 11.86 32.95 -11.71
C PHE A 537 10.57 32.45 -12.38
N THR A 538 9.47 32.33 -11.63
CA THR A 538 8.14 32.09 -12.18
C THR A 538 7.02 32.39 -11.18
N HIS A 539 5.82 32.77 -11.65
CA HIS A 539 4.62 32.88 -10.82
C HIS A 539 3.89 31.54 -10.68
N THR A 540 3.87 30.70 -11.73
CA THR A 540 3.29 29.36 -11.67
C THR A 540 4.18 28.30 -12.31
N LEU A 541 4.26 27.13 -11.68
CA LEU A 541 5.02 25.99 -12.17
C LEU A 541 4.10 24.76 -12.30
N SER A 542 3.94 24.25 -13.52
CA SER A 542 3.04 23.12 -13.84
C SER A 542 3.80 22.01 -14.57
N VAL A 543 4.03 20.88 -13.91
CA VAL A 543 4.91 19.80 -14.40
C VAL A 543 4.11 18.50 -14.60
N SER A 544 3.83 18.15 -15.85
CA SER A 544 3.20 16.88 -16.28
C SER A 544 4.18 15.91 -16.95
N GLY A 545 5.32 16.42 -17.43
CA GLY A 545 6.45 15.63 -17.93
C GLY A 545 7.63 15.66 -16.95
N VAL A 546 8.87 15.61 -17.46
CA VAL A 546 10.10 15.65 -16.64
C VAL A 546 10.70 17.05 -16.63
N LEU A 547 10.82 17.62 -15.44
CA LEU A 547 11.61 18.82 -15.13
C LEU A 547 12.74 18.45 -14.18
N GLU A 548 13.97 18.46 -14.69
CA GLU A 548 15.17 18.09 -13.94
C GLU A 548 16.14 19.29 -13.83
N VAL A 549 16.39 19.72 -12.60
CA VAL A 549 17.44 20.69 -12.28
C VAL A 549 18.59 19.95 -11.62
N LYS A 550 19.77 19.99 -12.25
CA LYS A 550 20.95 19.20 -11.83
C LYS A 550 21.60 19.69 -10.54
N ASN A 551 21.52 20.99 -10.29
CA ASN A 551 22.22 21.68 -9.21
C ASN A 551 21.25 22.30 -8.21
N LYS A 552 21.81 22.81 -7.10
CA LYS A 552 21.09 23.59 -6.08
C LYS A 552 20.51 24.86 -6.73
N VAL A 553 19.26 25.17 -6.39
CA VAL A 553 18.51 26.21 -7.08
C VAL A 553 17.48 26.89 -6.17
N ILE A 554 17.24 28.17 -6.41
CA ILE A 554 16.18 28.94 -5.75
C ILE A 554 14.97 29.03 -6.70
N LEU A 555 13.81 28.51 -6.29
CA LEU A 555 12.54 28.67 -7.01
C LEU A 555 11.74 29.79 -6.36
N GLN A 556 11.56 30.91 -7.08
CA GLN A 556 10.86 32.10 -6.58
C GLN A 556 10.10 32.84 -7.69
N SER A 557 9.15 33.69 -7.31
CA SER A 557 8.50 34.66 -8.21
C SER A 557 9.44 35.84 -8.50
N PRO A 558 9.42 36.39 -9.73
CA PRO A 558 10.17 37.61 -10.04
C PRO A 558 9.69 38.85 -9.27
N VAL A 559 8.50 38.81 -8.64
CA VAL A 559 7.93 39.88 -7.82
C VAL A 559 8.74 40.04 -6.53
N ALA A 560 9.68 40.98 -6.56
CA ALA A 560 10.68 41.21 -5.51
C ALA A 560 10.10 41.50 -4.09
N THR A 561 8.84 41.90 -3.98
CA THR A 561 8.17 42.21 -2.70
C THR A 561 7.52 41.00 -2.01
N TYR A 562 7.36 39.86 -2.70
CA TYR A 562 6.65 38.69 -2.16
C TYR A 562 7.31 37.35 -2.48
N LYS A 563 8.16 37.27 -3.52
CA LYS A 563 8.97 36.11 -3.93
C LYS A 563 8.27 34.76 -4.13
N ARG A 564 6.99 34.58 -3.81
CA ARG A 564 6.34 33.26 -3.80
C ARG A 564 5.65 32.94 -5.12
N LEU A 565 5.86 31.71 -5.58
CA LEU A 565 5.02 31.08 -6.60
C LEU A 565 3.57 31.03 -6.08
N VAL A 566 2.62 31.47 -6.89
CA VAL A 566 1.18 31.40 -6.57
C VAL A 566 0.72 29.93 -6.54
N SER A 567 1.29 29.10 -7.41
CA SER A 567 1.01 27.67 -7.45
C SER A 567 2.19 26.87 -8.01
N LEU A 568 2.57 25.79 -7.32
CA LEU A 568 3.43 24.73 -7.82
C LEU A 568 2.60 23.45 -7.89
N VAL A 569 2.46 22.88 -9.09
CA VAL A 569 1.70 21.64 -9.34
C VAL A 569 2.55 20.63 -10.12
N VAL A 570 2.81 19.47 -9.52
CA VAL A 570 3.32 18.30 -10.22
C VAL A 570 2.16 17.35 -10.48
N HIS A 571 1.85 17.06 -11.74
CA HIS A 571 0.68 16.27 -12.16
C HIS A 571 1.00 14.78 -12.22
N GLY A 572 0.04 13.94 -11.80
CA GLY A 572 0.16 12.48 -11.91
C GLY A 572 -0.39 11.94 -13.24
N PRO A 573 0.03 10.75 -13.69
CA PRO A 573 1.10 9.91 -13.14
C PRO A 573 2.49 10.21 -13.74
N GLY A 574 2.58 11.07 -14.77
CA GLY A 574 3.79 11.28 -15.55
C GLY A 574 4.75 12.35 -15.02
N GLY A 575 4.25 13.32 -14.25
CA GLY A 575 4.99 14.50 -13.82
C GLY A 575 6.12 14.17 -12.85
N LYS A 576 7.30 14.73 -13.10
CA LYS A 576 8.50 14.60 -12.26
C LYS A 576 9.19 15.94 -12.13
N LEU A 577 9.16 16.53 -10.95
CA LEU A 577 10.02 17.65 -10.55
C LEU A 577 11.18 17.08 -9.74
N MET A 578 12.41 17.29 -10.19
CA MET A 578 13.61 16.76 -9.54
C MET A 578 14.63 17.89 -9.35
N LEU A 579 15.03 18.13 -8.09
CA LEU A 579 15.92 19.24 -7.72
C LEU A 579 17.25 18.73 -7.15
N ASP A 580 18.36 19.35 -7.61
CA ASP A 580 19.74 19.02 -7.28
C ASP A 580 20.12 17.55 -7.60
N THR A 581 19.74 17.03 -8.77
CA THR A 581 19.94 15.60 -9.10
C THR A 581 21.41 15.15 -9.20
N HIS A 582 22.36 16.09 -9.33
CA HIS A 582 23.79 15.81 -9.48
C HIS A 582 24.64 16.33 -8.30
N ASN A 583 24.04 16.92 -7.26
CA ASN A 583 24.72 17.52 -6.10
C ASN A 583 25.74 18.62 -6.49
N GLU A 584 25.37 19.45 -7.47
CA GLU A 584 26.23 20.52 -8.00
C GLU A 584 26.04 21.86 -7.23
N PHE A 585 26.93 22.83 -7.44
CA PHE A 585 26.86 24.15 -6.79
C PHE A 585 25.65 24.97 -7.23
N SER A 586 25.12 25.78 -6.31
CA SER A 586 24.18 26.85 -6.66
C SER A 586 24.88 27.90 -7.53
N MET A 587 24.14 28.52 -8.44
CA MET A 587 24.66 29.53 -9.36
C MET A 587 23.97 30.88 -9.16
N ASP A 588 24.66 31.97 -9.49
CA ASP A 588 24.09 33.30 -9.69
C ASP A 588 24.66 33.90 -10.98
N ASN A 589 23.79 34.18 -11.95
CA ASN A 589 24.11 34.69 -13.28
C ASN A 589 25.29 33.98 -14.00
N GLY A 590 25.43 32.66 -13.79
CA GLY A 590 26.51 31.83 -14.37
C GLY A 590 27.81 31.78 -13.56
N ALA A 591 27.87 32.39 -12.37
CA ALA A 591 28.96 32.22 -11.41
C ALA A 591 28.56 31.25 -10.28
N GLU A 592 29.52 30.49 -9.73
CA GLU A 592 29.27 29.55 -8.63
C GLU A 592 29.14 30.28 -7.29
N VAL A 593 28.06 29.98 -6.55
CA VAL A 593 27.77 30.53 -5.22
C VAL A 593 28.28 29.55 -4.16
N ALA A 594 29.45 29.87 -3.60
CA ALA A 594 30.04 29.08 -2.53
C ALA A 594 29.18 29.10 -1.24
N ASN A 595 29.21 27.99 -0.49
CA ASN A 595 28.54 27.80 0.80
C ASN A 595 27.00 27.71 0.77
N VAL A 596 26.39 27.47 -0.40
CA VAL A 596 24.99 27.02 -0.49
C VAL A 596 24.96 25.50 -0.68
N ASP A 597 24.40 24.78 0.29
CA ASP A 597 24.34 23.31 0.31
C ASP A 597 22.92 22.72 0.07
N TYR A 598 21.92 23.56 -0.21
CA TYR A 598 20.53 23.18 -0.43
C TYR A 598 19.86 23.96 -1.59
N SER A 599 18.75 23.43 -2.09
CA SER A 599 17.78 24.16 -2.91
C SER A 599 16.77 24.90 -2.02
N GLU A 600 16.18 25.98 -2.51
CA GLU A 600 15.30 26.87 -1.74
C GLU A 600 13.97 27.07 -2.48
N LEU A 601 12.84 26.92 -1.80
CA LEU A 601 11.50 27.03 -2.39
C LEU A 601 10.65 28.12 -1.72
N TYR A 602 10.20 29.09 -2.53
CA TYR A 602 9.21 30.10 -2.17
C TYR A 602 7.88 29.79 -2.86
N ALA A 603 6.93 29.15 -2.17
CA ALA A 603 5.62 28.79 -2.75
C ALA A 603 4.47 29.06 -1.78
N GLN A 604 3.38 29.63 -2.29
CA GLN A 604 2.13 29.83 -1.53
C GLN A 604 1.33 28.52 -1.41
N ALA A 605 1.30 27.70 -2.46
CA ALA A 605 0.62 26.41 -2.47
C ALA A 605 1.42 25.37 -3.26
N ILE A 606 1.58 24.18 -2.67
CA ILE A 606 2.34 23.05 -3.22
C ILE A 606 1.38 21.87 -3.41
N THR A 607 1.24 21.39 -4.65
CA THR A 607 0.42 20.23 -5.01
C THR A 607 1.24 19.18 -5.74
N VAL A 608 1.36 17.97 -5.17
CA VAL A 608 2.16 16.87 -5.72
C VAL A 608 1.28 15.66 -5.98
N ASN A 609 0.89 15.47 -7.24
CA ASN A 609 0.17 14.30 -7.76
C ASN A 609 1.09 13.36 -8.56
N GLY A 610 2.27 13.84 -8.99
CA GLY A 610 3.36 13.05 -9.56
C GLY A 610 4.53 12.88 -8.58
N LEU A 611 5.76 12.81 -9.09
CA LEU A 611 6.98 12.77 -8.27
C LEU A 611 7.55 14.17 -8.05
N PHE A 612 7.75 14.58 -6.81
CA PHE A 612 8.65 15.66 -6.42
C PHE A 612 9.74 15.03 -5.54
N ASP A 613 10.96 14.88 -6.07
CA ASP A 613 12.13 14.47 -5.28
C ASP A 613 13.13 15.62 -5.22
N ALA A 614 13.56 15.95 -4.01
CA ALA A 614 14.63 16.89 -3.76
C ALA A 614 15.70 16.21 -2.90
N GLN A 615 16.96 16.64 -3.09
CA GLN A 615 17.98 16.43 -2.07
C GLN A 615 17.72 17.39 -0.89
N ARG A 616 18.68 18.24 -0.56
CA ARG A 616 18.58 19.21 0.54
C ARG A 616 17.67 20.36 0.13
N LEU A 617 16.63 20.63 0.92
CA LEU A 617 15.56 21.57 0.60
C LEU A 617 15.24 22.47 1.81
N ALA A 618 15.29 23.79 1.58
CA ALA A 618 14.74 24.80 2.47
C ALA A 618 13.36 25.27 1.98
N PHE A 619 12.41 25.41 2.89
CA PHE A 619 11.24 26.27 2.68
C PHE A 619 11.59 27.65 3.24
N ALA A 620 11.55 28.67 2.37
CA ALA A 620 12.01 30.02 2.72
C ALA A 620 10.90 30.91 3.31
N GLU A 621 9.65 30.62 2.96
CA GLU A 621 8.49 31.36 3.43
C GLU A 621 7.27 30.44 3.64
N ASN A 622 6.32 30.99 4.41
CA ASN A 622 5.02 30.42 4.74
C ASN A 622 4.29 29.77 3.55
N VAL A 623 3.90 28.50 3.67
CA VAL A 623 3.16 27.74 2.66
C VAL A 623 1.70 27.63 3.09
N SER A 624 0.76 28.30 2.43
CA SER A 624 -0.65 28.29 2.85
C SER A 624 -1.31 26.90 2.74
N ARG A 625 -0.83 26.02 1.84
CA ARG A 625 -1.29 24.63 1.74
C ARG A 625 -0.22 23.72 1.13
N LEU A 626 0.02 22.58 1.78
CA LEU A 626 0.73 21.44 1.21
C LEU A 626 -0.26 20.31 0.91
N THR A 627 -0.29 19.82 -0.32
CA THR A 627 -1.16 18.70 -0.72
C THR A 627 -0.38 17.67 -1.55
N VAL A 628 -0.38 16.43 -1.10
CA VAL A 628 0.07 15.27 -1.89
C VAL A 628 -1.16 14.46 -2.27
N GLY A 629 -1.44 14.30 -3.57
CA GLY A 629 -2.61 13.58 -4.07
C GLY A 629 -2.41 12.07 -4.17
N ASN A 630 -3.48 11.34 -4.52
CA ASN A 630 -3.42 9.91 -4.77
C ASN A 630 -2.36 9.60 -5.86
N GLY A 631 -1.40 8.73 -5.54
CA GLY A 631 -0.27 8.40 -6.44
C GLY A 631 0.88 9.41 -6.46
N GLY A 632 0.74 10.55 -5.79
CA GLY A 632 1.83 11.51 -5.61
C GLY A 632 2.92 11.00 -4.65
N ASN A 633 4.15 11.43 -4.87
CA ASN A 633 5.27 11.21 -3.95
C ASN A 633 6.08 12.51 -3.83
N PHE A 634 6.07 13.12 -2.64
CA PHE A 634 6.94 14.23 -2.27
C PHE A 634 7.98 13.73 -1.26
N THR A 635 9.25 13.76 -1.65
CA THR A 635 10.38 13.27 -0.86
C THR A 635 11.50 14.31 -0.84
N PHE A 636 12.00 14.69 0.34
CA PHE A 636 13.04 15.72 0.50
C PHE A 636 13.89 15.53 1.77
N ASP A 637 15.06 16.15 1.82
CA ASP A 637 15.88 16.29 3.04
C ASP A 637 15.80 17.73 3.56
N PRO A 638 15.14 18.01 4.70
CA PRO A 638 14.97 19.37 5.19
C PRO A 638 16.29 20.00 5.66
N THR A 639 16.48 21.27 5.33
CA THR A 639 17.47 22.16 5.99
C THR A 639 16.82 23.23 6.87
N THR A 640 15.53 23.50 6.67
CA THR A 640 14.70 24.37 7.51
C THR A 640 13.42 23.65 7.93
N GLY A 641 12.74 24.17 8.96
CA GLY A 641 11.35 23.79 9.24
C GLY A 641 10.41 24.30 8.14
N ILE A 642 9.21 23.69 8.05
CA ILE A 642 8.13 24.16 7.17
C ILE A 642 7.08 24.90 8.01
N SER A 643 6.73 26.10 7.57
CA SER A 643 5.59 26.87 8.07
C SER A 643 4.40 26.65 7.13
N VAL A 644 3.29 26.11 7.65
CA VAL A 644 2.15 25.66 6.84
C VAL A 644 0.83 25.60 7.62
N ASP A 645 -0.26 26.17 7.08
CA ASP A 645 -1.57 26.16 7.77
C ASP A 645 -2.36 24.85 7.56
N TYR A 646 -2.17 24.17 6.42
CA TYR A 646 -2.91 22.94 6.06
C TYR A 646 -1.97 21.92 5.39
N ILE A 647 -1.95 20.70 5.92
CA ILE A 647 -1.26 19.54 5.32
C ILE A 647 -2.28 18.47 4.97
N THR A 648 -2.26 17.98 3.74
CA THR A 648 -3.11 16.87 3.30
C THR A 648 -2.32 15.90 2.44
N THR A 649 -2.20 14.64 2.85
CA THR A 649 -1.56 13.59 2.02
C THR A 649 -2.47 12.39 1.80
N HIS A 650 -2.71 12.10 0.51
CA HIS A 650 -3.31 10.87 -0.01
C HIS A 650 -2.29 10.04 -0.82
N GLY A 651 -1.04 10.52 -0.88
CA GLY A 651 0.11 9.85 -1.50
C GLY A 651 1.24 9.71 -0.48
N ILE A 652 2.49 9.75 -0.93
CA ILE A 652 3.66 9.63 -0.07
C ILE A 652 4.24 11.02 0.23
N LEU A 653 4.38 11.36 1.50
CA LEU A 653 5.10 12.54 2.00
C LEU A 653 6.25 12.06 2.90
N THR A 654 7.50 12.26 2.50
CA THR A 654 8.68 11.73 3.22
C THR A 654 9.73 12.80 3.47
N SER A 655 10.04 13.03 4.75
CA SER A 655 11.20 13.81 5.20
C SER A 655 12.35 12.86 5.55
N LYS A 656 13.49 12.99 4.87
CA LYS A 656 14.69 12.14 5.07
C LYS A 656 15.31 12.38 6.45
N SER A 657 15.41 13.66 6.87
CA SER A 657 15.86 14.09 8.20
C SER A 657 14.69 14.60 9.07
N PRO A 658 14.92 14.89 10.37
CA PRO A 658 13.94 15.54 11.24
C PRO A 658 13.39 16.85 10.67
N LEU A 659 12.09 17.06 10.83
CA LEU A 659 11.37 18.23 10.31
C LEU A 659 10.60 18.91 11.44
N ASN A 660 10.73 20.24 11.55
CA ASN A 660 9.84 21.07 12.36
C ASN A 660 8.69 21.58 11.47
N ILE A 661 7.45 21.42 11.95
CA ILE A 661 6.22 21.82 11.27
C ILE A 661 5.45 22.80 12.17
N VAL A 662 5.31 24.05 11.73
CA VAL A 662 4.58 25.13 12.42
C VAL A 662 3.47 25.73 11.53
N GLY A 663 2.56 26.50 12.11
CA GLY A 663 1.51 27.22 11.35
C GLY A 663 1.95 28.61 10.88
N ASN A 664 1.39 29.09 9.77
CA ASN A 664 1.69 30.45 9.27
C ASN A 664 0.91 31.55 10.00
N THR A 665 -0.34 31.25 10.37
CA THR A 665 -1.34 32.26 10.80
C THR A 665 -1.80 32.13 12.24
N LEU A 666 -1.56 30.98 12.88
CA LEU A 666 -1.97 30.66 14.25
C LEU A 666 -0.84 30.04 15.09
N ASP A 667 0.40 30.09 14.59
CA ASP A 667 1.60 29.36 15.06
C ASP A 667 1.49 27.81 15.02
N HIS A 668 0.32 27.25 14.67
CA HIS A 668 0.05 25.82 14.49
C HIS A 668 -0.66 25.51 13.17
N VAL A 669 -0.42 24.31 12.62
CA VAL A 669 -1.18 23.75 11.50
C VAL A 669 -2.63 23.58 11.93
N TYR A 670 -3.58 24.16 11.21
CA TYR A 670 -5.01 24.05 11.53
C TYR A 670 -5.50 22.60 11.37
N GLU A 671 -5.07 21.94 10.29
CA GLU A 671 -5.42 20.55 10.00
C GLU A 671 -4.27 19.81 9.29
N LEU A 672 -3.88 18.67 9.86
CA LEU A 672 -3.00 17.66 9.26
C LEU A 672 -3.83 16.39 9.00
N LEU A 673 -4.05 16.07 7.72
CA LEU A 673 -4.79 14.90 7.28
C LEU A 673 -3.88 13.93 6.49
N VAL A 674 -3.72 12.72 7.01
CA VAL A 674 -3.22 11.55 6.26
C VAL A 674 -4.44 10.73 5.84
N GLY A 675 -4.88 10.87 4.59
CA GLY A 675 -6.01 10.12 4.03
C GLY A 675 -5.72 8.63 3.89
N GLU A 676 -6.73 7.81 3.57
CA GLU A 676 -6.69 6.33 3.62
C GLU A 676 -5.51 5.69 2.85
N ASN A 677 -5.21 6.18 1.64
CA ASN A 677 -4.06 5.71 0.85
C ASN A 677 -2.76 6.47 1.15
N GLY A 678 -2.81 7.48 2.03
CA GLY A 678 -1.70 8.36 2.35
C GLY A 678 -0.65 7.68 3.23
N THR A 679 0.60 8.04 3.00
CA THR A 679 1.72 7.76 3.89
C THR A 679 2.46 9.06 4.21
N MET A 680 2.65 9.36 5.49
CA MET A 680 3.51 10.43 5.98
C MET A 680 4.65 9.82 6.79
N THR A 681 5.89 10.14 6.42
CA THR A 681 7.10 9.68 7.13
C THR A 681 7.93 10.88 7.56
N LEU A 682 8.13 11.05 8.87
CA LEU A 682 9.02 12.08 9.42
C LEU A 682 10.26 11.45 10.06
N ASP A 683 11.44 12.00 9.75
CA ASP A 683 12.75 11.39 10.06
C ASP A 683 12.83 9.94 9.54
N ALA A 684 12.77 9.76 8.22
CA ALA A 684 12.94 8.44 7.61
C ALA A 684 14.36 7.86 7.83
N GLY A 685 15.35 8.72 8.11
CA GLY A 685 16.76 8.44 8.07
C GLY A 685 17.37 8.71 6.70
N ALA A 686 18.64 9.10 6.67
CA ALA A 686 19.38 9.29 5.43
C ALA A 686 19.65 7.93 4.73
N ALA A 687 19.72 7.95 3.39
CA ALA A 687 19.84 6.73 2.57
C ALA A 687 21.16 5.95 2.77
N ASN A 688 22.15 6.56 3.44
CA ASN A 688 23.40 5.93 3.86
C ASN A 688 23.30 5.16 5.20
N GLY A 689 22.15 5.21 5.88
CA GLY A 689 21.93 4.57 7.18
C GLY A 689 22.40 5.39 8.38
N GLU A 690 22.85 6.63 8.18
CA GLU A 690 23.20 7.52 9.30
C GLU A 690 21.94 7.92 10.09
N VAL A 691 22.05 7.88 11.41
CA VAL A 691 20.97 8.31 12.31
C VAL A 691 21.03 9.83 12.40
N ALA A 692 20.06 10.49 11.77
CA ALA A 692 19.93 11.94 11.82
C ALA A 692 19.80 12.43 13.28
N VAL A 693 20.53 13.50 13.62
CA VAL A 693 20.67 13.97 14.99
C VAL A 693 19.62 15.05 15.27
N GLY A 694 18.52 14.67 15.89
CA GLY A 694 17.48 15.62 16.31
C GLY A 694 16.20 14.94 16.79
N GLN A 695 15.09 15.66 16.63
CA GLN A 695 13.70 15.21 16.74
C GLN A 695 12.87 15.97 15.70
N SER A 696 11.82 15.35 15.16
CA SER A 696 10.81 16.11 14.41
C SER A 696 9.89 16.83 15.40
N GLU A 697 9.36 17.98 15.00
CA GLU A 697 8.50 18.82 15.85
C GLU A 697 7.21 19.14 15.10
N LEU A 698 6.06 19.06 15.79
CA LEU A 698 4.74 19.26 15.19
C LEU A 698 3.86 20.15 16.08
N SER A 699 3.56 21.33 15.55
CA SER A 699 2.58 22.28 16.06
C SER A 699 1.31 22.15 15.22
N ALA A 700 0.25 21.49 15.72
CA ALA A 700 -1.01 21.28 15.00
C ALA A 700 -2.22 21.17 15.95
N ASP A 701 -3.38 21.74 15.56
CA ASP A 701 -4.64 21.66 16.33
C ASP A 701 -5.43 20.37 16.04
N LYS A 702 -5.48 19.94 14.77
CA LYS A 702 -6.24 18.75 14.35
C LYS A 702 -5.35 17.80 13.57
N ILE A 703 -5.27 16.57 14.05
CA ILE A 703 -4.46 15.51 13.45
C ILE A 703 -5.39 14.34 13.14
N THR A 704 -5.51 13.99 11.87
CA THR A 704 -6.34 12.86 11.40
C THR A 704 -5.50 11.90 10.59
N VAL A 705 -5.41 10.64 11.03
CA VAL A 705 -4.61 9.58 10.40
C VAL A 705 -5.51 8.41 10.01
N ASN A 706 -5.98 8.43 8.77
CA ASN A 706 -6.75 7.35 8.14
C ASN A 706 -5.85 6.42 7.31
N GLY A 707 -4.71 6.93 6.83
CA GLY A 707 -3.62 6.14 6.23
C GLY A 707 -2.51 5.85 7.24
N ARG A 708 -1.25 5.90 6.80
CA ARG A 708 -0.08 5.61 7.63
C ARG A 708 0.71 6.88 7.97
N PHE A 709 0.84 7.20 9.25
CA PHE A 709 1.81 8.18 9.73
C PHE A 709 2.86 7.43 10.56
N ASP A 710 4.11 7.40 10.09
CA ASP A 710 5.24 6.97 10.90
C ASP A 710 6.15 8.18 11.17
N ALA A 711 6.54 8.38 12.43
CA ALA A 711 7.64 9.24 12.81
C ALA A 711 8.64 8.43 13.64
N ARG A 712 9.89 8.89 13.70
CA ARG A 712 10.82 8.45 14.75
C ARG A 712 10.59 9.34 15.97
N LYS A 713 11.60 10.08 16.41
CA LYS A 713 11.46 11.06 17.51
C LYS A 713 10.51 12.17 17.10
N LEU A 714 9.41 12.32 17.82
CA LEU A 714 8.39 13.33 17.57
C LEU A 714 8.06 14.10 18.87
N ALA A 715 8.30 15.41 18.84
CA ALA A 715 7.78 16.34 19.84
C ALA A 715 6.52 17.02 19.30
N PHE A 716 5.47 17.05 20.12
CA PHE A 716 4.36 17.98 19.91
C PHE A 716 4.70 19.30 20.60
N THR A 717 4.55 20.40 19.87
CA THR A 717 4.96 21.75 20.31
C THR A 717 3.78 22.72 20.47
N SER A 718 2.57 22.31 20.06
CA SER A 718 1.32 23.01 20.36
C SER A 718 0.38 22.19 21.23
N ARG A 719 -0.65 22.89 21.70
CA ARG A 719 -1.91 22.28 22.14
C ARG A 719 -2.66 21.71 20.93
N ILE A 720 -3.41 20.64 21.17
CA ILE A 720 -4.17 19.90 20.14
C ILE A 720 -5.65 19.87 20.54
N SER A 721 -6.60 20.13 19.64
CA SER A 721 -8.02 19.87 19.90
C SER A 721 -8.34 18.39 19.74
N THR A 722 -7.98 17.77 18.61
CA THR A 722 -8.37 16.39 18.29
C THR A 722 -7.24 15.62 17.61
N LEU A 723 -6.91 14.44 18.15
CA LEU A 723 -6.03 13.46 17.54
C LEU A 723 -6.84 12.20 17.21
N THR A 724 -7.08 11.95 15.91
CA THR A 724 -7.91 10.84 15.42
C THR A 724 -7.08 9.87 14.59
N VAL A 725 -7.12 8.57 14.91
CA VAL A 725 -6.61 7.49 14.06
C VAL A 725 -7.81 6.68 13.56
N GLY A 726 -8.20 6.91 12.31
CA GLY A 726 -9.42 6.35 11.71
C GLY A 726 -9.33 4.86 11.39
N ASN A 727 -10.44 4.28 10.91
CA ASN A 727 -10.50 2.86 10.52
C ASN A 727 -9.42 2.52 9.48
N GLY A 728 -8.60 1.50 9.75
CA GLY A 728 -7.45 1.13 8.90
C GLY A 728 -6.21 2.01 9.05
N GLY A 729 -6.35 3.19 9.68
CA GLY A 729 -5.26 4.12 9.92
C GLY A 729 -4.23 3.58 10.91
N ARG A 730 -2.99 4.04 10.77
CA ARG A 730 -1.88 3.67 11.65
C ARG A 730 -1.00 4.89 11.96
N PHE A 731 -0.81 5.18 13.24
CA PHE A 731 0.14 6.18 13.72
C PHE A 731 1.22 5.52 14.59
N THR A 732 2.49 5.57 14.18
CA THR A 732 3.64 5.05 14.93
C THR A 732 4.62 6.19 15.25
N PHE A 733 5.04 6.38 16.51
CA PHE A 733 6.04 7.40 16.85
C PHE A 733 6.82 7.11 18.16
N ASP A 734 8.00 7.72 18.30
CA ASP A 734 8.74 7.83 19.57
C ASP A 734 8.41 9.20 20.20
N PRO A 735 7.56 9.30 21.25
CA PRO A 735 7.30 10.58 21.89
C PRO A 735 8.56 11.19 22.52
N MET A 736 8.74 12.49 22.32
CA MET A 736 9.78 13.30 22.95
C MET A 736 9.22 14.34 23.94
N THR A 737 7.93 14.68 23.83
CA THR A 737 7.23 15.63 24.70
C THR A 737 5.86 15.10 25.12
N GLU A 738 5.24 15.79 26.09
CA GLU A 738 3.86 15.60 26.51
C GLU A 738 2.87 16.03 25.41
N ILE A 739 1.76 15.29 25.27
CA ILE A 739 0.66 15.62 24.38
C ILE A 739 -0.44 16.34 25.17
N SER A 740 -0.50 17.66 25.06
CA SER A 740 -1.56 18.50 25.62
C SER A 740 -2.74 18.58 24.64
N VAL A 741 -3.82 17.84 24.92
CA VAL A 741 -4.91 17.56 23.97
C VAL A 741 -6.30 17.59 24.62
N ASN A 742 -7.37 17.90 23.87
CA ASN A 742 -8.73 17.76 24.38
C ASN A 742 -9.27 16.32 24.22
N SER A 743 -9.13 15.68 23.05
CA SER A 743 -9.52 14.28 22.86
C SER A 743 -8.61 13.47 21.92
N ILE A 744 -8.43 12.18 22.24
CA ILE A 744 -7.78 11.18 21.39
C ILE A 744 -8.81 10.11 21.00
N THR A 745 -8.96 9.81 19.71
CA THR A 745 -9.86 8.75 19.20
C THR A 745 -9.08 7.77 18.33
N VAL A 746 -9.13 6.48 18.65
CA VAL A 746 -8.38 5.41 17.97
C VAL A 746 -9.35 4.32 17.54
N HIS A 747 -9.74 4.34 16.26
CA HIS A 747 -10.42 3.23 15.59
C HIS A 747 -9.46 2.37 14.76
N GLY A 748 -8.28 2.91 14.39
CA GLY A 748 -7.15 2.21 13.79
C GLY A 748 -6.08 1.81 14.82
N VAL A 749 -4.81 1.95 14.47
CA VAL A 749 -3.67 1.52 15.31
C VAL A 749 -2.81 2.71 15.74
N LEU A 750 -2.80 3.06 17.03
CA LEU A 750 -1.88 4.03 17.63
C LEU A 750 -0.78 3.29 18.39
N THR A 751 0.48 3.49 18.01
CA THR A 751 1.65 2.83 18.61
C THR A 751 2.69 3.86 19.05
N SER A 752 2.69 4.19 20.35
CA SER A 752 3.78 4.91 20.98
C SER A 752 4.91 3.92 21.31
N GLN A 753 6.08 4.13 20.72
CA GLN A 753 7.26 3.26 20.87
C GLN A 753 7.90 3.37 22.26
N LEU A 754 7.78 4.55 22.88
CA LEU A 754 8.24 4.88 24.23
C LEU A 754 7.00 5.18 25.12
N PRO A 755 7.17 5.38 26.44
CA PRO A 755 6.06 5.78 27.31
C PRO A 755 5.46 7.13 26.87
N LEU A 756 4.15 7.29 27.07
CA LEU A 756 3.41 8.45 26.56
C LEU A 756 2.80 9.27 27.69
N ASN A 757 2.98 10.59 27.63
CA ASN A 757 2.35 11.54 28.55
C ASN A 757 1.23 12.29 27.82
N VAL A 758 0.03 12.29 28.40
CA VAL A 758 -1.17 12.95 27.86
C VAL A 758 -1.81 13.79 28.96
N THR A 759 -2.07 15.06 28.65
CA THR A 759 -2.69 16.06 29.54
C THR A 759 -3.73 16.88 28.77
N GLY A 760 -4.48 17.73 29.46
CA GLY A 760 -5.46 18.60 28.82
C GLY A 760 -4.83 19.75 28.02
N ASN A 761 -5.53 20.17 26.96
CA ASN A 761 -5.23 21.40 26.21
C ASN A 761 -5.79 22.63 26.95
N THR A 762 -7.09 22.64 27.24
CA THR A 762 -7.76 23.77 27.93
C THR A 762 -7.95 23.56 29.43
N LEU A 763 -7.97 22.30 29.87
CA LEU A 763 -8.09 21.86 31.26
C LEU A 763 -6.78 21.18 31.71
N ILE A 764 -6.68 20.76 32.98
CA ILE A 764 -5.54 19.96 33.46
C ILE A 764 -5.60 18.54 32.87
N ARG A 765 -6.81 17.97 32.76
CA ARG A 765 -7.07 16.66 32.16
C ARG A 765 -7.48 16.79 30.69
N ALA A 766 -7.07 15.83 29.86
CA ALA A 766 -7.73 15.62 28.57
C ALA A 766 -9.17 15.14 28.83
N ARG A 767 -10.12 15.51 27.98
CA ARG A 767 -11.53 15.16 28.17
C ARG A 767 -11.78 13.67 27.93
N GLU A 768 -11.19 13.12 26.87
CA GLU A 768 -11.47 11.74 26.47
C GLU A 768 -10.28 11.05 25.76
N ILE A 769 -10.07 9.77 26.07
CA ILE A 769 -9.39 8.82 25.17
C ILE A 769 -10.37 7.71 24.83
N GLU A 770 -10.75 7.60 23.54
CA GLU A 770 -11.56 6.51 23.01
C GLU A 770 -10.68 5.55 22.18
N VAL A 771 -10.69 4.26 22.51
CA VAL A 771 -10.20 3.17 21.67
C VAL A 771 -11.41 2.36 21.20
N GLY A 772 -11.93 2.69 20.03
CA GLY A 772 -13.17 2.09 19.48
C GLY A 772 -13.04 0.59 19.17
N GLN A 773 -14.13 -0.07 18.78
CA GLN A 773 -14.25 -1.55 18.74
C GLN A 773 -13.15 -2.29 17.95
N HIS A 774 -12.57 -1.67 16.92
CA HIS A 774 -11.47 -2.24 16.13
C HIS A 774 -10.11 -1.56 16.36
N GLY A 775 -10.09 -0.57 17.26
CA GLY A 775 -8.92 0.19 17.62
C GLY A 775 -7.89 -0.61 18.41
N THR A 776 -6.62 -0.26 18.25
CA THR A 776 -5.53 -0.75 19.10
C THR A 776 -4.61 0.41 19.47
N MET A 777 -4.49 0.69 20.76
CA MET A 777 -3.58 1.68 21.32
C MET A 777 -2.53 0.95 22.18
N THR A 778 -1.25 1.08 21.84
CA THR A 778 -0.14 0.47 22.59
C THR A 778 0.92 1.52 22.93
N LEU A 779 1.30 1.59 24.20
CA LEU A 779 2.29 2.54 24.74
C LEU A 779 3.56 1.81 25.15
N ASP A 780 4.73 2.46 25.12
CA ASP A 780 6.02 1.82 25.41
C ASP A 780 6.26 0.53 24.60
N ALA A 781 5.76 0.52 23.35
CA ALA A 781 5.64 -0.69 22.54
C ALA A 781 6.98 -1.39 22.27
N ARG A 782 8.08 -0.61 22.23
CA ARG A 782 9.44 -1.11 21.99
C ARG A 782 9.97 -1.96 23.14
N ALA A 783 9.62 -1.60 24.38
CA ALA A 783 10.00 -2.37 25.56
C ALA A 783 9.05 -3.55 25.77
N GLN A 784 7.73 -3.35 25.56
CA GLN A 784 6.74 -4.42 25.65
C GLN A 784 7.05 -5.59 24.69
N ALA A 785 7.47 -5.29 23.46
CA ALA A 785 7.91 -6.29 22.47
C ALA A 785 9.16 -7.09 22.88
N ARG A 786 9.87 -6.66 23.94
CA ARG A 786 11.02 -7.36 24.55
C ARG A 786 10.68 -7.97 25.92
N GLY A 787 9.42 -7.93 26.34
CA GLY A 787 8.95 -8.46 27.62
C GLY A 787 9.13 -7.53 28.83
N GLY A 788 9.49 -6.26 28.63
CA GLY A 788 9.72 -5.28 29.71
C GLY A 788 9.03 -3.93 29.47
N PHE A 789 9.47 -2.91 30.21
CA PHE A 789 9.01 -1.52 30.11
C PHE A 789 10.22 -0.57 30.24
N SER A 790 10.27 0.54 29.51
CA SER A 790 11.39 1.50 29.56
C SER A 790 11.14 2.74 30.43
N GLY A 791 9.89 3.00 30.82
CA GLY A 791 9.52 4.12 31.69
C GLY A 791 8.09 3.98 32.21
N VAL A 792 7.36 5.09 32.31
CA VAL A 792 5.97 5.16 32.80
C VAL A 792 5.17 6.09 31.88
N SER A 793 3.98 5.66 31.44
CA SER A 793 3.04 6.49 30.71
C SER A 793 2.11 7.22 31.68
N TYR A 794 1.86 8.50 31.46
CA TYR A 794 0.97 9.32 32.27
C TYR A 794 -0.28 9.67 31.45
N LEU A 795 -1.44 9.13 31.81
CA LEU A 795 -2.70 9.43 31.12
C LEU A 795 -3.61 10.26 32.03
N VAL A 796 -3.46 11.57 31.98
CA VAL A 796 -4.19 12.54 32.80
C VAL A 796 -5.48 12.93 32.06
N VAL A 797 -6.53 12.13 32.23
CA VAL A 797 -7.76 12.15 31.42
C VAL A 797 -9.02 12.09 32.29
N GLU A 798 -10.13 12.70 31.87
CA GLU A 798 -11.43 12.59 32.54
C GLU A 798 -12.12 11.25 32.21
N THR A 799 -12.25 10.92 30.93
CA THR A 799 -12.95 9.72 30.43
C THR A 799 -12.03 8.83 29.61
N VAL A 800 -12.04 7.52 29.87
CA VAL A 800 -11.34 6.53 29.04
C VAL A 800 -12.30 5.42 28.61
N THR A 801 -12.50 5.29 27.30
CA THR A 801 -13.42 4.34 26.67
C THR A 801 -12.63 3.32 25.86
N VAL A 802 -12.76 2.03 26.17
CA VAL A 802 -12.01 0.93 25.54
C VAL A 802 -13.00 -0.10 24.98
N GLY A 803 -13.42 0.10 23.74
CA GLY A 803 -14.14 -0.90 22.95
C GLY A 803 -13.21 -1.87 22.21
N GLY A 804 -11.97 -1.44 21.91
CA GLY A 804 -10.89 -2.23 21.28
C GLY A 804 -9.79 -2.61 22.26
N THR A 805 -8.51 -2.59 21.86
CA THR A 805 -7.39 -3.00 22.72
C THR A 805 -6.54 -1.80 23.18
N LEU A 806 -6.40 -1.61 24.50
CA LEU A 806 -5.47 -0.65 25.13
C LEU A 806 -4.40 -1.40 25.94
N ASN A 807 -3.15 -1.37 25.46
CA ASN A 807 -1.97 -1.92 26.13
C ASN A 807 -1.10 -0.77 26.66
N ALA A 808 -1.42 -0.26 27.85
CA ALA A 808 -0.85 1.00 28.36
C ALA A 808 0.59 0.89 28.91
N GLY A 809 1.12 -0.33 29.08
CA GLY A 809 2.43 -0.55 29.69
C GLY A 809 2.42 -0.22 31.19
N ARG A 810 3.52 0.35 31.71
CA ARG A 810 3.53 1.00 33.02
C ARG A 810 2.70 2.28 32.95
N LEU A 811 1.74 2.44 33.87
CA LEU A 811 0.71 3.46 33.80
C LEU A 811 0.53 4.17 35.15
N ILE A 812 0.49 5.51 35.10
CA ILE A 812 -0.11 6.37 36.13
C ILE A 812 -1.28 7.12 35.48
N ASN A 813 -2.43 7.13 36.15
CA ASN A 813 -3.70 7.64 35.60
C ASN A 813 -4.08 9.05 36.10
N HIS A 814 -3.12 9.73 36.73
CA HIS A 814 -3.26 11.02 37.39
C HIS A 814 -1.97 11.84 37.22
N GLY A 815 -1.94 13.09 37.68
CA GLY A 815 -0.75 13.93 37.60
C GLY A 815 -0.71 15.05 38.65
N PRO A 816 0.45 15.67 38.90
CA PRO A 816 0.56 16.83 39.78
C PRO A 816 -0.07 18.09 39.14
N PRO A 817 -0.52 19.09 39.93
CA PRO A 817 -0.46 19.17 41.39
C PRO A 817 -1.69 18.58 42.10
N LEU A 818 -2.70 18.08 41.36
CA LEU A 818 -3.97 17.62 41.91
C LEU A 818 -4.31 16.23 41.34
N LEU A 819 -4.46 15.25 42.22
CA LEU A 819 -4.59 13.81 41.92
C LEU A 819 -5.96 13.41 41.34
N HIS A 820 -6.47 14.16 40.34
CA HIS A 820 -7.85 14.08 39.86
C HIS A 820 -8.28 12.72 39.30
N GLY A 821 -7.34 11.87 38.87
CA GLY A 821 -7.64 10.54 38.32
C GLY A 821 -8.56 10.55 37.09
N TRP A 822 -9.16 9.40 36.81
CA TRP A 822 -10.19 9.23 35.79
C TRP A 822 -11.57 9.35 36.44
N ASN A 823 -12.43 10.23 35.90
CA ASN A 823 -13.85 10.30 36.29
C ASN A 823 -14.60 9.06 35.81
N THR A 824 -14.23 8.50 34.65
CA THR A 824 -14.94 7.38 34.02
C THR A 824 -13.98 6.46 33.26
N LEU A 825 -14.07 5.15 33.54
CA LEU A 825 -13.51 4.08 32.73
C LEU A 825 -14.64 3.20 32.19
N SER A 826 -14.74 3.04 30.87
CA SER A 826 -15.64 2.05 30.26
C SER A 826 -14.84 1.07 29.41
N VAL A 827 -14.95 -0.23 29.68
CA VAL A 827 -14.38 -1.30 28.87
C VAL A 827 -15.52 -2.13 28.29
N GLY A 828 -15.89 -1.86 27.03
CA GLY A 828 -17.02 -2.50 26.36
C GLY A 828 -16.80 -4.00 26.10
N ALA A 829 -17.83 -4.73 25.67
CA ALA A 829 -17.81 -6.20 25.61
C ALA A 829 -16.73 -6.85 24.70
N ASN A 830 -16.15 -6.11 23.75
CA ASN A 830 -14.99 -6.57 22.94
C ASN A 830 -13.67 -5.95 23.40
N GLY A 831 -13.73 -5.07 24.41
CA GLY A 831 -12.63 -4.27 24.91
C GLY A 831 -11.63 -5.09 25.69
N ARG A 832 -10.35 -4.77 25.53
CA ARG A 832 -9.25 -5.30 26.34
C ARG A 832 -8.35 -4.18 26.84
N PHE A 833 -8.35 -3.93 28.15
CA PHE A 833 -7.44 -3.00 28.81
C PHE A 833 -6.39 -3.78 29.62
N THR A 834 -5.10 -3.62 29.30
CA THR A 834 -3.98 -4.32 29.97
C THR A 834 -2.90 -3.32 30.37
N PHE A 835 -2.51 -3.28 31.65
CA PHE A 835 -1.58 -2.27 32.19
C PHE A 835 -0.84 -2.77 33.44
N LEU A 836 0.26 -2.09 33.80
CA LEU A 836 0.98 -2.27 35.05
C LEU A 836 0.86 -0.96 35.85
N PRO A 837 0.09 -0.91 36.95
CA PRO A 837 0.00 0.29 37.79
C PRO A 837 1.33 0.59 38.47
N ASP A 838 1.81 1.83 38.33
CA ASP A 838 3.07 2.29 38.93
C ASP A 838 2.86 3.12 40.22
N ASP A 839 1.63 3.55 40.46
CA ASP A 839 1.16 4.30 41.64
C ASP A 839 -0.35 4.01 41.84
N ILE A 840 -1.00 4.67 42.80
CA ILE A 840 -2.44 4.60 43.08
C ILE A 840 -3.25 4.92 41.81
N PHE A 841 -4.23 4.07 41.52
CA PHE A 841 -5.15 4.21 40.41
C PHE A 841 -6.42 4.91 40.88
N TYR A 842 -6.56 6.21 40.58
CA TYR A 842 -7.72 7.01 41.03
C TYR A 842 -8.88 6.89 40.04
N LEU A 843 -10.02 6.34 40.47
CA LEU A 843 -11.17 6.06 39.60
C LEU A 843 -12.50 6.45 40.28
N GLY A 844 -13.30 7.26 39.60
CA GLY A 844 -14.67 7.59 40.01
C GLY A 844 -15.65 6.47 39.64
N TYR A 845 -16.17 6.53 38.40
CA TYR A 845 -17.01 5.48 37.83
C TYR A 845 -16.17 4.51 36.99
N GLY A 846 -16.41 3.21 37.11
CA GLY A 846 -15.81 2.19 36.25
C GLY A 846 -16.82 1.14 35.83
N GLU A 847 -16.87 0.79 34.55
CA GLU A 847 -17.72 -0.30 34.04
C GLU A 847 -16.96 -1.19 33.05
N VAL A 848 -16.89 -2.48 33.36
CA VAL A 848 -16.15 -3.48 32.57
C VAL A 848 -17.08 -4.58 32.12
N ALA A 849 -17.49 -4.53 30.85
CA ALA A 849 -18.17 -5.61 30.13
C ALA A 849 -17.20 -6.48 29.30
N GLY A 850 -16.00 -5.96 29.00
CA GLY A 850 -14.91 -6.68 28.35
C GLY A 850 -13.88 -7.21 29.35
N PHE A 851 -12.60 -7.13 28.99
CA PHE A 851 -11.48 -7.67 29.77
C PHE A 851 -10.57 -6.55 30.30
N MET A 852 -10.32 -6.52 31.61
CA MET A 852 -9.40 -5.58 32.27
C MET A 852 -8.37 -6.37 33.09
N GLU A 853 -7.08 -6.12 32.90
CA GLU A 853 -6.00 -6.90 33.50
C GLU A 853 -4.85 -6.01 34.02
N SER A 854 -4.74 -5.92 35.34
CA SER A 854 -3.59 -5.33 36.02
C SER A 854 -2.50 -6.38 36.18
N LEU A 855 -1.31 -6.09 35.64
CA LEU A 855 -0.18 -7.01 35.61
C LEU A 855 0.49 -7.16 36.99
N THR A 856 0.57 -6.09 37.77
CA THR A 856 1.01 -6.07 39.18
C THR A 856 -0.16 -5.79 40.10
N ILE A 857 0.05 -5.92 41.41
CA ILE A 857 -0.94 -5.51 42.42
C ILE A 857 -1.38 -4.05 42.22
N ILE A 858 -2.64 -3.77 42.52
CA ILE A 858 -3.22 -2.43 42.35
C ILE A 858 -3.80 -1.91 43.67
N THR A 859 -3.72 -0.60 43.85
CA THR A 859 -4.53 0.15 44.83
C THR A 859 -5.47 1.07 44.05
N ILE A 860 -6.77 0.79 44.10
CA ILE A 860 -7.82 1.63 43.48
C ILE A 860 -8.47 2.47 44.58
N LEU A 861 -8.48 3.80 44.42
CA LEU A 861 -9.12 4.75 45.32
C LEU A 861 -10.06 5.70 44.54
N PRO A 862 -11.09 6.28 45.18
CA PRO A 862 -11.83 7.40 44.60
C PRO A 862 -10.93 8.65 44.48
N PRO A 863 -11.13 9.51 43.46
CA PRO A 863 -10.42 10.79 43.37
C PRO A 863 -10.63 11.67 44.61
N PRO A 864 -9.59 12.33 45.14
CA PRO A 864 -9.69 13.18 46.33
C PRO A 864 -10.42 14.51 46.10
N ALA A 865 -10.74 14.85 44.85
CA ALA A 865 -11.60 15.96 44.49
C ALA A 865 -12.86 15.41 43.80
N TYR A 866 -13.96 15.27 44.55
CA TYR A 866 -15.24 14.77 44.05
C TYR A 866 -15.93 15.81 43.14
N GLU A 867 -15.96 15.55 41.84
CA GLU A 867 -16.75 16.29 40.85
C GLU A 867 -17.98 15.52 40.36
N THR A 868 -18.14 14.24 40.73
CA THR A 868 -19.26 13.38 40.30
C THR A 868 -19.78 12.49 41.43
N ASN A 869 -21.10 12.23 41.43
CA ASN A 869 -21.82 11.52 42.50
C ASN A 869 -21.81 9.99 42.28
N SER A 870 -20.69 9.40 41.85
CA SER A 870 -20.67 8.03 41.31
C SER A 870 -19.35 7.31 41.55
N ASN A 871 -19.02 7.08 42.82
CA ASN A 871 -17.89 6.24 43.24
C ASN A 871 -18.25 4.74 43.13
N HIS A 872 -18.49 4.29 41.90
CA HIS A 872 -19.14 3.01 41.60
C HIS A 872 -18.31 2.22 40.58
N PHE A 873 -17.89 1.00 40.97
CA PHE A 873 -17.22 0.08 40.08
C PHE A 873 -18.13 -1.11 39.73
N VAL A 874 -18.26 -1.38 38.43
CA VAL A 874 -19.17 -2.35 37.85
C VAL A 874 -18.38 -3.36 37.02
N VAL A 875 -18.56 -4.64 37.31
CA VAL A 875 -18.20 -5.74 36.40
C VAL A 875 -19.49 -6.26 35.80
N ASP A 876 -19.72 -5.90 34.54
CA ASP A 876 -20.97 -6.13 33.81
C ASP A 876 -21.10 -7.58 33.32
N THR A 877 -22.23 -7.94 32.72
CA THR A 877 -22.49 -9.29 32.21
C THR A 877 -21.48 -9.70 31.13
N GLY A 878 -20.63 -10.68 31.43
CA GLY A 878 -19.52 -11.12 30.57
C GLY A 878 -18.20 -10.42 30.85
N GLY A 879 -18.19 -9.41 31.74
CA GLY A 879 -17.01 -8.69 32.17
C GLY A 879 -16.00 -9.55 32.92
N HIS A 880 -14.72 -9.30 32.69
CA HIS A 880 -13.60 -10.05 33.28
C HIS A 880 -12.52 -9.09 33.76
N VAL A 881 -12.52 -8.78 35.06
CA VAL A 881 -11.47 -7.99 35.72
C VAL A 881 -10.48 -8.93 36.42
N LYS A 882 -9.18 -8.73 36.21
CA LYS A 882 -8.10 -9.45 36.89
C LYS A 882 -7.07 -8.51 37.49
N LEU A 883 -6.72 -8.70 38.75
CA LEU A 883 -5.83 -7.83 39.51
C LEU A 883 -4.57 -8.58 39.99
N GLY A 884 -3.40 -8.20 39.48
CA GLY A 884 -2.10 -8.70 39.96
C GLY A 884 -1.57 -9.98 39.32
N VAL A 885 -1.77 -10.17 38.00
CA VAL A 885 -1.57 -11.49 37.35
C VAL A 885 -0.12 -11.96 37.13
N ARG A 886 0.90 -11.08 37.15
CA ARG A 886 2.32 -11.45 36.95
C ARG A 886 3.12 -11.60 38.24
N GLU A 887 2.63 -11.04 39.34
CA GLU A 887 3.31 -11.10 40.64
C GLU A 887 3.29 -12.52 41.21
N ALA A 888 4.46 -13.16 41.28
CA ALA A 888 4.66 -14.38 42.07
C ALA A 888 4.67 -14.11 43.59
N SER A 889 4.67 -12.84 43.99
CA SER A 889 4.58 -12.41 45.38
C SER A 889 3.15 -12.46 45.92
N HIS A 890 3.05 -12.59 47.24
CA HIS A 890 1.82 -12.69 48.01
C HIS A 890 1.30 -11.30 48.42
N LEU A 891 1.46 -10.32 47.53
CA LEU A 891 1.00 -8.95 47.76
C LEU A 891 -0.50 -8.85 47.46
N ALA A 892 -1.17 -7.99 48.22
CA ALA A 892 -2.61 -7.75 48.15
C ALA A 892 -3.01 -6.73 47.08
N ASN A 893 -4.22 -6.86 46.56
CA ASN A 893 -4.91 -5.81 45.81
C ASN A 893 -5.85 -5.05 46.75
N ASN A 894 -5.82 -3.73 46.73
CA ASN A 894 -6.69 -2.89 47.56
C ASN A 894 -7.69 -2.13 46.68
N VAL A 895 -8.97 -2.18 47.01
CA VAL A 895 -10.04 -1.51 46.24
C VAL A 895 -10.95 -0.76 47.21
N THR A 896 -10.98 0.57 47.09
CA THR A 896 -11.90 1.44 47.84
C THR A 896 -12.92 2.06 46.88
N CYS A 897 -14.21 1.90 47.17
CA CYS A 897 -15.29 2.56 46.44
C CYS A 897 -16.56 2.72 47.31
N GLU A 898 -17.59 3.39 46.82
CA GLU A 898 -18.88 3.49 47.52
C GLU A 898 -19.73 2.26 47.16
N ARG A 899 -19.75 1.88 45.88
CA ARG A 899 -20.45 0.67 45.41
C ARG A 899 -19.55 -0.20 44.54
N LEU A 900 -19.61 -1.51 44.76
CA LEU A 900 -19.06 -2.52 43.86
C LEU A 900 -20.19 -3.46 43.42
N GLU A 901 -20.41 -3.57 42.11
CA GLU A 901 -21.43 -4.46 41.53
C GLU A 901 -20.79 -5.44 40.56
N VAL A 902 -20.79 -6.73 40.89
CA VAL A 902 -20.41 -7.82 39.97
C VAL A 902 -21.71 -8.45 39.47
N LYS A 903 -22.17 -8.06 38.27
CA LYS A 903 -23.43 -8.53 37.68
C LYS A 903 -23.36 -10.00 37.26
N ALA A 904 -24.51 -10.62 37.03
CA ALA A 904 -24.61 -12.02 36.60
C ALA A 904 -23.76 -12.28 35.34
N GLY A 905 -22.92 -13.31 35.39
CA GLY A 905 -21.95 -13.65 34.34
C GLY A 905 -20.66 -12.80 34.31
N GLY A 906 -20.57 -11.73 35.11
CA GLY A 906 -19.32 -10.99 35.34
C GLY A 906 -18.37 -11.72 36.28
N THR A 907 -17.07 -11.42 36.21
CA THR A 907 -16.02 -12.01 37.06
C THR A 907 -14.99 -10.98 37.48
N LEU A 908 -14.77 -10.85 38.79
CA LEU A 908 -13.69 -10.08 39.41
C LEU A 908 -12.71 -11.05 40.11
N ASP A 909 -11.48 -11.09 39.61
CA ASP A 909 -10.38 -11.94 40.09
C ASP A 909 -9.31 -11.08 40.79
N ALA A 910 -9.32 -11.10 42.11
CA ALA A 910 -8.48 -10.29 43.00
C ALA A 910 -7.12 -10.94 43.32
N GLY A 911 -6.63 -11.81 42.44
CA GLY A 911 -5.47 -12.67 42.67
C GLY A 911 -5.92 -14.04 43.16
N TYR A 912 -6.34 -14.89 42.23
CA TYR A 912 -6.75 -16.28 42.46
C TYR A 912 -5.70 -17.29 41.96
N GLN A 913 -5.41 -18.29 42.79
CA GLN A 913 -4.48 -19.41 42.56
C GLN A 913 -2.96 -19.15 42.65
N LYS A 914 -2.54 -18.18 43.45
CA LYS A 914 -1.13 -17.99 43.88
C LYS A 914 -0.83 -18.76 45.18
N PRO A 915 0.19 -19.64 45.23
CA PRO A 915 0.60 -20.33 46.46
C PRO A 915 0.88 -19.36 47.63
N PRO A 916 0.60 -19.72 48.90
CA PRO A 916 1.07 -18.97 50.06
C PRO A 916 2.61 -19.01 50.20
N PRO A 917 3.22 -18.08 50.95
CA PRO A 917 4.70 -17.97 51.04
C PRO A 917 5.32 -19.14 51.80
N ASP A 918 4.78 -19.44 52.98
CA ASP A 918 5.20 -20.50 53.88
C ASP A 918 4.05 -20.81 54.86
N ALA A 919 4.15 -21.92 55.60
CA ALA A 919 3.19 -22.32 56.63
C ALA A 919 3.10 -21.36 57.84
N THR A 920 4.00 -20.37 57.95
CA THR A 920 4.15 -19.50 59.15
C THR A 920 3.80 -18.02 58.93
N THR A 921 3.57 -17.58 57.70
CA THR A 921 3.48 -16.14 57.35
C THR A 921 2.04 -15.69 57.10
N VAL A 922 1.60 -14.66 57.83
CA VAL A 922 0.33 -13.96 57.54
C VAL A 922 0.52 -13.14 56.26
N SER A 923 0.00 -13.64 55.13
CA SER A 923 -0.07 -12.87 53.88
C SER A 923 -1.07 -11.72 54.05
N PRO A 924 -0.81 -10.53 53.48
CA PRO A 924 -1.83 -9.50 53.38
C PRO A 924 -3.05 -10.02 52.60
N LEU A 925 -4.23 -9.57 53.04
CA LEU A 925 -5.52 -9.80 52.42
C LEU A 925 -5.71 -8.80 51.28
N SER A 926 -6.24 -9.24 50.13
CA SER A 926 -6.79 -8.30 49.15
C SER A 926 -8.01 -7.61 49.79
N GLU A 927 -7.87 -6.32 50.12
CA GLU A 927 -8.84 -5.59 50.95
C GLU A 927 -9.80 -4.74 50.11
N PHE A 928 -11.08 -4.98 50.32
CA PHE A 928 -12.18 -4.31 49.67
C PHE A 928 -12.91 -3.44 50.70
N LEU A 929 -12.75 -2.12 50.61
CA LEU A 929 -13.44 -1.13 51.44
C LEU A 929 -14.56 -0.50 50.63
N ILE A 930 -15.80 -0.98 50.81
CA ILE A 930 -16.93 -0.69 49.91
C ILE A 930 -18.17 -0.37 50.73
N THR A 931 -18.86 0.75 50.53
CA THR A 931 -20.10 1.01 51.30
C THR A 931 -21.17 -0.05 51.04
N THR A 932 -21.44 -0.40 49.78
CA THR A 932 -22.39 -1.47 49.40
C THR A 932 -21.79 -2.41 48.34
N LEU A 933 -21.70 -3.70 48.65
CA LEU A 933 -21.23 -4.75 47.73
C LEU A 933 -22.40 -5.61 47.23
N VAL A 934 -22.55 -5.73 45.91
CA VAL A 934 -23.54 -6.60 45.27
C VAL A 934 -22.86 -7.60 44.33
N VAL A 935 -23.04 -8.90 44.59
CA VAL A 935 -22.46 -9.99 43.80
C VAL A 935 -23.57 -10.89 43.25
N GLY A 936 -23.89 -10.70 41.97
CA GLY A 936 -24.69 -11.63 41.15
C GLY A 936 -23.85 -12.47 40.18
N GLY A 937 -22.59 -12.11 39.95
CA GLY A 937 -21.58 -12.87 39.20
C GLY A 937 -20.57 -13.55 40.12
N THR A 938 -19.29 -13.56 39.76
CA THR A 938 -18.22 -14.18 40.59
C THR A 938 -17.17 -13.18 41.06
N LEU A 939 -17.05 -12.99 42.37
CA LEU A 939 -15.89 -12.37 43.02
C LEU A 939 -14.97 -13.48 43.54
N LYS A 940 -13.67 -13.45 43.25
CA LYS A 940 -12.72 -14.50 43.70
C LYS A 940 -11.31 -14.02 43.98
N GLY A 941 -10.59 -14.72 44.86
CA GLY A 941 -9.18 -14.49 45.21
C GLY A 941 -8.68 -15.53 46.23
N ASP A 942 -7.37 -15.60 46.49
CA ASP A 942 -6.79 -16.58 47.44
C ASP A 942 -7.07 -16.23 48.91
N SER A 943 -7.02 -14.94 49.24
CA SER A 943 -7.31 -14.39 50.57
C SER A 943 -7.91 -12.99 50.45
N VAL A 944 -9.17 -12.84 50.88
CA VAL A 944 -9.99 -11.63 50.63
C VAL A 944 -10.51 -11.05 51.94
N LYS A 945 -10.35 -9.74 52.15
CA LYS A 945 -11.05 -8.99 53.21
C LYS A 945 -12.08 -8.06 52.60
N ILE A 946 -13.28 -8.02 53.18
CA ILE A 946 -14.37 -7.12 52.78
C ILE A 946 -14.78 -6.32 54.01
N VAL A 947 -14.76 -4.99 53.91
CA VAL A 947 -15.27 -4.05 54.92
C VAL A 947 -16.37 -3.25 54.29
N SER A 948 -17.60 -3.37 54.79
CA SER A 948 -18.79 -2.84 54.12
C SER A 948 -19.93 -2.50 55.07
N ASN A 949 -20.93 -1.73 54.60
CA ASN A 949 -22.19 -1.62 55.32
C ASN A 949 -23.09 -2.80 54.97
N ASP A 950 -23.29 -3.03 53.67
CA ASP A 950 -24.24 -3.99 53.13
C ASP A 950 -23.57 -4.92 52.11
N VAL A 951 -23.74 -6.23 52.27
CA VAL A 951 -23.20 -7.25 51.35
C VAL A 951 -24.33 -8.16 50.88
N THR A 952 -24.68 -8.07 49.60
CA THR A 952 -25.70 -8.91 48.95
C THR A 952 -25.05 -9.89 47.99
N VAL A 953 -25.23 -11.19 48.22
CA VAL A 953 -24.83 -12.27 47.30
C VAL A 953 -26.10 -12.93 46.74
N GLY A 954 -26.56 -12.48 45.57
CA GLY A 954 -27.79 -12.97 44.96
C GLY A 954 -27.70 -14.43 44.49
N SER A 955 -28.83 -15.06 44.18
CA SER A 955 -28.94 -16.52 43.93
C SER A 955 -28.07 -17.11 42.80
N GLY A 956 -27.61 -16.30 41.84
CA GLY A 956 -26.62 -16.71 40.82
C GLY A 956 -25.16 -16.33 41.15
N GLY A 957 -24.95 -15.61 42.26
CA GLY A 957 -23.69 -15.00 42.64
C GLY A 957 -22.81 -15.87 43.51
N SER A 958 -21.49 -15.65 43.42
CA SER A 958 -20.50 -16.32 44.26
C SER A 958 -19.37 -15.41 44.71
N ILE A 959 -19.02 -15.48 45.98
CA ILE A 959 -17.76 -14.97 46.54
C ILE A 959 -16.89 -16.19 46.88
N SER A 960 -15.80 -16.40 46.16
CA SER A 960 -15.06 -17.67 46.23
C SER A 960 -13.56 -17.51 46.43
N ALA A 961 -13.07 -18.08 47.53
CA ALA A 961 -11.67 -18.43 47.72
C ALA A 961 -11.47 -19.97 47.63
N ALA A 962 -12.37 -20.68 46.96
CA ALA A 962 -12.28 -22.12 46.81
C ALA A 962 -10.99 -22.52 46.06
N GLY A 963 -10.16 -23.35 46.68
CA GLY A 963 -8.84 -23.70 46.19
C GLY A 963 -7.76 -22.64 46.38
N GLY A 964 -7.98 -21.64 47.26
CA GLY A 964 -7.07 -20.50 47.49
C GLY A 964 -5.84 -20.76 48.40
N GLY A 965 -5.77 -21.91 49.07
CA GLY A 965 -4.81 -22.22 50.14
C GLY A 965 -3.50 -22.89 49.70
N PHE A 966 -2.93 -23.77 50.51
CA PHE A 966 -1.63 -24.35 50.17
C PHE A 966 -1.71 -25.35 49.01
N ALA A 967 -0.68 -25.35 48.16
CA ALA A 967 -0.51 -26.29 47.06
C ALA A 967 -0.32 -27.75 47.54
N SER A 968 -0.46 -28.73 46.64
CA SER A 968 -0.29 -30.15 46.97
C SER A 968 1.03 -30.42 47.71
N ASN A 969 0.98 -31.31 48.71
CA ASN A 969 2.06 -31.61 49.66
C ASN A 969 2.48 -30.45 50.60
N ALA A 970 1.77 -29.31 50.64
CA ALA A 970 2.13 -28.14 51.45
C ALA A 970 1.02 -27.66 52.42
N GLY A 971 1.43 -26.86 53.40
CA GLY A 971 0.57 -26.28 54.45
C GLY A 971 0.66 -26.98 55.81
N PRO A 972 0.20 -26.35 56.90
CA PRO A 972 0.31 -26.90 58.25
C PRO A 972 -0.31 -28.30 58.44
N GLY A 973 -1.35 -28.61 57.67
CA GLY A 973 -2.05 -29.90 57.66
C GLY A 973 -1.89 -30.68 56.35
N ALA A 974 -0.77 -30.53 55.65
CA ALA A 974 -0.52 -31.17 54.35
C ALA A 974 -0.85 -32.67 54.32
N GLY A 975 -1.39 -33.14 53.20
CA GLY A 975 -1.56 -34.56 52.93
C GLY A 975 -0.22 -35.24 52.58
N VAL A 976 -0.02 -36.47 53.06
CA VAL A 976 1.16 -37.29 52.80
C VAL A 976 1.05 -37.97 51.42
N ALA A 977 2.08 -37.79 50.60
CA ALA A 977 2.15 -38.34 49.26
C ALA A 977 2.36 -39.86 49.22
N SER A 978 1.72 -40.55 48.27
CA SER A 978 1.84 -42.00 48.08
C SER A 978 1.40 -42.42 46.67
N SER A 979 2.17 -43.32 46.05
CA SER A 979 1.94 -43.82 44.69
C SER A 979 0.81 -44.85 44.57
N SER A 980 0.29 -45.34 45.70
CA SER A 980 -0.80 -46.32 45.79
C SER A 980 -2.01 -45.82 46.58
N GLY A 981 -1.98 -44.56 47.05
CA GLY A 981 -3.08 -43.88 47.72
C GLY A 981 -2.56 -42.88 48.74
N ALA A 982 -2.54 -41.61 48.38
CA ALA A 982 -2.15 -40.50 49.26
C ALA A 982 -3.27 -40.12 50.24
N SER A 983 -2.92 -39.48 51.36
CA SER A 983 -3.94 -38.91 52.25
C SER A 983 -4.41 -37.54 51.78
N GLY A 984 -5.67 -37.21 52.03
CA GLY A 984 -6.15 -35.83 51.93
C GLY A 984 -5.58 -34.96 53.06
N ALA A 985 -5.70 -33.65 52.91
CA ALA A 985 -5.20 -32.68 53.89
C ALA A 985 -6.13 -32.51 55.10
N SER A 986 -5.55 -32.09 56.22
CA SER A 986 -6.24 -31.67 57.45
C SER A 986 -6.44 -30.14 57.46
N HIS A 987 -7.55 -29.69 58.02
CA HIS A 987 -7.87 -28.35 58.53
C HIS A 987 -9.30 -28.48 59.08
N GLY A 988 -9.64 -27.89 60.23
CA GLY A 988 -10.92 -28.14 60.92
C GLY A 988 -11.04 -29.57 61.49
N GLY A 989 -11.12 -30.57 60.61
CA GLY A 989 -10.96 -32.00 60.90
C GLY A 989 -9.69 -32.63 60.31
N ARG A 990 -9.50 -33.94 60.52
CA ARG A 990 -8.36 -34.71 59.98
C ARG A 990 -8.66 -35.27 58.59
N GLY A 991 -7.73 -35.08 57.66
CA GLY A 991 -7.83 -35.55 56.28
C GLY A 991 -7.99 -37.07 56.14
N GLY A 992 -8.69 -37.48 55.09
CA GLY A 992 -8.98 -38.88 54.77
C GLY A 992 -7.74 -39.71 54.45
N ARG A 993 -7.75 -40.98 54.84
CA ARG A 993 -6.66 -41.93 54.56
C ARG A 993 -6.62 -42.38 53.10
N GLY A 994 -5.42 -42.65 52.60
CA GLY A 994 -5.21 -43.34 51.32
C GLY A 994 -5.44 -44.84 51.40
N ARG A 995 -5.82 -45.45 50.27
CA ARG A 995 -6.23 -46.85 50.12
C ARG A 995 -5.04 -47.78 49.81
N THR A 996 -4.04 -47.78 50.67
CA THR A 996 -2.90 -48.71 50.58
C THR A 996 -3.19 -50.05 51.29
N SER A 997 -2.49 -51.11 50.91
CA SER A 997 -2.27 -52.26 51.81
C SER A 997 -1.39 -51.80 52.98
N ALA A 998 -1.73 -52.21 54.20
CA ALA A 998 -1.18 -51.61 55.43
C ALA A 998 0.36 -51.52 55.47
N PRO A 999 0.94 -50.43 56.02
CA PRO A 999 0.27 -49.32 56.72
C PRO A 999 -0.50 -48.37 55.80
N PHE A 1000 -1.60 -47.82 56.31
CA PHE A 1000 -2.41 -46.82 55.61
C PHE A 1000 -1.67 -45.48 55.54
N THR A 1001 -1.68 -44.81 54.38
CA THR A 1001 -1.21 -43.42 54.29
C THR A 1001 -2.22 -42.50 54.99
N LEU A 1002 -1.87 -42.02 56.19
CA LEU A 1002 -2.61 -41.03 56.96
C LEU A 1002 -2.04 -39.63 56.72
N ALA A 1003 -2.82 -38.58 56.98
CA ALA A 1003 -2.26 -37.24 57.15
C ALA A 1003 -1.36 -37.22 58.38
N SER A 1004 -0.09 -36.84 58.23
CA SER A 1004 0.90 -36.83 59.33
C SER A 1004 0.61 -35.77 60.39
N ASN A 1005 -0.01 -34.67 59.98
CA ASN A 1005 -0.19 -33.49 60.79
C ASN A 1005 -1.63 -33.39 61.31
N LEU A 1006 -1.78 -32.89 62.54
CA LEU A 1006 -3.07 -32.66 63.18
C LEU A 1006 -3.83 -31.48 62.52
N PRO A 1007 -5.15 -31.37 62.74
CA PRO A 1007 -5.92 -30.17 62.36
C PRO A 1007 -5.42 -28.93 63.12
N TYR A 1008 -5.61 -27.75 62.52
CA TYR A 1008 -5.12 -26.46 63.02
C TYR A 1008 -6.17 -25.34 62.87
N GLY A 1009 -5.87 -24.14 63.35
CA GLY A 1009 -6.77 -22.96 63.39
C GLY A 1009 -7.66 -22.91 64.64
N SER A 1010 -8.43 -21.83 64.81
CA SER A 1010 -9.39 -21.65 65.94
C SER A 1010 -10.84 -21.61 65.46
N ILE A 1011 -11.82 -21.90 66.33
CA ILE A 1011 -13.25 -21.67 65.99
C ILE A 1011 -13.71 -20.24 66.32
N PHE A 1012 -12.86 -19.47 67.00
CA PHE A 1012 -13.14 -18.09 67.46
C PHE A 1012 -12.35 -17.03 66.68
N ASP A 1013 -11.60 -17.47 65.67
CA ASP A 1013 -10.69 -16.68 64.85
C ASP A 1013 -10.38 -17.55 63.62
N ALA A 1014 -11.04 -17.25 62.51
CA ALA A 1014 -11.13 -18.12 61.33
C ALA A 1014 -10.41 -17.43 60.16
N ASN A 1015 -9.09 -17.31 60.32
CA ASN A 1015 -8.18 -16.55 59.46
C ASN A 1015 -7.09 -17.40 58.77
N THR A 1016 -7.22 -18.73 58.76
CA THR A 1016 -6.20 -19.65 58.24
C THR A 1016 -6.61 -20.33 56.93
N TRP A 1017 -5.71 -20.36 55.93
CA TRP A 1017 -5.87 -21.16 54.71
C TRP A 1017 -6.02 -22.66 55.01
N GLY A 1018 -6.73 -23.37 54.15
CA GLY A 1018 -6.71 -24.84 54.06
C GLY A 1018 -5.40 -25.37 53.44
N SER A 1019 -5.05 -26.62 53.74
CA SER A 1019 -3.80 -27.27 53.31
C SER A 1019 -3.98 -28.13 52.06
N GLY A 1020 -2.89 -28.37 51.32
CA GLY A 1020 -2.91 -29.15 50.09
C GLY A 1020 -2.78 -30.65 50.31
N GLY A 1021 -3.58 -31.41 49.57
CA GLY A 1021 -3.63 -32.88 49.63
C GLY A 1021 -2.36 -33.55 49.08
N GLY A 1022 -2.15 -34.80 49.47
CA GLY A 1022 -0.97 -35.56 49.10
C GLY A 1022 -0.95 -35.94 47.62
N GLY A 1023 0.20 -35.76 46.97
CA GLY A 1023 0.46 -36.15 45.59
C GLY A 1023 0.76 -37.64 45.43
N THR A 1024 0.96 -38.11 44.19
CA THR A 1024 1.35 -39.51 43.92
C THR A 1024 2.81 -39.80 44.31
N SER A 1025 3.59 -38.76 44.59
CA SER A 1025 4.93 -38.77 45.16
C SER A 1025 5.24 -37.38 45.74
N PRO A 1026 6.31 -37.20 46.52
CA PRO A 1026 6.73 -35.86 46.97
C PRO A 1026 7.01 -34.87 45.82
N SER A 1027 7.39 -35.38 44.64
CA SER A 1027 7.65 -34.57 43.42
C SER A 1027 6.41 -34.27 42.58
N ASN A 1028 5.34 -35.06 42.70
CA ASN A 1028 4.19 -35.00 41.79
C ASN A 1028 3.01 -34.29 42.47
N GLN A 1029 2.84 -32.99 42.20
CA GLN A 1029 1.89 -32.07 42.84
C GLN A 1029 0.42 -32.29 42.40
N ASN A 1030 -0.03 -33.54 42.30
CA ASN A 1030 -1.35 -33.91 41.75
C ASN A 1030 -2.46 -34.06 42.82
N GLY A 1031 -2.15 -33.75 44.08
CA GLY A 1031 -3.16 -33.63 45.13
C GLY A 1031 -3.93 -32.30 45.01
N GLY A 1032 -5.10 -32.22 45.64
CA GLY A 1032 -5.94 -31.04 45.59
C GLY A 1032 -5.34 -29.86 46.36
N ARG A 1033 -5.46 -28.64 45.84
CA ARG A 1033 -5.07 -27.40 46.54
C ARG A 1033 -6.03 -27.12 47.70
N GLY A 1034 -5.53 -26.66 48.85
CA GLY A 1034 -6.36 -26.27 49.98
C GLY A 1034 -7.25 -25.06 49.68
N GLY A 1035 -8.25 -24.82 50.52
CA GLY A 1035 -9.14 -23.66 50.43
C GLY A 1035 -8.49 -22.36 50.90
N GLY A 1036 -8.97 -21.22 50.40
CA GLY A 1036 -8.45 -19.89 50.73
C GLY A 1036 -8.87 -19.40 52.12
N TYR A 1037 -8.93 -18.09 52.33
CA TYR A 1037 -9.74 -17.55 53.43
C TYR A 1037 -10.41 -16.21 53.10
N ILE A 1038 -11.54 -15.95 53.75
CA ILE A 1038 -12.33 -14.73 53.56
C ILE A 1038 -12.67 -14.15 54.95
N VAL A 1039 -12.48 -12.85 55.12
CA VAL A 1039 -12.90 -12.09 56.30
C VAL A 1039 -13.87 -11.00 55.85
N MET A 1040 -15.05 -10.91 56.47
CA MET A 1040 -16.05 -9.86 56.21
C MET A 1040 -16.39 -9.11 57.49
N GLU A 1041 -16.29 -7.78 57.43
CA GLU A 1041 -16.71 -6.81 58.45
C GLU A 1041 -17.88 -6.02 57.84
N VAL A 1042 -19.11 -6.46 58.10
CA VAL A 1042 -20.35 -5.90 57.56
C VAL A 1042 -21.05 -5.08 58.67
N ALA A 1043 -21.43 -3.83 58.40
CA ALA A 1043 -21.93 -2.93 59.44
C ALA A 1043 -23.45 -3.03 59.69
N ASP A 1044 -24.23 -3.50 58.70
CA ASP A 1044 -25.67 -3.76 58.86
C ASP A 1044 -26.06 -5.15 58.31
N GLU A 1045 -26.44 -5.27 57.03
CA GLU A 1045 -27.02 -6.49 56.45
C GLU A 1045 -26.04 -7.31 55.58
N PHE A 1046 -25.97 -8.61 55.88
CA PHE A 1046 -25.36 -9.64 55.04
C PHE A 1046 -26.43 -10.58 54.50
N ASP A 1047 -26.86 -10.35 53.26
CA ASP A 1047 -27.88 -11.16 52.56
C ASP A 1047 -27.21 -12.14 51.59
N VAL A 1048 -27.45 -13.43 51.75
CA VAL A 1048 -26.84 -14.49 50.94
C VAL A 1048 -27.89 -15.47 50.43
N ASP A 1049 -28.31 -15.29 49.18
CA ASP A 1049 -29.06 -16.27 48.39
C ASP A 1049 -28.15 -17.14 47.50
N GLY A 1050 -26.94 -16.65 47.20
CA GLY A 1050 -25.95 -17.31 46.34
C GLY A 1050 -25.01 -18.26 47.09
N THR A 1051 -23.70 -18.14 46.87
CA THR A 1051 -22.70 -19.00 47.55
C THR A 1051 -21.40 -18.27 47.90
N VAL A 1052 -21.07 -18.22 49.18
CA VAL A 1052 -19.74 -17.85 49.68
C VAL A 1052 -18.96 -19.14 49.96
N SER A 1053 -17.83 -19.35 49.28
CA SER A 1053 -17.11 -20.62 49.31
C SER A 1053 -15.62 -20.45 49.59
N VAL A 1054 -15.09 -21.26 50.50
CA VAL A 1054 -13.65 -21.40 50.76
C VAL A 1054 -13.21 -22.87 50.63
N ASP A 1055 -13.89 -23.67 49.81
CA ASP A 1055 -13.68 -25.12 49.68
C ASP A 1055 -12.26 -25.51 49.21
N GLY A 1056 -11.80 -26.71 49.55
CA GLY A 1056 -10.58 -27.31 49.00
C GLY A 1056 -10.83 -27.98 47.64
N LEU A 1057 -9.85 -27.92 46.73
CA LEU A 1057 -9.95 -28.60 45.44
C LEU A 1057 -9.81 -30.12 45.59
N SER A 1058 -10.44 -30.84 44.68
CA SER A 1058 -10.23 -32.29 44.51
C SER A 1058 -8.85 -32.57 43.88
N ALA A 1059 -8.33 -33.78 44.08
CA ALA A 1059 -7.12 -34.24 43.41
C ALA A 1059 -7.32 -34.37 41.89
N THR A 1060 -6.23 -34.27 41.13
CA THR A 1060 -6.24 -34.26 39.65
C THR A 1060 -5.74 -35.55 39.02
N ALA A 1061 -5.12 -36.46 39.78
CA ALA A 1061 -4.65 -37.75 39.29
C ALA A 1061 -4.99 -38.91 40.24
N THR A 1062 -5.13 -40.11 39.68
CA THR A 1062 -5.30 -41.38 40.41
C THR A 1062 -4.30 -41.52 41.54
N HIS A 1063 -4.78 -41.93 42.72
CA HIS A 1063 -4.08 -41.99 44.00
C HIS A 1063 -3.78 -40.65 44.70
N GLY A 1064 -4.07 -39.49 44.10
CA GLY A 1064 -3.92 -38.19 44.76
C GLY A 1064 -5.00 -37.91 45.82
N GLY A 1065 -4.63 -37.26 46.93
CA GLY A 1065 -5.53 -36.85 48.00
C GLY A 1065 -6.07 -35.43 47.82
N GLY A 1066 -7.26 -35.15 48.33
CA GLY A 1066 -7.92 -33.84 48.22
C GLY A 1066 -7.35 -32.79 49.18
N GLY A 1067 -7.46 -31.51 48.81
CA GLY A 1067 -7.11 -30.38 49.69
C GLY A 1067 -8.20 -30.12 50.73
N SER A 1068 -7.83 -29.56 51.88
CA SER A 1068 -8.80 -29.24 52.95
C SER A 1068 -9.46 -27.88 52.74
N GLY A 1069 -10.67 -27.70 53.25
CA GLY A 1069 -11.40 -26.43 53.22
C GLY A 1069 -10.67 -25.32 53.96
N GLY A 1070 -10.99 -24.07 53.60
CA GLY A 1070 -10.36 -22.84 54.10
C GLY A 1070 -10.99 -22.29 55.38
N SER A 1071 -10.89 -20.98 55.59
CA SER A 1071 -11.62 -20.28 56.66
C SER A 1071 -12.51 -19.16 56.12
N LEU A 1072 -13.74 -19.08 56.63
CA LEU A 1072 -14.64 -17.95 56.42
C LEU A 1072 -14.95 -17.32 57.78
N GLN A 1073 -14.72 -16.02 57.92
CA GLN A 1073 -15.13 -15.22 59.07
C GLN A 1073 -16.01 -14.07 58.61
N VAL A 1074 -17.17 -13.90 59.26
CA VAL A 1074 -18.11 -12.81 58.99
C VAL A 1074 -18.56 -12.20 60.32
N THR A 1075 -18.56 -10.89 60.41
CA THR A 1075 -19.25 -10.11 61.43
C THR A 1075 -20.30 -9.23 60.73
N CYS A 1076 -21.53 -9.24 61.21
CA CYS A 1076 -22.67 -8.48 60.69
C CYS A 1076 -23.66 -8.12 61.80
N VAL A 1077 -24.66 -7.27 61.54
CA VAL A 1077 -25.79 -7.07 62.47
C VAL A 1077 -26.93 -8.02 62.11
N GLN A 1078 -27.29 -8.06 60.83
CA GLN A 1078 -28.35 -8.88 60.26
C GLN A 1078 -27.76 -9.93 59.30
N PHE A 1079 -28.18 -11.19 59.42
CA PHE A 1079 -27.79 -12.27 58.50
C PHE A 1079 -29.04 -12.91 57.86
N THR A 1080 -29.16 -12.76 56.54
CA THR A 1080 -30.36 -13.03 55.74
C THR A 1080 -30.04 -13.87 54.49
N GLY A 1081 -31.08 -14.24 53.74
CA GLY A 1081 -30.99 -15.06 52.53
C GLY A 1081 -31.12 -16.59 52.75
N SER A 1082 -31.12 -17.34 51.64
CA SER A 1082 -31.37 -18.79 51.58
C SER A 1082 -30.22 -19.64 50.98
N GLY A 1083 -29.08 -19.00 50.74
CA GLY A 1083 -27.90 -19.52 50.04
C GLY A 1083 -26.94 -20.32 50.92
N ARG A 1084 -25.68 -20.40 50.48
CA ARG A 1084 -24.67 -21.32 51.03
C ARG A 1084 -23.41 -20.61 51.50
N LEU A 1085 -22.97 -20.95 52.71
CA LEU A 1085 -21.62 -20.66 53.21
C LEU A 1085 -20.86 -22.00 53.29
N THR A 1086 -19.81 -22.21 52.49
CA THR A 1086 -19.13 -23.51 52.37
C THR A 1086 -17.64 -23.45 52.70
N SER A 1087 -17.15 -24.50 53.35
CA SER A 1087 -15.72 -24.74 53.60
C SER A 1087 -15.42 -26.25 53.53
N ASN A 1088 -15.80 -26.87 52.41
CA ASN A 1088 -15.72 -28.31 52.24
C ASN A 1088 -14.29 -28.77 51.92
N GLY A 1089 -13.97 -30.02 52.26
CA GLY A 1089 -12.76 -30.68 51.76
C GLY A 1089 -12.96 -31.24 50.35
N GLY A 1090 -11.92 -31.16 49.52
CA GLY A 1090 -11.95 -31.70 48.16
C GLY A 1090 -11.85 -33.22 48.12
N SER A 1091 -12.33 -33.84 47.03
CA SER A 1091 -12.30 -35.30 46.87
C SER A 1091 -10.89 -35.82 46.55
N GLY A 1092 -10.53 -36.96 47.12
CA GLY A 1092 -9.39 -37.76 46.65
C GLY A 1092 -9.76 -38.53 45.37
N GLN A 1093 -8.76 -38.95 44.61
CA GLN A 1093 -8.95 -39.65 43.33
C GLN A 1093 -8.38 -41.07 43.36
N GLY A 1094 -9.12 -42.02 42.79
CA GLY A 1094 -8.61 -43.36 42.47
C GLY A 1094 -7.94 -44.14 43.61
N GLY A 1095 -8.28 -43.87 44.87
CA GLY A 1095 -7.63 -44.46 46.05
C GLY A 1095 -6.89 -43.48 46.95
N GLY A 1096 -6.76 -42.21 46.58
CA GLY A 1096 -6.39 -41.14 47.52
C GLY A 1096 -7.56 -40.73 48.42
N GLY A 1097 -7.27 -40.22 49.61
CA GLY A 1097 -8.27 -39.76 50.59
C GLY A 1097 -8.78 -38.34 50.32
N GLY A 1098 -10.04 -38.06 50.69
CA GLY A 1098 -10.60 -36.70 50.65
C GLY A 1098 -9.98 -35.78 51.70
N GLY A 1099 -9.94 -34.48 51.43
CA GLY A 1099 -9.55 -33.47 52.42
C GLY A 1099 -10.62 -33.27 53.50
N ALA A 1100 -10.25 -32.69 54.64
CA ALA A 1100 -11.20 -32.28 55.67
C ALA A 1100 -11.89 -30.95 55.33
N GLY A 1101 -13.11 -30.73 55.84
CA GLY A 1101 -13.75 -29.41 55.79
C GLY A 1101 -13.14 -28.45 56.83
N GLY A 1102 -13.03 -27.18 56.48
CA GLY A 1102 -12.33 -26.16 57.24
C GLY A 1102 -13.18 -25.50 58.34
N ARG A 1103 -13.25 -24.17 58.32
CA ARG A 1103 -13.83 -23.36 59.40
C ARG A 1103 -14.78 -22.29 58.85
N VAL A 1104 -15.93 -22.11 59.51
CA VAL A 1104 -16.88 -21.01 59.25
C VAL A 1104 -17.26 -20.37 60.58
N LEU A 1105 -17.10 -19.06 60.68
CA LEU A 1105 -17.46 -18.23 61.83
C LEU A 1105 -18.39 -17.12 61.34
N VAL A 1106 -19.62 -17.07 61.84
CA VAL A 1106 -20.56 -15.97 61.57
C VAL A 1106 -20.99 -15.35 62.89
N GLN A 1107 -20.76 -14.05 63.04
CA GLN A 1107 -21.12 -13.25 64.21
C GLN A 1107 -22.25 -12.29 63.82
N PHE A 1108 -23.41 -12.37 64.47
CA PHE A 1108 -24.63 -11.64 64.08
C PHE A 1108 -25.56 -11.36 65.26
N THR A 1109 -26.41 -10.32 65.19
CA THR A 1109 -27.40 -10.01 66.25
C THR A 1109 -28.71 -10.76 66.07
N SER A 1110 -29.18 -10.97 64.82
CA SER A 1110 -30.32 -11.84 64.49
C SER A 1110 -30.18 -12.49 63.10
N GLY A 1111 -30.81 -13.65 62.87
CA GLY A 1111 -30.66 -14.39 61.61
C GLY A 1111 -31.64 -15.56 61.39
N GLY A 1112 -31.66 -16.07 60.15
CA GLY A 1112 -32.57 -17.11 59.64
C GLY A 1112 -31.98 -18.52 59.47
N SER A 1113 -32.61 -19.37 58.64
CA SER A 1113 -32.29 -20.81 58.54
C SER A 1113 -32.32 -21.37 57.09
N GLY A 1114 -31.25 -22.07 56.69
CA GLY A 1114 -31.07 -22.79 55.42
C GLY A 1114 -29.90 -23.81 55.51
N ALA A 1115 -29.73 -24.74 54.54
CA ALA A 1115 -28.82 -25.89 54.70
C ALA A 1115 -28.24 -26.52 53.40
N GLU A 1116 -27.30 -27.46 53.60
CA GLU A 1116 -26.69 -28.44 52.67
C GLU A 1116 -25.69 -27.93 51.60
N PRO A 1117 -24.66 -28.71 51.18
CA PRO A 1117 -24.05 -29.89 51.82
C PRO A 1117 -22.49 -29.96 51.80
N GLY A 1118 -21.91 -30.85 52.62
CA GLY A 1118 -20.50 -31.25 52.55
C GLY A 1118 -19.99 -32.04 53.78
N GLY A 1119 -18.74 -32.52 53.74
CA GLY A 1119 -18.06 -33.17 54.89
C GLY A 1119 -17.52 -32.13 55.89
N PRO A 1120 -17.41 -32.43 57.20
CA PRO A 1120 -17.54 -31.43 58.25
C PRO A 1120 -16.37 -30.46 58.30
N GLY A 1121 -16.64 -29.23 57.87
CA GLY A 1121 -16.07 -28.06 58.53
C GLY A 1121 -16.77 -27.80 59.85
N LEU A 1122 -16.15 -27.00 60.71
CA LEU A 1122 -16.77 -26.52 61.95
C LEU A 1122 -17.45 -25.16 61.67
N ALA A 1123 -18.76 -25.10 61.79
CA ALA A 1123 -19.54 -23.87 61.66
C ALA A 1123 -19.96 -23.37 63.06
N TYR A 1124 -19.44 -22.20 63.47
CA TYR A 1124 -19.80 -21.55 64.73
C TYR A 1124 -20.56 -20.25 64.47
N LEU A 1125 -21.79 -20.19 64.98
CA LEU A 1125 -22.73 -19.08 64.85
C LEU A 1125 -22.85 -18.38 66.21
N HIS A 1126 -22.52 -17.08 66.28
CA HIS A 1126 -22.40 -16.35 67.55
C HIS A 1126 -23.14 -15.01 67.53
N GLY A 1127 -24.06 -14.83 68.47
CA GLY A 1127 -24.86 -13.62 68.64
C GLY A 1127 -25.36 -13.47 70.06
N ASP A 1128 -26.00 -12.33 70.34
CA ASP A 1128 -26.35 -11.86 71.69
C ASP A 1128 -27.10 -12.89 72.55
N ASN A 1129 -27.85 -13.81 71.92
CA ASN A 1129 -28.59 -14.88 72.60
C ASN A 1129 -28.36 -16.28 71.98
N ILE A 1130 -27.46 -16.43 70.99
CA ILE A 1130 -27.28 -17.67 70.22
C ILE A 1130 -25.79 -17.97 70.04
N ARG A 1131 -25.36 -19.21 70.36
CA ARG A 1131 -23.95 -19.62 70.32
C ARG A 1131 -23.86 -21.04 69.80
N ASN A 1132 -24.28 -21.26 68.55
CA ASN A 1132 -24.50 -22.59 68.01
C ASN A 1132 -23.25 -23.12 67.30
N LEU A 1133 -22.91 -24.39 67.55
CA LEU A 1133 -21.87 -25.10 66.84
C LEU A 1133 -22.51 -26.23 66.02
N ARG A 1134 -22.36 -26.20 64.70
CA ARG A 1134 -22.81 -27.28 63.80
C ARG A 1134 -21.64 -28.01 63.17
N VAL A 1135 -21.79 -29.32 63.10
CA VAL A 1135 -20.88 -30.28 62.47
C VAL A 1135 -21.74 -31.25 61.65
N ASP A 1136 -21.53 -31.30 60.34
CA ASP A 1136 -22.37 -32.06 59.41
C ASP A 1136 -21.49 -32.81 58.41
N ASN A 1137 -21.74 -34.09 58.17
CA ASN A 1137 -20.92 -34.93 57.29
C ASN A 1137 -21.68 -35.46 56.06
N ASN A 1138 -22.89 -34.94 55.79
CA ASN A 1138 -23.63 -35.19 54.54
C ASN A 1138 -23.74 -36.69 54.16
N CYS A 1139 -24.17 -37.48 55.14
CA CYS A 1139 -24.31 -38.94 55.12
C CYS A 1139 -23.03 -39.76 54.85
N GLN A 1140 -21.84 -39.16 54.90
CA GLN A 1140 -20.57 -39.89 54.85
C GLN A 1140 -20.18 -40.42 56.24
N ARG A 1141 -19.34 -41.47 56.27
CA ARG A 1141 -18.88 -42.09 57.53
C ARG A 1141 -17.38 -42.39 57.47
N PRO A 1142 -16.65 -42.38 58.61
CA PRO A 1142 -15.27 -42.85 58.68
C PRO A 1142 -15.13 -44.26 58.11
N ALA A 1143 -14.05 -44.52 57.38
CA ALA A 1143 -13.85 -45.78 56.64
C ALA A 1143 -13.46 -46.98 57.53
N VAL A 1144 -13.77 -46.96 58.82
CA VAL A 1144 -13.52 -48.02 59.81
C VAL A 1144 -14.86 -48.40 60.42
N THR A 1145 -15.19 -49.69 60.38
CA THR A 1145 -16.42 -50.23 60.98
C THR A 1145 -16.40 -49.99 62.49
N GLU A 1146 -17.50 -49.46 63.03
CA GLU A 1146 -17.67 -49.26 64.47
C GLU A 1146 -17.46 -50.57 65.24
N HIS A 1147 -16.76 -50.49 66.38
CA HIS A 1147 -16.74 -51.61 67.33
C HIS A 1147 -18.17 -51.82 67.86
N GLY A 1148 -18.64 -53.07 67.89
CA GLY A 1148 -20.00 -53.42 68.29
C GLY A 1148 -20.25 -53.31 69.81
N GLY A 1149 -20.20 -52.09 70.35
CA GLY A 1149 -20.44 -51.78 71.75
C GLY A 1149 -20.12 -50.31 72.09
N THR A 1150 -20.79 -49.76 73.10
CA THR A 1150 -20.68 -48.35 73.53
C THR A 1150 -19.38 -47.97 74.24
N TRP A 1151 -18.36 -48.83 74.20
CA TRP A 1151 -17.11 -48.69 74.94
C TRP A 1151 -15.93 -49.10 74.07
N ALA A 1152 -14.91 -48.24 74.00
CA ALA A 1152 -13.61 -48.54 73.40
C ALA A 1152 -12.52 -48.40 74.48
N ASP A 1153 -11.47 -49.22 74.39
CA ASP A 1153 -10.26 -49.04 75.20
C ASP A 1153 -9.36 -47.94 74.63
N GLU A 1154 -8.32 -47.56 75.38
CA GLU A 1154 -7.39 -46.49 74.96
C GLU A 1154 -6.67 -46.81 73.65
N ALA A 1155 -6.37 -48.08 73.34
CA ALA A 1155 -5.69 -48.46 72.11
C ALA A 1155 -6.63 -48.30 70.89
N ALA A 1156 -7.86 -48.81 71.03
CA ALA A 1156 -8.91 -48.60 70.03
C ALA A 1156 -9.25 -47.10 69.86
N TYR A 1157 -9.24 -46.31 70.95
CA TYR A 1157 -9.41 -44.85 70.88
C TYR A 1157 -8.28 -44.18 70.08
N GLN A 1158 -7.01 -44.51 70.33
CA GLN A 1158 -5.89 -43.95 69.58
C GLN A 1158 -5.95 -44.29 68.08
N ASP A 1159 -6.20 -45.55 67.71
CA ASP A 1159 -6.42 -45.95 66.31
C ASP A 1159 -7.63 -45.22 65.68
N TYR A 1160 -8.69 -45.00 66.46
CA TYR A 1160 -9.91 -44.35 66.00
C TYR A 1160 -9.73 -42.83 65.78
N ILE A 1161 -9.06 -42.10 66.68
CA ILE A 1161 -8.64 -40.70 66.43
C ILE A 1161 -7.48 -40.58 65.43
N HIS A 1162 -7.07 -41.69 64.83
CA HIS A 1162 -6.18 -41.73 63.68
C HIS A 1162 -6.91 -42.05 62.36
N THR A 1163 -8.23 -42.20 62.40
CA THR A 1163 -9.09 -42.19 61.20
C THR A 1163 -9.32 -40.76 60.67
N GLY A 1164 -9.64 -40.64 59.39
CA GLY A 1164 -10.08 -39.39 58.76
C GLY A 1164 -11.61 -39.30 58.75
N GLY A 1165 -12.15 -38.07 58.84
CA GLY A 1165 -13.58 -37.82 58.99
C GLY A 1165 -14.03 -37.43 60.41
N ILE A 1166 -13.10 -37.11 61.31
CA ILE A 1166 -13.37 -36.59 62.66
C ILE A 1166 -12.99 -35.10 62.71
N ALA A 1167 -13.89 -34.28 63.26
CA ALA A 1167 -13.69 -32.85 63.53
C ALA A 1167 -13.21 -32.60 64.97
N TYR A 1168 -12.42 -31.55 65.20
CA TYR A 1168 -11.71 -31.33 66.47
C TYR A 1168 -11.92 -29.92 67.04
N LEU A 1169 -12.39 -29.81 68.29
CA LEU A 1169 -12.22 -28.58 69.06
C LEU A 1169 -10.83 -28.56 69.70
N LEU A 1170 -10.06 -27.51 69.37
CA LEU A 1170 -8.70 -27.28 69.85
C LEU A 1170 -8.71 -26.13 70.86
N PRO A 1171 -8.53 -26.39 72.17
CA PRO A 1171 -8.66 -25.35 73.20
C PRO A 1171 -7.47 -24.40 73.18
N LYS A 1172 -7.71 -23.14 73.58
CA LYS A 1172 -6.64 -22.13 73.68
C LYS A 1172 -5.69 -22.36 74.87
N THR A 1173 -6.11 -23.12 75.89
CA THR A 1173 -5.36 -23.44 77.11
C THR A 1173 -5.73 -24.82 77.66
N ALA A 1174 -5.04 -25.31 78.69
CA ALA A 1174 -5.61 -26.30 79.61
C ALA A 1174 -6.85 -25.72 80.32
N ASP A 1175 -7.73 -26.58 80.84
CA ASP A 1175 -8.95 -26.21 81.59
C ASP A 1175 -9.94 -25.30 80.83
N TYR A 1176 -9.81 -25.21 79.50
CA TYR A 1176 -10.62 -24.32 78.67
C TYR A 1176 -12.09 -24.77 78.61
N VAL A 1177 -13.01 -23.81 78.67
CA VAL A 1177 -14.45 -24.05 78.65
C VAL A 1177 -15.05 -23.48 77.36
N TYR A 1178 -15.56 -24.37 76.50
CA TYR A 1178 -16.52 -24.00 75.46
C TYR A 1178 -17.92 -23.84 76.07
N ASP A 1179 -18.69 -22.85 75.62
CA ASP A 1179 -20.04 -22.58 76.14
C ASP A 1179 -21.00 -22.22 75.00
N PHE A 1180 -21.75 -23.23 74.54
CA PHE A 1180 -22.65 -23.18 73.41
C PHE A 1180 -24.12 -23.01 73.82
N THR A 1181 -24.96 -22.63 72.86
CA THR A 1181 -26.42 -22.61 73.01
C THR A 1181 -27.00 -23.90 72.45
N ILE A 1182 -26.73 -24.23 71.18
CA ILE A 1182 -27.02 -25.56 70.60
C ILE A 1182 -25.73 -26.17 70.04
N LEU A 1183 -25.50 -27.46 70.30
CA LEU A 1183 -24.52 -28.29 69.61
C LEU A 1183 -25.24 -29.24 68.65
N GLU A 1184 -24.91 -29.18 67.37
CA GLU A 1184 -25.60 -29.89 66.28
C GLU A 1184 -24.64 -30.87 65.57
N LEU A 1185 -24.91 -32.18 65.64
CA LEU A 1185 -24.13 -33.21 64.91
C LEU A 1185 -25.03 -33.99 63.93
N TYR A 1186 -24.82 -33.79 62.63
CA TYR A 1186 -25.68 -34.31 61.56
C TYR A 1186 -24.90 -35.13 60.51
N GLY A 1187 -25.60 -35.93 59.72
CA GLY A 1187 -25.11 -36.51 58.48
C GLY A 1187 -23.90 -37.44 58.62
N GLY A 1188 -23.71 -38.13 59.74
CA GLY A 1188 -22.55 -38.99 59.99
C GLY A 1188 -21.33 -38.24 60.56
N ALA A 1189 -21.54 -37.10 61.22
CA ALA A 1189 -20.48 -36.27 61.79
C ALA A 1189 -19.91 -36.85 63.10
N HIS A 1190 -18.59 -36.89 63.20
CA HIS A 1190 -17.86 -37.27 64.41
C HIS A 1190 -17.13 -36.05 64.98
N LEU A 1191 -17.45 -35.64 66.21
CA LEU A 1191 -16.80 -34.53 66.91
C LEU A 1191 -16.00 -35.04 68.11
N THR A 1192 -14.78 -34.54 68.28
CA THR A 1192 -13.96 -34.75 69.48
C THR A 1192 -13.31 -33.43 69.92
N PHE A 1193 -12.65 -33.42 71.08
CA PHE A 1193 -11.91 -32.28 71.61
C PHE A 1193 -10.60 -32.72 72.26
N SER A 1194 -9.58 -31.88 72.12
CA SER A 1194 -8.23 -32.15 72.64
C SER A 1194 -7.89 -31.30 73.86
N GLY A 1195 -6.65 -31.40 74.34
CA GLY A 1195 -6.12 -30.65 75.47
C GLY A 1195 -6.04 -31.48 76.74
N THR A 1196 -6.12 -30.80 77.89
CA THR A 1196 -6.25 -31.43 79.20
C THR A 1196 -7.33 -30.71 79.99
N ARG A 1197 -8.28 -31.48 80.55
CA ARG A 1197 -9.42 -30.98 81.34
C ARG A 1197 -10.32 -29.97 80.60
N THR A 1198 -10.31 -29.98 79.26
CA THR A 1198 -11.22 -29.18 78.43
C THR A 1198 -12.67 -29.55 78.73
N LYS A 1199 -13.53 -28.55 78.80
CA LYS A 1199 -14.97 -28.70 79.07
C LYS A 1199 -15.79 -28.15 77.91
N VAL A 1200 -16.88 -28.85 77.56
CA VAL A 1200 -17.89 -28.37 76.62
C VAL A 1200 -19.22 -28.23 77.34
N LYS A 1201 -19.73 -27.00 77.44
CA LYS A 1201 -21.11 -26.71 77.85
C LYS A 1201 -21.97 -26.46 76.62
N ALA A 1202 -23.24 -26.85 76.69
CA ALA A 1202 -24.29 -26.44 75.76
C ALA A 1202 -25.60 -26.15 76.53
N ILE A 1203 -26.53 -25.38 75.96
CA ILE A 1203 -27.90 -25.41 76.47
C ILE A 1203 -28.59 -26.69 75.96
N GLN A 1204 -28.47 -26.98 74.66
CA GLN A 1204 -29.07 -28.12 73.97
C GLN A 1204 -28.05 -28.86 73.09
N ILE A 1205 -28.24 -30.17 72.88
CA ILE A 1205 -27.47 -30.99 71.93
C ILE A 1205 -28.46 -31.75 71.03
N VAL A 1206 -28.25 -31.80 69.71
CA VAL A 1206 -29.15 -32.43 68.71
C VAL A 1206 -28.39 -33.13 67.58
N GLY A 1207 -29.07 -34.03 66.88
CA GLY A 1207 -28.58 -34.76 65.70
C GLY A 1207 -29.66 -35.61 65.03
N ASP A 1208 -29.31 -36.32 63.95
CA ASP A 1208 -30.20 -37.11 63.07
C ASP A 1208 -30.01 -38.63 63.17
N ASP A 1209 -29.75 -39.15 64.37
CA ASP A 1209 -29.40 -40.55 64.63
C ASP A 1209 -28.06 -41.01 64.00
N THR A 1210 -27.31 -40.12 63.32
CA THR A 1210 -26.03 -40.46 62.68
C THR A 1210 -24.80 -39.69 63.20
N GLY A 1211 -25.00 -38.65 64.02
CA GLY A 1211 -23.91 -37.89 64.65
C GLY A 1211 -23.37 -38.53 65.94
N HIS A 1212 -22.04 -38.48 66.13
CA HIS A 1212 -21.34 -39.03 67.30
C HIS A 1212 -20.44 -37.99 68.01
N LEU A 1213 -20.59 -37.86 69.34
CA LEU A 1213 -19.67 -37.08 70.19
C LEU A 1213 -18.72 -38.01 70.97
N HIS A 1214 -17.42 -37.73 70.89
CA HIS A 1214 -16.34 -38.51 71.49
C HIS A 1214 -15.70 -37.73 72.65
N VAL A 1215 -15.70 -38.32 73.86
CA VAL A 1215 -15.26 -37.63 75.09
C VAL A 1215 -14.04 -38.33 75.70
N ALA A 1216 -12.85 -37.83 75.40
CA ALA A 1216 -11.60 -38.40 75.88
C ALA A 1216 -11.46 -38.35 77.42
N PRO A 1217 -10.71 -39.28 78.05
CA PRO A 1217 -10.45 -39.25 79.49
C PRO A 1217 -9.94 -37.88 80.01
N SER A 1218 -10.29 -37.55 81.26
CA SER A 1218 -10.08 -36.26 81.94
C SER A 1218 -10.92 -35.06 81.45
N HIS A 1219 -11.71 -35.21 80.39
CA HIS A 1219 -12.58 -34.14 79.86
C HIS A 1219 -13.98 -34.16 80.46
N THR A 1220 -14.82 -33.17 80.14
CA THR A 1220 -16.20 -33.08 80.64
C THR A 1220 -17.15 -32.44 79.62
N VAL A 1221 -18.33 -33.02 79.44
CA VAL A 1221 -19.46 -32.38 78.73
C VAL A 1221 -20.56 -32.02 79.74
N GLU A 1222 -21.20 -30.88 79.53
CA GLU A 1222 -22.27 -30.32 80.36
C GLU A 1222 -23.45 -29.80 79.51
N TRP A 1223 -24.69 -30.05 79.92
CA TRP A 1223 -25.88 -29.49 79.27
C TRP A 1223 -27.05 -29.22 80.23
N THR A 1224 -27.96 -28.32 79.83
CA THR A 1224 -28.95 -27.71 80.74
C THR A 1224 -30.41 -27.75 80.29
N GLN A 1225 -30.70 -28.05 79.01
CA GLN A 1225 -32.03 -28.45 78.54
C GLN A 1225 -32.02 -29.92 78.09
N SER A 1226 -33.17 -30.57 78.22
CA SER A 1226 -33.39 -31.92 77.69
C SER A 1226 -34.68 -31.97 76.88
N HIS A 1227 -34.58 -32.40 75.62
CA HIS A 1227 -35.73 -32.98 74.93
C HIS A 1227 -35.94 -34.40 75.48
N ARG A 1228 -37.20 -34.78 75.68
CA ARG A 1228 -37.56 -36.13 76.16
C ARG A 1228 -37.44 -37.14 75.01
N GLY A 1229 -36.22 -37.62 74.74
CA GLY A 1229 -35.95 -38.56 73.64
C GLY A 1229 -34.93 -39.68 73.93
N CYS A 1230 -34.00 -39.51 74.87
CA CYS A 1230 -32.90 -40.46 75.06
C CYS A 1230 -33.34 -41.76 75.78
N HIS A 1231 -33.51 -42.85 75.04
CA HIS A 1231 -33.63 -44.21 75.60
C HIS A 1231 -32.28 -44.94 75.52
N GLY A 1232 -31.37 -44.65 76.47
CA GLY A 1232 -30.02 -45.22 76.46
C GLY A 1232 -29.13 -44.75 77.62
N GLY A 1233 -29.63 -44.85 78.85
CA GLY A 1233 -28.93 -44.34 80.05
C GLY A 1233 -29.30 -42.88 80.35
N CYS A 1234 -30.11 -42.67 81.39
CA CYS A 1234 -30.59 -41.35 81.75
C CYS A 1234 -29.63 -40.65 82.73
N VAL A 1235 -29.16 -39.46 82.36
CA VAL A 1235 -28.68 -38.44 83.31
C VAL A 1235 -29.82 -37.43 83.54
N HIS A 1236 -29.94 -36.93 84.78
CA HIS A 1236 -30.98 -35.97 85.18
C HIS A 1236 -30.82 -34.60 84.47
N PRO A 1237 -31.82 -33.67 84.54
CA PRO A 1237 -31.90 -32.49 83.67
C PRO A 1237 -30.86 -31.38 83.94
N GLN A 1238 -29.82 -31.66 84.72
CA GLN A 1238 -28.52 -30.99 84.63
C GLN A 1238 -27.47 -32.10 84.65
N GLY A 1239 -26.80 -32.30 83.51
CA GLY A 1239 -25.77 -33.32 83.34
C GLY A 1239 -24.38 -32.67 83.33
N SER A 1240 -23.45 -33.21 84.12
CA SER A 1240 -22.01 -32.97 84.00
C SER A 1240 -21.30 -34.32 84.02
N TYR A 1241 -20.55 -34.65 82.97
CA TYR A 1241 -20.01 -36.01 82.80
C TYR A 1241 -18.47 -36.04 82.80
N PRO A 1242 -17.83 -36.19 83.98
CA PRO A 1242 -16.37 -36.24 84.10
C PRO A 1242 -15.82 -37.63 83.79
N VAL A 1243 -15.17 -37.80 82.64
CA VAL A 1243 -14.69 -39.11 82.17
C VAL A 1243 -13.41 -39.52 82.92
N SER A 1244 -13.57 -40.40 83.92
CA SER A 1244 -12.52 -40.69 84.90
C SER A 1244 -11.70 -41.97 84.66
N LYS A 1245 -12.05 -42.84 83.70
CA LYS A 1245 -11.26 -44.06 83.41
C LYS A 1245 -11.48 -44.83 82.08
N LEU A 1246 -12.59 -44.65 81.36
CA LEU A 1246 -12.87 -45.31 80.07
C LEU A 1246 -13.63 -44.36 79.14
N LEU A 1247 -13.52 -44.56 77.83
CA LEU A 1247 -14.21 -43.76 76.81
C LEU A 1247 -15.71 -44.07 76.76
N GLU A 1248 -16.55 -43.04 76.60
CA GLU A 1248 -17.95 -43.16 76.21
C GLU A 1248 -18.18 -42.42 74.87
N VAL A 1249 -19.05 -43.00 74.03
CA VAL A 1249 -19.45 -42.44 72.73
C VAL A 1249 -20.96 -42.17 72.75
N PHE A 1250 -21.35 -40.92 72.52
CA PHE A 1250 -22.76 -40.52 72.49
C PHE A 1250 -23.28 -40.48 71.04
N THR A 1251 -24.25 -41.32 70.74
CA THR A 1251 -25.06 -41.23 69.51
C THR A 1251 -26.30 -40.38 69.80
N LEU A 1252 -26.60 -39.39 68.95
CA LEU A 1252 -27.63 -38.39 69.20
C LEU A 1252 -28.90 -38.64 68.40
N TYR A 1253 -30.02 -38.88 69.11
CA TYR A 1253 -31.30 -39.25 68.50
C TYR A 1253 -32.24 -38.05 68.30
N THR A 1254 -33.03 -38.04 67.22
CA THR A 1254 -34.15 -37.10 67.03
C THR A 1254 -35.52 -37.75 67.26
N THR A 1255 -36.56 -36.93 67.44
CA THR A 1255 -37.95 -37.40 67.42
C THR A 1255 -38.87 -36.30 66.88
N TYR A 1256 -39.54 -36.56 65.76
CA TYR A 1256 -40.43 -35.60 65.12
C TYR A 1256 -41.77 -35.46 65.84
N TYR A 1257 -42.28 -34.23 65.94
CA TYR A 1257 -43.70 -33.93 66.13
C TYR A 1257 -44.26 -33.21 64.91
N THR A 1258 -45.29 -33.77 64.30
CA THR A 1258 -45.93 -33.21 63.10
C THR A 1258 -47.02 -32.21 63.47
N THR A 1259 -46.86 -30.95 63.05
CA THR A 1259 -47.96 -29.98 62.94
C THR A 1259 -47.92 -29.30 61.57
N THR A 1260 -48.60 -29.91 60.59
CA THR A 1260 -48.80 -29.34 59.25
C THR A 1260 -50.17 -28.65 59.16
N PRO A 1261 -50.29 -27.65 58.27
CA PRO A 1261 -51.03 -27.84 57.02
C PRO A 1261 -50.08 -27.70 55.82
N HIS A 1262 -49.98 -28.69 54.91
CA HIS A 1262 -50.87 -28.96 53.77
C HIS A 1262 -50.59 -28.09 52.54
N ILE A 1263 -50.60 -28.57 51.28
CA ILE A 1263 -50.65 -29.93 50.71
C ILE A 1263 -50.11 -29.85 49.25
N LEU A 1264 -49.40 -30.89 48.80
CA LEU A 1264 -49.35 -31.51 47.44
C LEU A 1264 -47.96 -32.21 47.31
N HIS A 1265 -47.81 -33.52 47.49
CA HIS A 1265 -48.24 -34.64 46.63
C HIS A 1265 -47.86 -34.45 45.14
N THR A 1266 -47.21 -35.39 44.44
CA THR A 1266 -47.26 -36.87 44.57
C THR A 1266 -45.97 -37.64 44.22
N ASN A 1267 -45.79 -38.79 44.89
CA ASN A 1267 -45.27 -40.08 44.36
C ASN A 1267 -43.80 -40.27 43.92
N ALA A 1268 -43.07 -41.04 44.74
CA ALA A 1268 -42.11 -42.09 44.32
C ALA A 1268 -42.90 -43.36 43.82
N PRO A 1269 -42.33 -44.57 43.58
CA PRO A 1269 -40.91 -45.01 43.68
C PRO A 1269 -40.39 -45.98 42.57
N ARG A 1270 -39.06 -46.22 42.58
CA ARG A 1270 -38.30 -47.50 42.41
C ARG A 1270 -36.87 -47.17 41.94
N VAL A 1271 -35.81 -47.54 42.65
CA VAL A 1271 -35.26 -48.89 42.97
C VAL A 1271 -34.53 -49.51 41.77
N GLN A 1272 -33.21 -49.68 41.96
CA GLN A 1272 -32.19 -50.17 41.02
C GLN A 1272 -31.95 -49.22 39.82
N HIS A 1273 -30.71 -48.86 39.49
CA HIS A 1273 -29.43 -49.48 39.86
C HIS A 1273 -28.34 -48.47 40.30
#